data_AF-A0A428PUU5-F1
#
_entry.id   AF-A0A428PUU5-F1
#
_cell.length_a   1.000
_cell.length_b   1.000
_cell.length_c   1.000
_cell.angle_alpha   90.00
_cell.angle_beta   90.00
_cell.angle_gamma   90.00
#
_symmetry.space_group_name_H-M   'P 1'
#
loop_
_entity.id
_entity.type
_entity.pdbx_description
1 polymer ?
#
loop_
_entity_poly.entity_id
_entity_poly.type
_entity_poly.pdbx_seq_one_letter_code
_entity_poly.pdbx_strand_id
1 'polypeptide(L)'
;MGLYTKLAENVDEVDVIIAGGGTAACVVAGRLAEADPSLSILLIEGGPDNKGVANIENPVFFLDHLLPTAKTTIFYKGNKSEKLAGRECIVPSGGTLGGGSSINFMMYTRAQREDFDSWKTPGWSADEILPFLKKLETYHGRGDPSVHGHEGPVQVSDGTFRSTGSESDFIKAASQVGWPEIQDLQSLDNNNGYERWLRYVSKEGKRQDTATAYVHEKLTDTKYPNLHVLVEAKVVRVLLDDDKCAVGVEYVSNPAFQPELNTTQHTPKLTVKARKLVVVSCGACGTPPVLERSGLGDPKILERAGVPVKVDLPGVGHEYQDHQLILYPYKTNLQPHETIDRVLRHPEKRQELIDSKDKVLGWNSIDVSSKLRPTDAEVTALGPDFQKAWDKDFKNTPNKPIMLMGLVTCFLGDPSSVPEEQYVTVGNYTAHPYSRGHMHITGPNVDDPLDFDVGYLNDENDIDLKKQVWAYKKSREIMRRTEMYRGEIAPGHPAFPEGSPAACVDLKESSLSDVKDVEYSVEDDKAIEQWVRENVGTTWHSIATCRMAPRDEFGVVDERLNVWGTKGLKLADLSIAPANVGANTNNTAIVIGEKAADIIIKDLGLGQDDLGTSTTGPPKNTESHNPGEGYNLTRWAFMKESVGWNVWLADFAAIASPIAFVVVAISVLLLEGKPIEDLALKEWQNAIIALATAFPIIFALIVGRLVYEMARWRLEKGATLGSLEQLIGSRTFGSTVVTLLHHRASKPLSIVLVLVWALSPLGAQSMLRMLESRLEPRAQDSTIVHFDTDAPTQQSCLMPSTRDGSAGLAAMVSYVKTMFGAVLLSPSTTKLDSMDVWGNVKVPILNSTSNNWTSIPWSAELEHYSAFVGIPTTGVSVGNNTFHLESSYVDLGCSNISKTATFTQDITFDWQNWNSFPLENGTWYGFNTSSTLDRSSAPWAIALDRFVDNFWSGFGVKLHRSKQNMYCRPALFKNETGIDAGLARLYFQAKLGDSDALASAGLTAYCNVHQRYVESRVTCQRSDMGGQQNCTVTAQRPSQRPHTPDSISHLSIPWVFRYISREIPLTTAPENSGHPGFILQYLENPSISNFTMIQQLSMFEDIDADLFSRRLSQVINTYILLSQMFLLATGVSAESAGTTDWNMVAPAQVSTLIETFSVPRLWIGLCFLSSLMLLICGVLSIILTRLSAGPDILGYASTLIRDSRYIDTPHEVGRMEGADLSRKMGDLRIRYGFVGESPEGQIRSGVGLQEETQPLKLYRG
;
A
#
# COMPACT_ATOMS: atom_id res chain seq x y z
N MET A 1 -33.94 9.80 -8.59
CA MET A 1 -33.38 8.73 -7.75
C MET A 1 -32.48 9.41 -6.74
N GLY A 2 -32.61 9.11 -5.45
CA GLY A 2 -31.89 9.81 -4.38
C GLY A 2 -30.40 9.42 -4.24
N LEU A 3 -29.77 8.85 -5.27
CA LEU A 3 -28.36 8.45 -5.26
C LEU A 3 -27.53 9.44 -6.09
N TYR A 4 -26.42 9.92 -5.53
CA TYR A 4 -25.60 10.99 -6.09
C TYR A 4 -24.11 10.63 -6.02
N THR A 5 -23.34 10.96 -7.05
CA THR A 5 -21.87 11.10 -7.00
C THR A 5 -21.45 12.57 -6.86
N LYS A 6 -22.36 13.47 -7.22
CA LYS A 6 -22.30 14.92 -6.95
C LYS A 6 -23.66 15.36 -6.46
N LEU A 7 -23.69 15.94 -5.27
CA LEU A 7 -24.92 16.41 -4.64
C LEU A 7 -25.61 17.45 -5.54
N ALA A 8 -26.93 17.40 -5.61
CA ALA A 8 -27.70 18.34 -6.42
C ALA A 8 -27.57 19.77 -5.87
N GLU A 9 -27.55 20.78 -6.75
CA GLU A 9 -27.32 22.20 -6.36
C GLU A 9 -28.35 22.75 -5.35
N ASN A 10 -29.49 22.08 -5.21
CA ASN A 10 -30.58 22.45 -4.30
C ASN A 10 -30.56 21.71 -2.96
N VAL A 11 -29.56 20.87 -2.68
CA VAL A 11 -29.43 20.14 -1.41
C VAL A 11 -28.22 20.68 -0.65
N ASP A 12 -28.36 21.86 -0.05
CA ASP A 12 -27.36 22.49 0.83
C ASP A 12 -27.66 22.29 2.32
N GLU A 13 -28.89 21.88 2.67
CA GLU A 13 -29.34 21.64 4.03
C GLU A 13 -30.41 20.52 4.12
N VAL A 14 -30.22 19.57 5.04
CA VAL A 14 -31.15 18.47 5.33
C VAL A 14 -31.50 18.41 6.83
N ASP A 15 -32.43 17.54 7.25
CA ASP A 15 -32.75 17.39 8.68
C ASP A 15 -31.70 16.55 9.42
N VAL A 16 -31.33 15.42 8.82
CA VAL A 16 -30.37 14.47 9.39
C VAL A 16 -29.26 14.16 8.40
N ILE A 17 -28.00 14.34 8.82
CA ILE A 17 -26.84 13.87 8.07
C ILE A 17 -26.29 12.63 8.75
N ILE A 18 -26.00 11.59 7.97
CA ILE A 18 -25.30 10.39 8.40
C ILE A 18 -23.97 10.33 7.66
N ALA A 19 -22.89 10.57 8.38
CA ALA A 19 -21.52 10.59 7.86
C ALA A 19 -20.89 9.19 7.93
N GLY A 20 -20.63 8.59 6.77
CA GLY A 20 -20.22 7.20 6.60
C GLY A 20 -21.40 6.32 6.19
N GLY A 21 -21.25 5.56 5.11
CA GLY A 21 -22.24 4.63 4.54
C GLY A 21 -22.01 3.18 4.96
N GLY A 22 -21.48 2.96 6.17
CA GLY A 22 -21.20 1.64 6.71
C GLY A 22 -22.45 0.84 7.12
N THR A 23 -22.23 -0.32 7.72
CA THR A 23 -23.27 -1.29 8.08
C THR A 23 -24.36 -0.70 8.99
N ALA A 24 -23.98 -0.08 10.11
CA ALA A 24 -24.92 0.55 11.03
C ALA A 24 -25.62 1.78 10.39
N ALA A 25 -24.90 2.54 9.55
CA ALA A 25 -25.39 3.75 8.93
C ALA A 25 -26.57 3.49 7.98
N CYS A 26 -26.46 2.44 7.14
CA CYS A 26 -27.54 2.03 6.24
C CYS A 26 -28.82 1.65 7.01
N VAL A 27 -28.68 0.98 8.17
CA VAL A 27 -29.81 0.64 9.04
C VAL A 27 -30.46 1.91 9.58
N VAL A 28 -29.67 2.84 10.14
CA VAL A 28 -30.19 4.11 10.66
C VAL A 28 -30.91 4.90 9.57
N ALA A 29 -30.28 5.08 8.39
CA ALA A 29 -30.88 5.80 7.27
C ALA A 29 -32.22 5.19 6.83
N GLY A 30 -32.24 3.87 6.63
CA GLY A 30 -33.45 3.16 6.20
C GLY A 30 -34.58 3.21 7.22
N ARG A 31 -34.27 3.04 8.51
CA ARG A 31 -35.26 3.07 9.60
C ARG A 31 -35.83 4.46 9.85
N LEU A 32 -35.00 5.50 9.76
CA LEU A 32 -35.48 6.88 9.87
C LEU A 32 -36.40 7.27 8.71
N ALA A 33 -36.06 6.87 7.48
CA ALA A 33 -36.92 7.07 6.32
C ALA A 33 -38.27 6.33 6.45
N GLU A 34 -38.29 5.14 7.07
CA GLU A 34 -39.52 4.40 7.37
C GLU A 34 -40.39 5.09 8.42
N ALA A 35 -39.76 5.65 9.47
CA ALA A 35 -40.47 6.27 10.59
C ALA A 35 -41.15 7.59 10.20
N ASP A 36 -40.52 8.39 9.34
CA ASP A 36 -41.10 9.63 8.81
C ASP A 36 -40.59 9.92 7.38
N PRO A 37 -41.39 9.63 6.35
CA PRO A 37 -41.02 9.93 4.97
C PRO A 37 -40.85 11.42 4.64
N SER A 38 -41.31 12.33 5.51
CA SER A 38 -41.12 13.77 5.34
C SER A 38 -39.73 14.25 5.81
N LEU A 39 -39.02 13.43 6.59
CA LEU A 39 -37.70 13.74 7.10
C LEU A 39 -36.66 13.73 5.97
N SER A 40 -35.92 14.83 5.79
CA SER A 40 -34.84 14.89 4.81
C SER A 40 -33.55 14.33 5.39
N ILE A 41 -33.05 13.24 4.79
CA ILE A 41 -31.91 12.47 5.27
C ILE A 41 -30.83 12.46 4.19
N LEU A 42 -29.57 12.75 4.57
CA LEU A 42 -28.41 12.59 3.69
C LEU A 42 -27.41 11.60 4.30
N LEU A 43 -27.23 10.46 3.63
CA LEU A 43 -26.17 9.50 3.91
C LEU A 43 -24.96 9.78 3.01
N ILE A 44 -23.76 9.92 3.58
CA ILE A 44 -22.53 10.23 2.82
C ILE A 44 -21.54 9.07 2.95
N GLU A 45 -21.07 8.53 1.82
CA GLU A 45 -20.13 7.40 1.76
C GLU A 45 -18.89 7.77 0.93
N GLY A 46 -17.71 7.40 1.44
CA GLY A 46 -16.43 7.68 0.78
C GLY A 46 -16.18 6.80 -0.44
N GLY A 47 -16.65 5.56 -0.41
CA GLY A 47 -16.57 4.58 -1.50
C GLY A 47 -17.71 4.67 -2.52
N PRO A 48 -17.71 3.78 -3.52
CA PRO A 48 -18.74 3.75 -4.56
C PRO A 48 -20.05 3.14 -4.05
N ASP A 49 -21.09 3.19 -4.89
CA ASP A 49 -22.30 2.37 -4.71
C ASP A 49 -21.96 0.88 -4.91
N ASN A 50 -22.68 -0.01 -4.21
CA ASN A 50 -22.47 -1.45 -4.26
C ASN A 50 -23.53 -2.21 -5.10
N LYS A 51 -24.59 -1.53 -5.57
CA LYS A 51 -25.67 -2.17 -6.35
C LYS A 51 -25.20 -2.70 -7.70
N GLY A 52 -25.53 -3.96 -8.03
CA GLY A 52 -25.23 -4.55 -9.34
C GLY A 52 -23.77 -4.99 -9.53
N VAL A 53 -22.95 -4.92 -8.47
CA VAL A 53 -21.53 -5.25 -8.52
C VAL A 53 -21.34 -6.75 -8.31
N ALA A 54 -20.88 -7.47 -9.34
CA ALA A 54 -20.89 -8.93 -9.37
C ALA A 54 -20.05 -9.60 -8.26
N ASN A 55 -18.89 -9.06 -7.90
CA ASN A 55 -18.06 -9.63 -6.83
C ASN A 55 -18.57 -9.32 -5.41
N ILE A 56 -19.48 -8.35 -5.27
CA ILE A 56 -20.20 -8.08 -4.02
C ILE A 56 -21.42 -9.00 -3.92
N GLU A 57 -22.26 -9.04 -4.96
CA GLU A 57 -23.53 -9.76 -4.95
C GLU A 57 -23.38 -11.28 -4.80
N ASN A 58 -22.31 -11.85 -5.38
CA ASN A 58 -22.07 -13.28 -5.41
C ASN A 58 -21.06 -13.66 -4.31
N PRO A 59 -21.52 -14.29 -3.21
CA PRO A 59 -20.71 -14.67 -2.05
C PRO A 59 -19.34 -15.27 -2.34
N VAL A 60 -19.21 -16.13 -3.35
CA VAL A 60 -17.98 -16.90 -3.60
C VAL A 60 -16.76 -16.03 -3.95
N PHE A 61 -16.98 -14.78 -4.38
CA PHE A 61 -15.91 -13.85 -4.77
C PHE A 61 -15.41 -12.95 -3.64
N PHE A 62 -15.79 -13.21 -2.39
CA PHE A 62 -15.48 -12.34 -1.24
C PHE A 62 -13.98 -12.04 -1.05
N LEU A 63 -13.06 -12.93 -1.46
CA LEU A 63 -11.62 -12.70 -1.36
C LEU A 63 -11.09 -11.65 -2.32
N ASP A 64 -11.82 -11.31 -3.39
CA ASP A 64 -11.42 -10.26 -4.34
C ASP A 64 -11.26 -8.89 -3.65
N HIS A 65 -12.00 -8.67 -2.55
CA HIS A 65 -11.95 -7.42 -1.79
C HIS A 65 -10.67 -7.25 -0.97
N LEU A 66 -9.86 -8.31 -0.81
CA LEU A 66 -8.57 -8.25 -0.13
C LEU A 66 -7.39 -8.04 -1.09
N LEU A 67 -7.64 -8.01 -2.41
CA LEU A 67 -6.60 -7.71 -3.39
C LEU A 67 -6.15 -6.25 -3.25
N PRO A 68 -4.85 -5.95 -3.42
CA PRO A 68 -4.33 -4.58 -3.33
C PRO A 68 -4.99 -3.59 -4.32
N THR A 69 -5.58 -4.10 -5.40
CA THR A 69 -6.28 -3.33 -6.44
C THR A 69 -7.76 -3.08 -6.13
N ALA A 70 -8.29 -3.63 -5.03
CA ALA A 70 -9.69 -3.50 -4.67
C ALA A 70 -10.04 -2.05 -4.29
N LYS A 71 -11.00 -1.45 -5.01
CA LYS A 71 -11.52 -0.11 -4.71
C LYS A 71 -12.64 -0.08 -3.66
N THR A 72 -13.04 -1.24 -3.14
CA THR A 72 -14.15 -1.43 -2.20
C THR A 72 -13.69 -1.56 -0.75
N THR A 73 -12.37 -1.45 -0.52
CA THR A 73 -11.71 -1.69 0.77
C THR A 73 -10.76 -0.54 1.09
N ILE A 74 -10.71 -0.14 2.36
CA ILE A 74 -9.74 0.81 2.91
C ILE A 74 -8.69 0.00 3.67
N PHE A 75 -7.42 0.19 3.36
CA PHE A 75 -6.31 -0.51 4.03
C PHE A 75 -5.61 0.43 5.01
N TYR A 76 -5.91 0.30 6.30
CA TYR A 76 -5.23 1.07 7.35
C TYR A 76 -3.89 0.43 7.66
N LYS A 77 -2.80 1.19 7.53
CA LYS A 77 -1.47 0.74 7.89
C LYS A 77 -1.21 1.01 9.36
N GLY A 78 -0.93 -0.04 10.13
CA GLY A 78 -0.51 0.07 11.53
C GLY A 78 0.97 0.38 11.68
N ASN A 79 1.33 0.91 12.84
CA ASN A 79 2.70 1.20 13.26
C ASN A 79 3.53 -0.09 13.36
N LYS A 80 4.85 0.05 13.23
CA LYS A 80 5.80 -1.04 13.44
C LYS A 80 5.79 -1.47 14.91
N SER A 81 5.67 -2.78 15.17
CA SER A 81 5.62 -3.32 16.54
C SER A 81 6.62 -4.45 16.77
N GLU A 82 7.42 -4.34 17.84
CA GLU A 82 8.32 -5.42 18.28
C GLU A 82 7.55 -6.66 18.74
N LYS A 83 6.37 -6.48 19.34
CA LYS A 83 5.48 -7.59 19.75
C LYS A 83 5.02 -8.43 18.56
N LEU A 84 5.06 -7.86 17.36
CA LEU A 84 4.71 -8.48 16.08
C LEU A 84 5.94 -8.79 15.22
N ALA A 85 7.09 -9.07 15.84
CA ALA A 85 8.35 -9.37 15.15
C ALA A 85 8.80 -8.25 14.17
N GLY A 86 8.49 -6.99 14.50
CA GLY A 86 8.88 -5.82 13.71
C GLY A 86 8.02 -5.55 12.48
N ARG A 87 6.83 -6.16 12.37
CA ARG A 87 5.88 -5.94 11.27
C ARG A 87 5.04 -4.69 11.46
N GLU A 88 4.57 -4.16 10.34
CA GLU A 88 3.52 -3.13 10.23
C GLU A 88 2.23 -3.82 9.80
N CYS A 89 1.31 -4.09 10.74
CA CYS A 89 0.10 -4.83 10.44
C CYS A 89 -0.86 -4.00 9.58
N ILE A 90 -1.41 -4.58 8.51
CA ILE A 90 -2.45 -3.95 7.70
C ILE A 90 -3.83 -4.36 8.22
N VAL A 91 -4.71 -3.38 8.41
CA VAL A 91 -6.10 -3.58 8.84
C VAL A 91 -7.06 -3.11 7.75
N PRO A 92 -7.57 -4.03 6.91
CA PRO A 92 -8.62 -3.72 5.95
C PRO A 92 -9.95 -3.34 6.62
N SER A 93 -10.74 -2.50 5.96
CA SER A 93 -12.09 -2.10 6.36
C SER A 93 -12.96 -1.85 5.12
N GLY A 94 -14.28 -1.87 5.27
CA GLY A 94 -15.20 -1.53 4.18
C GLY A 94 -14.98 -0.11 3.65
N GLY A 95 -14.87 0.01 2.33
CA GLY A 95 -14.70 1.27 1.59
C GLY A 95 -15.69 1.39 0.44
N THR A 96 -16.94 1.02 0.69
CA THR A 96 -18.06 1.03 -0.27
C THR A 96 -19.37 1.12 0.51
N LEU A 97 -20.47 1.50 -0.15
CA LEU A 97 -21.79 1.55 0.48
C LEU A 97 -22.18 0.19 1.08
N GLY A 98 -22.70 0.20 2.31
CA GLY A 98 -22.93 -1.00 3.15
C GLY A 98 -21.73 -1.41 4.00
N GLY A 99 -20.56 -0.80 3.77
CA GLY A 99 -19.32 -1.02 4.52
C GLY A 99 -18.89 -2.49 4.53
N GLY A 100 -18.55 -3.00 5.70
CA GLY A 100 -18.14 -4.39 5.89
C GLY A 100 -19.17 -5.40 5.39
N SER A 101 -20.47 -5.15 5.54
CA SER A 101 -21.52 -6.08 5.09
C SER A 101 -21.46 -6.40 3.59
N SER A 102 -20.95 -5.47 2.78
CA SER A 102 -20.80 -5.60 1.33
C SER A 102 -19.59 -6.44 0.91
N ILE A 103 -18.58 -6.61 1.78
CA ILE A 103 -17.31 -7.23 1.40
C ILE A 103 -16.84 -8.36 2.34
N ASN A 104 -17.48 -8.52 3.50
CA ASN A 104 -17.05 -9.48 4.53
C ASN A 104 -17.24 -10.94 4.10
N PHE A 105 -16.80 -11.85 4.96
CA PHE A 105 -16.90 -13.30 4.78
C PHE A 105 -18.34 -13.84 4.96
N MET A 106 -19.34 -13.00 5.24
CA MET A 106 -20.76 -13.34 5.43
C MET A 106 -21.02 -14.36 6.54
N MET A 107 -20.11 -14.50 7.51
CA MET A 107 -20.25 -15.43 8.62
C MET A 107 -21.34 -14.94 9.58
N TYR A 108 -22.42 -15.71 9.76
CA TYR A 108 -23.48 -15.34 10.68
C TYR A 108 -23.11 -15.77 12.09
N THR A 109 -22.77 -14.79 12.93
CA THR A 109 -22.38 -15.03 14.31
C THR A 109 -23.02 -13.98 15.20
N ARG A 110 -23.56 -14.40 16.34
CA ARG A 110 -24.08 -13.50 17.37
C ARG A 110 -23.15 -13.47 18.57
N ALA A 111 -22.99 -12.28 19.14
CA ALA A 111 -22.38 -12.08 20.45
C ALA A 111 -23.07 -12.95 21.50
N GLN A 112 -22.38 -13.23 22.60
CA GLN A 112 -22.95 -13.95 23.73
C GLN A 112 -23.71 -13.00 24.65
N ARG A 113 -24.61 -13.54 25.48
CA ARG A 113 -25.39 -12.74 26.44
C ARG A 113 -24.49 -11.89 27.32
N GLU A 114 -23.43 -12.49 27.87
CA GLU A 114 -22.47 -11.78 28.70
C GLU A 114 -21.84 -10.59 27.98
N ASP A 115 -21.65 -10.64 26.66
CA ASP A 115 -20.97 -9.57 25.94
C ASP A 115 -21.77 -8.26 26.08
N PHE A 116 -23.08 -8.31 25.89
CA PHE A 116 -23.98 -7.17 26.08
C PHE A 116 -24.15 -6.80 27.55
N ASP A 117 -24.31 -7.78 28.44
CA ASP A 117 -24.50 -7.51 29.88
C ASP A 117 -23.25 -6.86 30.51
N SER A 118 -22.06 -7.25 30.04
CA SER A 118 -20.77 -6.73 30.49
C SER A 118 -20.52 -5.28 30.08
N TRP A 119 -21.25 -4.76 29.09
CA TRP A 119 -21.21 -3.33 28.73
C TRP A 119 -21.70 -2.45 29.88
N LYS A 120 -22.55 -2.99 30.77
CA LYS A 120 -23.08 -2.29 31.97
C LYS A 120 -23.73 -0.95 31.65
N THR A 121 -24.33 -0.85 30.47
CA THR A 121 -24.98 0.37 29.99
C THR A 121 -26.50 0.17 29.93
N PRO A 122 -27.30 1.02 30.59
CA PRO A 122 -28.76 0.93 30.55
C PRO A 122 -29.29 0.95 29.11
N GLY A 123 -30.22 0.05 28.77
CA GLY A 123 -30.77 -0.05 27.42
C GLY A 123 -30.01 -1.00 26.49
N TRP A 124 -28.88 -1.56 26.94
CA TRP A 124 -27.96 -2.37 26.13
C TRP A 124 -27.68 -3.76 26.69
N SER A 125 -28.41 -4.20 27.72
CA SER A 125 -28.33 -5.59 28.19
C SER A 125 -28.80 -6.58 27.11
N ALA A 126 -28.41 -7.84 27.22
CA ALA A 126 -28.78 -8.85 26.23
C ALA A 126 -30.30 -8.95 26.03
N ASP A 127 -31.08 -8.86 27.11
CA ASP A 127 -32.55 -8.92 27.06
C ASP A 127 -33.15 -7.67 26.38
N GLU A 128 -32.53 -6.50 26.55
CA GLU A 128 -32.96 -5.26 25.89
C GLU A 128 -32.56 -5.22 24.40
N ILE A 129 -31.50 -5.94 24.02
CA ILE A 129 -30.98 -6.02 22.66
C ILE A 129 -31.64 -7.14 21.85
N LEU A 130 -32.11 -8.23 22.50
CA LEU A 130 -32.75 -9.37 21.85
C LEU A 130 -33.91 -9.00 20.89
N PRO A 131 -34.82 -8.06 21.22
CA PRO A 131 -35.85 -7.64 20.28
C PRO A 131 -35.29 -7.07 18.97
N PHE A 132 -34.16 -6.36 19.02
CA PHE A 132 -33.50 -5.80 17.84
C PHE A 132 -32.77 -6.89 17.04
N LEU A 133 -32.16 -7.87 17.71
CA LEU A 133 -31.59 -9.06 17.07
C LEU A 133 -32.64 -9.84 16.27
N LYS A 134 -33.87 -9.92 16.78
CA LYS A 134 -35.00 -10.54 16.05
C LYS A 134 -35.53 -9.64 14.94
N LYS A 135 -35.57 -8.33 15.17
CA LYS A 135 -36.09 -7.36 14.20
C LYS A 135 -35.24 -7.28 12.93
N LEU A 136 -33.92 -7.47 13.03
CA LEU A 136 -33.02 -7.31 11.89
C LEU A 136 -33.03 -8.49 10.91
N GLU A 137 -33.35 -9.70 11.36
CA GLU A 137 -33.14 -10.92 10.57
C GLU A 137 -34.42 -11.63 10.12
N THR A 138 -34.32 -12.30 8.97
CA THR A 138 -35.15 -13.43 8.59
C THR A 138 -34.27 -14.68 8.62
N TYR A 139 -34.39 -15.44 9.70
CA TYR A 139 -33.57 -16.61 9.99
C TYR A 139 -34.18 -17.88 9.37
N HIS A 140 -33.40 -18.61 8.57
CA HIS A 140 -33.83 -19.85 7.91
C HIS A 140 -33.17 -21.09 8.52
N GLY A 141 -32.57 -20.96 9.71
CA GLY A 141 -31.84 -22.02 10.39
C GLY A 141 -32.71 -22.94 11.26
N ARG A 142 -32.04 -23.74 12.08
CA ARG A 142 -32.66 -24.73 12.97
C ARG A 142 -32.70 -24.30 14.45
N GLY A 143 -32.24 -23.09 14.77
CA GLY A 143 -32.25 -22.53 16.12
C GLY A 143 -33.65 -22.31 16.70
N ASP A 144 -33.71 -21.94 17.99
CA ASP A 144 -34.98 -21.70 18.69
C ASP A 144 -35.70 -20.46 18.12
N PRO A 145 -36.95 -20.59 17.62
CA PRO A 145 -37.73 -19.45 17.13
C PRO A 145 -37.98 -18.35 18.17
N SER A 146 -37.82 -18.64 19.46
CA SER A 146 -37.98 -17.65 20.53
C SER A 146 -36.88 -16.56 20.50
N VAL A 147 -35.67 -16.90 20.06
CA VAL A 147 -34.49 -16.01 20.03
C VAL A 147 -34.12 -15.52 18.62
N HIS A 148 -34.74 -16.07 17.58
CA HIS A 148 -34.51 -15.68 16.19
C HIS A 148 -35.68 -14.91 15.55
N GLY A 149 -35.36 -14.07 14.57
CA GLY A 149 -36.31 -13.28 13.79
C GLY A 149 -36.71 -13.97 12.49
N HIS A 150 -37.92 -13.73 11.98
CA HIS A 150 -38.42 -14.34 10.74
C HIS A 150 -39.05 -13.34 9.76
N GLU A 151 -38.94 -12.05 10.05
CA GLU A 151 -39.59 -10.97 9.28
C GLU A 151 -38.63 -9.81 8.99
N GLY A 152 -37.40 -9.86 9.52
CA GLY A 152 -36.42 -8.79 9.33
C GLY A 152 -35.82 -8.79 7.92
N PRO A 153 -35.27 -7.65 7.46
CA PRO A 153 -34.85 -7.50 6.07
C PRO A 153 -33.58 -8.28 5.71
N VAL A 154 -32.77 -8.71 6.68
CA VAL A 154 -31.52 -9.43 6.43
C VAL A 154 -31.75 -10.94 6.50
N GLN A 155 -31.63 -11.63 5.37
CA GLN A 155 -31.78 -13.09 5.37
C GLN A 155 -30.52 -13.79 5.91
N VAL A 156 -30.73 -14.86 6.66
CA VAL A 156 -29.69 -15.74 7.18
C VAL A 156 -30.03 -17.17 6.77
N SER A 157 -29.19 -17.79 5.94
CA SER A 157 -29.47 -19.12 5.39
C SER A 157 -28.20 -19.93 5.16
N ASP A 158 -28.37 -21.15 4.64
CA ASP A 158 -27.29 -22.00 4.15
C ASP A 158 -26.64 -21.48 2.86
N GLY A 159 -27.29 -20.55 2.14
CA GLY A 159 -26.93 -20.20 0.77
C GLY A 159 -27.36 -21.28 -0.23
N THR A 160 -26.72 -21.33 -1.39
CA THR A 160 -27.08 -22.27 -2.47
C THR A 160 -26.22 -23.53 -2.52
N PHE A 161 -25.13 -23.58 -1.74
CA PHE A 161 -24.19 -24.70 -1.69
C PHE A 161 -23.52 -24.81 -0.31
N ARG A 162 -23.17 -26.04 0.09
CA ARG A 162 -22.36 -26.38 1.28
C ARG A 162 -21.46 -27.58 0.96
N SER A 163 -20.25 -27.60 1.50
CA SER A 163 -19.36 -28.77 1.44
C SER A 163 -19.69 -29.75 2.58
N THR A 164 -20.84 -30.42 2.49
CA THR A 164 -21.41 -31.22 3.60
C THR A 164 -20.52 -32.38 4.07
N GLY A 165 -19.66 -32.92 3.19
CA GLY A 165 -18.68 -33.95 3.51
C GLY A 165 -17.60 -33.42 4.45
N SER A 166 -16.89 -32.36 4.03
CA SER A 166 -15.84 -31.72 4.83
C SER A 166 -16.37 -31.17 6.16
N GLU A 167 -17.55 -30.56 6.15
CA GLU A 167 -18.24 -30.05 7.35
C GLU A 167 -18.49 -31.17 8.37
N SER A 168 -19.06 -32.29 7.94
CA SER A 168 -19.40 -33.41 8.84
C SER A 168 -18.16 -34.12 9.36
N ASP A 169 -17.14 -34.25 8.52
CA ASP A 169 -15.85 -34.86 8.88
C ASP A 169 -15.12 -34.02 9.95
N PHE A 170 -15.06 -32.70 9.77
CA PHE A 170 -14.45 -31.79 10.74
C PHE A 170 -15.19 -31.81 12.10
N ILE A 171 -16.52 -31.74 12.12
CA ILE A 171 -17.31 -31.79 13.36
C ILE A 171 -17.15 -33.14 14.09
N LYS A 172 -17.10 -34.24 13.34
CA LYS A 172 -16.84 -35.59 13.88
C LYS A 172 -15.44 -35.67 14.50
N ALA A 173 -14.42 -35.07 13.88
CA ALA A 173 -13.07 -35.00 14.43
C ALA A 173 -13.01 -34.10 15.68
N ALA A 174 -13.70 -32.96 15.68
CA ALA A 174 -13.80 -32.07 16.84
C ALA A 174 -14.44 -32.75 18.06
N SER A 175 -15.47 -33.58 17.82
CA SER A 175 -16.11 -34.37 18.88
C SER A 175 -15.16 -35.37 19.56
N GLN A 176 -14.18 -35.91 18.82
CA GLN A 176 -13.18 -36.83 19.38
C GLN A 176 -12.17 -36.14 20.29
N VAL A 177 -11.97 -34.82 20.14
CA VAL A 177 -11.08 -34.01 20.99
C VAL A 177 -11.84 -33.24 22.08
N GLY A 178 -13.13 -33.55 22.28
CA GLY A 178 -13.92 -33.05 23.42
C GLY A 178 -14.89 -31.91 23.12
N TRP A 179 -15.07 -31.52 21.85
CA TRP A 179 -16.03 -30.46 21.47
C TRP A 179 -17.21 -31.00 20.66
N PRO A 180 -18.43 -31.02 21.21
CA PRO A 180 -19.60 -31.58 20.54
C PRO A 180 -20.14 -30.66 19.44
N GLU A 181 -20.99 -31.23 18.56
CA GLU A 181 -21.89 -30.45 17.71
C GLU A 181 -23.00 -29.82 18.57
N ILE A 182 -23.18 -28.51 18.41
CA ILE A 182 -24.25 -27.73 19.00
C ILE A 182 -25.16 -27.27 17.87
N GLN A 183 -26.47 -27.43 18.05
CA GLN A 183 -27.46 -27.13 17.01
C GLN A 183 -27.49 -25.65 16.61
N ASP A 184 -27.31 -24.76 17.58
CA ASP A 184 -27.33 -23.31 17.41
C ASP A 184 -26.41 -22.63 18.43
N LEU A 185 -25.21 -22.24 17.98
CA LEU A 185 -24.24 -21.47 18.80
C LEU A 185 -24.58 -19.97 18.84
N GLN A 186 -25.57 -19.53 18.07
CA GLN A 186 -25.95 -18.11 17.91
C GLN A 186 -27.18 -17.75 18.76
N SER A 187 -27.57 -18.62 19.68
CA SER A 187 -28.66 -18.45 20.66
C SER A 187 -28.35 -17.50 21.83
N LEU A 188 -27.22 -16.78 21.80
CA LEU A 188 -26.63 -15.96 22.88
C LEU A 188 -26.07 -16.73 24.08
N ASP A 189 -26.61 -17.91 24.40
CA ASP A 189 -26.26 -18.65 25.62
C ASP A 189 -25.44 -19.92 25.38
N ASN A 190 -25.58 -20.56 24.21
CA ASN A 190 -24.82 -21.77 23.88
C ASN A 190 -23.35 -21.47 23.55
N ASN A 191 -22.45 -22.28 24.10
CA ASN A 191 -21.00 -22.13 23.97
C ASN A 191 -20.29 -23.49 24.10
N ASN A 192 -18.98 -23.51 23.87
CA ASN A 192 -18.05 -24.64 24.02
C ASN A 192 -18.33 -25.83 23.08
N GLY A 193 -18.43 -25.55 21.78
CA GLY A 193 -18.63 -26.57 20.74
C GLY A 193 -18.56 -25.99 19.33
N TYR A 194 -19.00 -26.79 18.37
CA TYR A 194 -19.04 -26.46 16.94
C TYR A 194 -20.47 -26.47 16.40
N GLU A 195 -20.76 -25.65 15.39
CA GLU A 195 -22.06 -25.59 14.71
C GLU A 195 -21.85 -25.62 13.19
N ARG A 196 -22.81 -26.23 12.49
CA ARG A 196 -22.97 -26.07 11.04
C ARG A 196 -23.39 -24.63 10.71
N TRP A 197 -22.46 -23.86 10.14
CA TRP A 197 -22.54 -22.41 10.10
C TRP A 197 -23.51 -21.88 9.05
N LEU A 198 -24.41 -20.99 9.46
CA LEU A 198 -25.20 -20.17 8.54
C LEU A 198 -24.45 -18.91 8.11
N ARG A 199 -25.03 -18.21 7.14
CA ARG A 199 -24.38 -17.08 6.49
C ARG A 199 -25.38 -15.99 6.11
N TYR A 200 -24.87 -14.76 5.97
CA TYR A 200 -25.58 -13.58 5.46
C TYR A 200 -25.78 -13.68 3.94
N VAL A 201 -26.52 -14.70 3.53
CA VAL A 201 -26.81 -15.03 2.13
C VAL A 201 -28.29 -15.43 2.04
N SER A 202 -28.99 -14.93 1.02
CA SER A 202 -30.39 -15.30 0.76
C SER A 202 -30.50 -16.74 0.25
N LYS A 203 -31.72 -17.29 0.24
CA LYS A 203 -31.98 -18.62 -0.33
C LYS A 203 -31.67 -18.70 -1.83
N GLU A 204 -31.67 -17.57 -2.52
CA GLU A 204 -31.34 -17.42 -3.94
C GLU A 204 -29.82 -17.29 -4.17
N GLY A 205 -29.00 -17.29 -3.11
CA GLY A 205 -27.54 -17.27 -3.21
C GLY A 205 -26.94 -15.88 -3.37
N LYS A 206 -27.64 -14.83 -2.94
CA LYS A 206 -27.16 -13.45 -2.98
C LYS A 206 -26.71 -12.97 -1.60
N ARG A 207 -25.61 -12.22 -1.55
CA ARG A 207 -25.14 -11.55 -0.33
C ARG A 207 -26.25 -10.71 0.29
N GLN A 208 -26.30 -10.67 1.63
CA GLN A 208 -27.24 -9.86 2.40
C GLN A 208 -26.51 -8.70 3.07
N ASP A 209 -26.22 -7.66 2.29
CA ASP A 209 -25.62 -6.41 2.76
C ASP A 209 -26.69 -5.39 3.21
N THR A 210 -26.31 -4.45 4.07
CA THR A 210 -27.26 -3.49 4.65
C THR A 210 -27.68 -2.39 3.68
N ALA A 211 -26.89 -2.07 2.66
CA ALA A 211 -27.28 -1.06 1.67
C ALA A 211 -28.45 -1.58 0.83
N THR A 212 -28.35 -2.82 0.36
CA THR A 212 -29.45 -3.51 -0.33
C THR A 212 -30.66 -3.70 0.58
N ALA A 213 -30.46 -4.22 1.80
CA ALA A 213 -31.57 -4.57 2.69
C ALA A 213 -32.31 -3.35 3.27
N TYR A 214 -31.65 -2.21 3.48
CA TYR A 214 -32.27 -1.06 4.16
C TYR A 214 -32.44 0.18 3.29
N VAL A 215 -31.63 0.37 2.24
CA VAL A 215 -31.51 1.66 1.52
C VAL A 215 -31.94 1.57 0.05
N HIS A 216 -31.44 0.61 -0.73
CA HIS A 216 -31.58 0.61 -2.19
C HIS A 216 -33.02 0.62 -2.71
N GLU A 217 -33.89 -0.20 -2.14
CA GLU A 217 -35.29 -0.24 -2.56
C GLU A 217 -35.99 1.10 -2.29
N LYS A 218 -35.68 1.73 -1.15
CA LYS A 218 -36.26 3.01 -0.74
C LYS A 218 -35.84 4.17 -1.63
N LEU A 219 -34.63 4.15 -2.19
CA LEU A 219 -34.16 5.18 -3.13
C LEU A 219 -34.93 5.19 -4.46
N THR A 220 -35.61 4.09 -4.78
CA THR A 220 -36.45 3.95 -5.99
C THR A 220 -37.94 4.02 -5.70
N ASP A 221 -38.34 3.87 -4.45
CA ASP A 221 -39.73 3.95 -4.02
C ASP A 221 -40.16 5.42 -3.87
N THR A 222 -41.26 5.79 -4.53
CA THR A 222 -41.81 7.14 -4.49
C THR A 222 -42.31 7.54 -3.10
N LYS A 223 -42.46 6.58 -2.17
CA LYS A 223 -42.80 6.83 -0.77
C LYS A 223 -41.69 7.55 0.00
N TYR A 224 -40.41 7.43 -0.38
CA TYR A 224 -39.28 8.00 0.37
C TYR A 224 -38.47 9.03 -0.44
N PRO A 225 -39.11 10.11 -0.93
CA PRO A 225 -38.45 11.05 -1.85
C PRO A 225 -37.34 11.89 -1.21
N ASN A 226 -37.28 11.94 0.13
CA ASN A 226 -36.37 12.78 0.90
C ASN A 226 -35.15 12.01 1.46
N LEU A 227 -34.97 10.74 1.07
CA LEU A 227 -33.76 9.97 1.36
C LEU A 227 -32.73 10.20 0.26
N HIS A 228 -31.59 10.78 0.64
CA HIS A 228 -30.47 11.08 -0.24
C HIS A 228 -29.22 10.29 0.18
N VAL A 229 -28.49 9.76 -0.79
CA VAL A 229 -27.23 9.03 -0.61
C VAL A 229 -26.18 9.65 -1.54
N LEU A 230 -25.09 10.15 -0.97
CA LEU A 230 -23.94 10.68 -1.69
C LEU A 230 -22.77 9.71 -1.56
N VAL A 231 -22.38 9.06 -2.64
CA VAL A 231 -21.21 8.17 -2.70
C VAL A 231 -19.98 8.90 -3.25
N GLU A 232 -18.81 8.28 -3.15
CA GLU A 232 -17.53 8.81 -3.62
C GLU A 232 -17.15 10.15 -2.95
N ALA A 233 -17.60 10.36 -1.72
CA ALA A 233 -17.43 11.60 -0.96
C ALA A 233 -16.89 11.31 0.46
N LYS A 234 -15.65 11.72 0.74
CA LYS A 234 -15.01 11.54 2.06
C LYS A 234 -15.42 12.66 3.01
N VAL A 235 -16.03 12.31 4.13
CA VAL A 235 -16.30 13.25 5.23
C VAL A 235 -14.98 13.62 5.92
N VAL A 236 -14.70 14.92 6.02
CA VAL A 236 -13.48 15.46 6.63
C VAL A 236 -13.70 15.67 8.13
N ARG A 237 -14.78 16.38 8.50
CA ARG A 237 -15.10 16.77 9.87
C ARG A 237 -16.57 17.19 10.02
N VAL A 238 -17.04 17.19 11.26
CA VAL A 238 -18.32 17.79 11.70
C VAL A 238 -18.14 19.28 11.95
N LEU A 239 -19.13 20.07 11.55
CA LEU A 239 -19.19 21.51 11.80
C LEU A 239 -19.94 21.75 13.12
N LEU A 240 -19.27 22.42 14.06
CA LEU A 240 -19.85 22.83 15.35
C LEU A 240 -19.95 24.35 15.42
N ASP A 241 -21.09 24.86 15.88
CA ASP A 241 -21.30 26.27 16.21
C ASP A 241 -20.64 26.66 17.56
N ASP A 242 -20.84 27.91 17.98
CA ASP A 242 -20.28 28.47 19.22
C ASP A 242 -20.83 27.77 20.49
N ASP A 243 -22.04 27.20 20.41
CA ASP A 243 -22.70 26.43 21.47
C ASP A 243 -22.35 24.93 21.42
N LYS A 244 -21.41 24.53 20.55
CA LYS A 244 -20.97 23.15 20.33
C LYS A 244 -22.09 22.25 19.82
N CYS A 245 -23.05 22.81 19.10
CA CYS A 245 -24.08 22.09 18.38
C CYS A 245 -23.55 21.67 17.00
N ALA A 246 -23.78 20.42 16.60
CA ALA A 246 -23.48 19.95 15.25
C ALA A 246 -24.50 20.48 14.25
N VAL A 247 -24.01 21.33 13.35
CA VAL A 247 -24.83 22.08 12.38
C VAL A 247 -24.60 21.61 10.93
N GLY A 248 -23.73 20.63 10.72
CA GLY A 248 -23.42 20.11 9.39
C GLY A 248 -22.13 19.33 9.32
N VAL A 249 -21.71 18.97 8.11
CA VAL A 249 -20.43 18.32 7.84
C VAL A 249 -19.69 18.99 6.69
N GLU A 250 -18.37 18.88 6.72
CA GLU A 250 -17.47 19.21 5.62
C GLU A 250 -16.99 17.91 4.96
N TYR A 251 -17.05 17.84 3.63
CA TYR A 251 -16.63 16.67 2.85
C TYR A 251 -15.86 17.08 1.58
N VAL A 252 -15.14 16.13 1.00
CA VAL A 252 -14.43 16.28 -0.28
C VAL A 252 -14.75 15.11 -1.21
N SER A 253 -14.70 15.32 -2.52
CA SER A 253 -14.77 14.19 -3.46
C SER A 253 -13.57 13.26 -3.26
N ASN A 254 -13.82 11.96 -3.32
CA ASN A 254 -12.77 10.96 -3.14
C ASN A 254 -11.94 10.85 -4.44
N PRO A 255 -10.64 11.21 -4.41
CA PRO A 255 -9.81 11.21 -5.62
C PRO A 255 -9.67 9.82 -6.26
N ALA A 256 -9.87 8.72 -5.53
CA ALA A 256 -9.80 7.36 -6.07
C ALA A 256 -10.85 7.04 -7.16
N PHE A 257 -11.89 7.88 -7.26
CA PHE A 257 -13.01 7.73 -8.20
C PHE A 257 -13.15 8.93 -9.15
N GLN A 258 -12.29 9.94 -9.04
CA GLN A 258 -12.31 11.09 -9.95
C GLN A 258 -11.39 10.84 -11.16
N PRO A 259 -11.73 11.33 -12.36
CA PRO A 259 -10.82 11.29 -13.51
C PRO A 259 -9.51 12.02 -13.18
N GLU A 260 -8.37 11.41 -13.52
CA GLU A 260 -7.05 12.06 -13.40
C GLU A 260 -6.99 13.28 -14.33
N LEU A 261 -7.39 14.44 -13.81
CA LEU A 261 -7.08 15.72 -14.42
C LEU A 261 -5.71 16.12 -13.88
N ASN A 262 -4.74 16.28 -14.80
CA ASN A 262 -3.38 16.81 -14.57
C ASN A 262 -3.40 18.29 -14.10
N THR A 263 -4.20 18.60 -13.10
CA THR A 263 -4.26 19.90 -12.45
C THR A 263 -4.04 19.69 -10.96
N THR A 264 -2.99 20.30 -10.43
CA THR A 264 -2.60 20.36 -9.01
C THR A 264 -3.61 21.11 -8.13
N GLN A 265 -4.90 21.01 -8.40
CA GLN A 265 -5.94 21.67 -7.62
C GLN A 265 -6.44 20.70 -6.54
N HIS A 266 -6.23 21.07 -5.28
CA HIS A 266 -6.92 20.45 -4.15
C HIS A 266 -8.42 20.37 -4.44
N THR A 267 -9.01 19.19 -4.26
CA THR A 267 -10.46 19.00 -4.35
C THR A 267 -11.14 19.99 -3.41
N PRO A 268 -12.09 20.83 -3.89
CA PRO A 268 -12.72 21.84 -3.06
C PRO A 268 -13.45 21.17 -1.90
N LYS A 269 -13.27 21.73 -0.70
CA LYS A 269 -14.06 21.34 0.49
C LYS A 269 -15.49 21.86 0.33
N LEU A 270 -16.44 20.95 0.43
CA LEU A 270 -17.87 21.22 0.34
C LEU A 270 -18.52 21.06 1.71
N THR A 271 -19.62 21.76 1.93
CA THR A 271 -20.35 21.72 3.21
C THR A 271 -21.82 21.47 2.97
N VAL A 272 -22.44 20.70 3.86
CA VAL A 272 -23.90 20.51 3.92
C VAL A 272 -24.37 20.63 5.35
N LYS A 273 -25.47 21.36 5.57
CA LYS A 273 -26.00 21.66 6.90
C LYS A 273 -27.03 20.63 7.36
N ALA A 274 -27.10 20.44 8.67
CA ALA A 274 -28.11 19.62 9.34
C ALA A 274 -29.00 20.49 10.24
N ARG A 275 -30.32 20.42 10.06
CA ARG A 275 -31.30 21.15 10.89
C ARG A 275 -31.49 20.52 12.26
N LYS A 276 -31.40 19.19 12.35
CA LYS A 276 -31.76 18.43 13.57
C LYS A 276 -30.60 17.62 14.14
N LEU A 277 -29.90 16.84 13.32
CA LEU A 277 -28.94 15.86 13.82
C LEU A 277 -27.82 15.53 12.82
N VAL A 278 -26.60 15.36 13.34
CA VAL A 278 -25.49 14.68 12.65
C VAL A 278 -25.21 13.36 13.35
N VAL A 279 -25.16 12.28 12.59
CA VAL A 279 -24.75 10.95 13.04
C VAL A 279 -23.43 10.58 12.35
N VAL A 280 -22.40 10.23 13.10
CA VAL A 280 -21.13 9.75 12.54
C VAL A 280 -21.08 8.23 12.66
N SER A 281 -20.86 7.57 11.53
CA SER A 281 -20.91 6.11 11.33
C SER A 281 -19.82 5.66 10.35
N CYS A 282 -18.61 6.22 10.47
CA CYS A 282 -17.47 5.93 9.58
C CYS A 282 -16.70 4.65 9.97
N GLY A 283 -17.21 3.88 10.95
CA GLY A 283 -16.59 2.64 11.44
C GLY A 283 -15.52 2.91 12.50
N ALA A 284 -15.09 1.86 13.20
CA ALA A 284 -14.13 1.98 14.29
C ALA A 284 -12.82 2.68 13.91
N CYS A 285 -12.34 2.49 12.68
CA CYS A 285 -11.13 3.18 12.19
C CYS A 285 -11.43 4.57 11.57
N GLY A 286 -12.63 4.79 11.02
CA GLY A 286 -12.95 6.05 10.33
C GLY A 286 -13.52 7.13 11.23
N THR A 287 -14.27 6.75 12.27
CA THR A 287 -14.98 7.68 13.16
C THR A 287 -14.05 8.53 14.04
N PRO A 288 -13.00 7.99 14.69
CA PRO A 288 -12.12 8.80 15.52
C PRO A 288 -11.41 9.93 14.76
N PRO A 289 -10.80 9.70 13.57
CA PRO A 289 -10.19 10.78 12.81
C PRO A 289 -11.16 11.90 12.38
N VAL A 290 -12.44 11.56 12.13
CA VAL A 290 -13.48 12.56 11.84
C VAL A 290 -13.75 13.43 13.07
N LEU A 291 -13.85 12.84 14.26
CA LEU A 291 -14.06 13.58 15.51
C LEU A 291 -12.84 14.45 15.86
N GLU A 292 -11.63 13.91 15.75
CA GLU A 292 -10.41 14.64 16.06
C GLU A 292 -10.25 15.86 15.15
N ARG A 293 -10.44 15.72 13.82
CA ARG A 293 -10.45 16.86 12.88
C ARG A 293 -11.60 17.85 13.11
N SER A 294 -12.63 17.45 13.85
CA SER A 294 -13.73 18.33 14.29
C SER A 294 -13.36 19.14 15.55
N GLY A 295 -12.21 18.88 16.17
CA GLY A 295 -11.79 19.47 17.45
C GLY A 295 -12.31 18.72 18.68
N LEU A 296 -12.66 17.44 18.52
CA LEU A 296 -13.17 16.56 19.58
C LEU A 296 -12.16 15.44 19.84
N GLY A 297 -11.39 15.51 20.93
CA GLY A 297 -10.31 14.56 21.19
C GLY A 297 -9.42 14.98 22.36
N ASP A 298 -8.30 14.27 22.57
CA ASP A 298 -7.28 14.66 23.56
C ASP A 298 -6.64 15.99 23.12
N PRO A 299 -6.64 17.04 23.98
CA PRO A 299 -6.03 18.32 23.68
C PRO A 299 -4.59 18.23 23.15
N LYS A 300 -3.76 17.33 23.69
CA LYS A 300 -2.37 17.15 23.28
C LYS A 300 -2.25 16.58 21.87
N ILE A 301 -3.14 15.65 21.51
CA ILE A 301 -3.18 15.04 20.17
C ILE A 301 -3.63 16.10 19.16
N LEU A 302 -4.69 16.84 19.48
CA LEU A 302 -5.22 17.88 18.62
C LEU A 302 -4.24 19.04 18.42
N GLU A 303 -3.58 19.51 19.48
CA GLU A 303 -2.54 20.53 19.41
C GLU A 303 -1.37 20.08 18.51
N ARG A 304 -0.90 18.83 18.70
CA ARG A 304 0.17 18.25 17.86
C ARG A 304 -0.25 18.16 16.39
N ALA A 305 -1.51 17.83 16.12
CA ALA A 305 -2.08 17.76 14.77
C ALA A 305 -2.46 19.13 14.18
N GLY A 306 -2.29 20.24 14.93
CA GLY A 306 -2.67 21.58 14.47
C GLY A 306 -4.18 21.80 14.38
N VAL A 307 -4.99 21.05 15.13
CA VAL A 307 -6.45 21.17 15.17
C VAL A 307 -6.88 21.90 16.45
N PRO A 308 -7.69 22.98 16.37
CA PRO A 308 -8.20 23.67 17.56
C PRO A 308 -9.10 22.77 18.42
N VAL A 309 -8.83 22.72 19.71
CA VAL A 309 -9.65 21.96 20.68
C VAL A 309 -10.99 22.67 20.90
N LYS A 310 -12.10 21.97 20.62
CA LYS A 310 -13.46 22.41 20.92
C LYS A 310 -14.05 21.70 22.13
N VAL A 311 -13.81 20.39 22.24
CA VAL A 311 -14.17 19.57 23.40
C VAL A 311 -13.03 18.62 23.73
N ASP A 312 -12.59 18.69 24.99
CA ASP A 312 -11.64 17.75 25.58
C ASP A 312 -12.34 16.38 25.78
N LEU A 313 -12.03 15.42 24.91
CA LEU A 313 -12.54 14.06 24.92
C LEU A 313 -11.38 13.08 24.68
N PRO A 314 -10.56 12.81 25.70
CA PRO A 314 -9.36 12.00 25.55
C PRO A 314 -9.67 10.51 25.29
N GLY A 315 -10.94 10.10 25.30
CA GLY A 315 -11.33 8.74 24.90
C GLY A 315 -11.36 8.50 23.39
N VAL A 316 -11.41 9.56 22.57
CA VAL A 316 -11.50 9.43 21.10
C VAL A 316 -10.23 8.80 20.55
N GLY A 317 -10.36 7.69 19.82
CA GLY A 317 -9.25 7.00 19.17
C GLY A 317 -8.50 6.02 20.08
N HIS A 318 -8.79 5.99 21.38
CA HIS A 318 -8.15 5.08 22.33
C HIS A 318 -8.84 3.71 22.37
N GLU A 319 -8.17 2.72 22.96
CA GLU A 319 -8.74 1.41 23.31
C GLU A 319 -9.26 0.62 22.10
N TYR A 320 -8.61 0.83 20.94
CA TYR A 320 -8.84 0.03 19.74
C TYR A 320 -8.72 -1.45 20.09
N GLN A 321 -9.74 -2.20 19.70
CA GLN A 321 -9.85 -3.64 19.89
C GLN A 321 -10.15 -4.30 18.54
N ASP A 322 -9.73 -5.54 18.41
CA ASP A 322 -10.07 -6.43 17.29
C ASP A 322 -10.00 -7.88 17.79
N HIS A 323 -10.41 -8.83 16.98
CA HIS A 323 -10.04 -10.23 17.13
C HIS A 323 -8.72 -10.51 16.40
N GLN A 324 -7.84 -11.26 17.02
CA GLN A 324 -6.50 -11.55 16.48
C GLN A 324 -6.54 -12.88 15.73
N LEU A 325 -6.38 -12.86 14.40
CA LEU A 325 -6.53 -14.01 13.51
C LEU A 325 -5.19 -14.64 13.13
N ILE A 326 -5.16 -15.97 13.07
CA ILE A 326 -4.12 -16.75 12.40
C ILE A 326 -4.77 -17.83 11.54
N LEU A 327 -4.19 -18.03 10.35
CA LEU A 327 -4.68 -18.96 9.33
C LEU A 327 -3.66 -20.10 9.16
N TYR A 328 -4.13 -21.35 9.30
CA TYR A 328 -3.31 -22.55 9.16
C TYR A 328 -3.80 -23.41 7.99
N PRO A 329 -3.09 -23.44 6.85
CA PRO A 329 -3.46 -24.23 5.67
C PRO A 329 -3.07 -25.70 5.79
N TYR A 330 -3.90 -26.56 5.22
CA TYR A 330 -3.74 -28.01 5.17
C TYR A 330 -4.07 -28.54 3.76
N LYS A 331 -3.31 -29.54 3.32
CA LYS A 331 -3.59 -30.31 2.11
C LYS A 331 -4.73 -31.29 2.39
N THR A 332 -5.61 -31.51 1.41
CA THR A 332 -6.72 -32.46 1.55
C THR A 332 -6.89 -33.37 0.34
N ASN A 333 -7.72 -34.41 0.49
CA ASN A 333 -8.21 -35.24 -0.61
C ASN A 333 -9.62 -34.84 -1.11
N LEU A 334 -10.11 -33.66 -0.72
CA LEU A 334 -11.40 -33.16 -1.18
C LEU A 334 -11.41 -33.10 -2.71
N GLN A 335 -12.60 -33.17 -3.30
CA GLN A 335 -12.75 -33.04 -4.74
C GLN A 335 -12.77 -31.57 -5.16
N PRO A 336 -12.41 -31.22 -6.41
CA PRO A 336 -12.37 -29.83 -6.87
C PRO A 336 -13.69 -29.03 -6.74
N HIS A 337 -14.83 -29.72 -6.67
CA HIS A 337 -16.14 -29.09 -6.49
C HIS A 337 -16.52 -28.88 -5.00
N GLU A 338 -15.75 -29.44 -4.07
CA GLU A 338 -15.96 -29.36 -2.62
C GLU A 338 -15.15 -28.23 -1.97
N THR A 339 -14.35 -27.51 -2.76
CA THR A 339 -13.58 -26.33 -2.36
C THR A 339 -13.84 -25.18 -3.34
N ILE A 340 -13.37 -23.98 -3.01
CA ILE A 340 -13.32 -22.85 -3.94
C ILE A 340 -11.94 -22.64 -4.58
N ASP A 341 -10.96 -23.54 -4.37
CA ASP A 341 -9.61 -23.41 -4.94
C ASP A 341 -9.66 -23.25 -6.47
N ARG A 342 -10.56 -23.99 -7.15
CA ARG A 342 -10.80 -23.86 -8.60
C ARG A 342 -11.29 -22.47 -9.02
N VAL A 343 -12.04 -21.78 -8.17
CA VAL A 343 -12.61 -20.45 -8.44
C VAL A 343 -11.53 -19.37 -8.24
N LEU A 344 -10.62 -19.58 -7.29
CA LEU A 344 -9.51 -18.68 -6.99
C LEU A 344 -8.39 -18.81 -8.03
N ARG A 345 -8.09 -20.03 -8.50
CA ARG A 345 -7.05 -20.29 -9.51
C ARG A 345 -7.43 -19.89 -10.93
N HIS A 346 -8.71 -19.91 -11.25
CA HIS A 346 -9.21 -19.66 -12.61
C HIS A 346 -10.18 -18.46 -12.66
N PRO A 347 -9.70 -17.23 -12.40
CA PRO A 347 -10.54 -16.04 -12.46
C PRO A 347 -11.21 -15.84 -13.84
N GLU A 348 -10.60 -16.33 -14.92
CA GLU A 348 -11.14 -16.29 -16.28
C GLU A 348 -12.44 -17.09 -16.46
N LYS A 349 -12.70 -18.09 -15.60
CA LYS A 349 -13.90 -18.95 -15.66
C LYS A 349 -15.07 -18.41 -14.83
N ARG A 350 -14.90 -17.28 -14.13
CA ARG A 350 -15.93 -16.76 -13.22
C ARG A 350 -17.19 -16.29 -13.94
N GLN A 351 -17.06 -15.71 -15.13
CA GLN A 351 -18.22 -15.31 -15.93
C GLN A 351 -19.07 -16.51 -16.34
N GLU A 352 -18.45 -17.65 -16.64
CA GLU A 352 -19.16 -18.90 -16.93
C GLU A 352 -19.99 -19.38 -15.74
N LEU A 353 -19.47 -19.27 -14.51
CA LEU A 353 -20.22 -19.60 -13.29
C LEU A 353 -21.46 -18.70 -13.14
N ILE A 354 -21.31 -17.39 -13.40
CA ILE A 354 -22.41 -16.41 -13.35
C ILE A 354 -23.48 -16.74 -14.41
N ASP A 355 -23.06 -16.95 -15.65
CA ASP A 355 -23.96 -17.21 -16.78
C ASP A 355 -24.73 -18.53 -16.60
N SER A 356 -24.05 -19.56 -16.07
CA SER A 356 -24.65 -20.87 -15.76
C SER A 356 -25.46 -20.90 -14.47
N LYS A 357 -25.41 -19.83 -13.66
CA LYS A 357 -26.02 -19.75 -12.33
C LYS A 357 -25.59 -20.91 -11.43
N ASP A 358 -24.28 -21.21 -11.44
CA ASP A 358 -23.71 -22.27 -10.62
C ASP A 358 -24.05 -22.03 -9.13
N LYS A 359 -24.45 -23.10 -8.44
CA LYS A 359 -24.81 -23.07 -7.02
C LYS A 359 -23.66 -22.62 -6.13
N VAL A 360 -22.41 -22.76 -6.57
CA VAL A 360 -21.23 -22.32 -5.83
C VAL A 360 -21.22 -20.80 -5.61
N LEU A 361 -21.90 -20.01 -6.46
CA LEU A 361 -21.91 -18.55 -6.37
C LEU A 361 -22.43 -18.04 -5.02
N GLY A 362 -23.44 -18.71 -4.46
CA GLY A 362 -24.05 -18.36 -3.18
C GLY A 362 -23.41 -19.02 -1.96
N TRP A 363 -22.12 -19.36 -2.03
CA TRP A 363 -21.36 -19.98 -0.95
C TRP A 363 -20.13 -19.15 -0.59
N ASN A 364 -19.79 -19.08 0.70
CA ASN A 364 -18.63 -18.35 1.20
C ASN A 364 -17.45 -19.27 1.56
N SER A 365 -17.53 -20.58 1.28
CA SER A 365 -16.53 -21.61 1.65
C SER A 365 -16.33 -21.88 3.15
N ILE A 366 -17.21 -21.37 4.02
CA ILE A 366 -17.02 -21.47 5.48
C ILE A 366 -18.25 -22.11 6.12
N ASP A 367 -18.25 -23.43 6.26
CA ASP A 367 -19.41 -24.21 6.70
C ASP A 367 -19.41 -24.57 8.20
N VAL A 368 -18.32 -24.33 8.95
CA VAL A 368 -18.21 -24.73 10.36
C VAL A 368 -17.83 -23.56 11.26
N SER A 369 -18.66 -23.29 12.27
CA SER A 369 -18.45 -22.28 13.31
C SER A 369 -18.06 -22.91 14.64
N SER A 370 -17.46 -22.11 15.53
CA SER A 370 -17.24 -22.55 16.90
C SER A 370 -17.15 -21.40 17.90
N LYS A 371 -17.38 -21.76 19.16
CA LYS A 371 -17.11 -20.94 20.33
C LYS A 371 -16.49 -21.86 21.37
N LEU A 372 -15.23 -21.63 21.73
CA LEU A 372 -14.40 -22.63 22.40
C LEU A 372 -13.90 -22.16 23.76
N ARG A 373 -13.82 -23.12 24.69
CA ARG A 373 -13.26 -22.95 26.03
C ARG A 373 -12.28 -24.09 26.34
N PRO A 374 -11.22 -23.81 27.13
CA PRO A 374 -10.28 -24.81 27.60
C PRO A 374 -10.87 -25.59 28.77
N THR A 375 -10.34 -26.80 28.99
CA THR A 375 -10.62 -27.56 30.22
C THR A 375 -9.80 -27.02 31.40
N ASP A 376 -10.19 -27.30 32.65
CA ASP A 376 -9.42 -26.87 33.83
C ASP A 376 -7.95 -27.35 33.81
N ALA A 377 -7.71 -28.55 33.26
CA ALA A 377 -6.37 -29.09 33.09
C ALA A 377 -5.55 -28.28 32.06
N GLU A 378 -6.17 -27.85 30.97
CA GLU A 378 -5.53 -27.00 29.95
C GLU A 378 -5.25 -25.59 30.48
N VAL A 379 -6.18 -25.01 31.24
CA VAL A 379 -5.95 -23.72 31.91
C VAL A 379 -4.73 -23.81 32.85
N THR A 380 -4.65 -24.89 33.63
CA THR A 380 -3.51 -25.14 34.52
C THR A 380 -2.21 -25.27 33.72
N ALA A 381 -2.23 -25.95 32.57
CA ALA A 381 -1.07 -26.15 31.71
C ALA A 381 -0.57 -24.85 31.04
N LEU A 382 -1.46 -23.87 30.81
CA LEU A 382 -1.09 -22.55 30.27
C LEU A 382 -0.43 -21.62 31.30
N GLY A 383 -0.31 -22.08 32.55
CA GLY A 383 0.47 -21.44 33.59
C GLY A 383 -0.34 -20.51 34.51
N PRO A 384 0.30 -20.04 35.61
CA PRO A 384 -0.38 -19.34 36.69
C PRO A 384 -0.99 -17.99 36.27
N ASP A 385 -0.35 -17.25 35.37
CA ASP A 385 -0.88 -15.97 34.89
C ASP A 385 -2.15 -16.16 34.06
N PHE A 386 -2.19 -17.21 33.23
CA PHE A 386 -3.37 -17.58 32.46
C PHE A 386 -4.50 -18.05 33.38
N GLN A 387 -4.18 -18.87 34.38
CA GLN A 387 -5.14 -19.29 35.41
C GLN A 387 -5.77 -18.09 36.12
N LYS A 388 -4.98 -17.08 36.48
CA LYS A 388 -5.47 -15.85 37.13
C LYS A 388 -6.43 -15.07 36.21
N ALA A 389 -6.08 -14.92 34.93
CA ALA A 389 -6.96 -14.27 33.94
C ALA A 389 -8.26 -15.06 33.73
N TRP A 390 -8.16 -16.39 33.63
CA TRP A 390 -9.30 -17.31 33.52
C TRP A 390 -10.25 -17.21 34.72
N ASP A 391 -9.72 -17.32 35.94
CA ASP A 391 -10.50 -17.26 37.18
C ASP A 391 -11.25 -15.93 37.32
N LYS A 392 -10.65 -14.84 36.82
CA LYS A 392 -11.23 -13.50 36.87
C LYS A 392 -12.35 -13.30 35.85
N ASP A 393 -12.11 -13.64 34.58
CA ASP A 393 -12.96 -13.13 33.48
C ASP A 393 -13.79 -14.23 32.77
N PHE A 394 -13.52 -15.52 33.00
CA PHE A 394 -14.13 -16.61 32.22
C PHE A 394 -14.71 -17.76 33.06
N LYS A 395 -14.07 -18.15 34.17
CA LYS A 395 -14.44 -19.34 34.95
C LYS A 395 -15.90 -19.36 35.40
N ASN A 396 -16.38 -18.23 35.91
CA ASN A 396 -17.73 -18.09 36.44
C ASN A 396 -18.74 -17.59 35.39
N THR A 397 -18.34 -17.53 34.12
CA THR A 397 -19.11 -16.94 33.03
C THR A 397 -19.19 -17.91 31.87
N PRO A 398 -20.03 -18.96 31.95
CA PRO A 398 -19.96 -20.14 31.08
C PRO A 398 -20.26 -19.87 29.60
N ASN A 399 -21.05 -18.83 29.29
CA ASN A 399 -21.38 -18.43 27.92
C ASN A 399 -20.28 -17.57 27.26
N LYS A 400 -19.16 -17.26 27.92
CA LYS A 400 -18.08 -16.45 27.33
C LYS A 400 -16.96 -17.31 26.70
N PRO A 401 -16.78 -17.36 25.36
CA PRO A 401 -15.70 -18.12 24.74
C PRO A 401 -14.33 -17.44 24.94
N ILE A 402 -13.23 -18.18 24.82
CA ILE A 402 -11.89 -17.57 24.75
C ILE A 402 -11.36 -17.50 23.32
N MET A 403 -11.79 -18.43 22.47
CA MET A 403 -11.39 -18.56 21.07
C MET A 403 -12.60 -18.87 20.21
N LEU A 404 -12.50 -18.40 18.98
CA LEU A 404 -13.37 -18.72 17.86
C LEU A 404 -12.50 -19.41 16.80
N MET A 405 -13.06 -20.39 16.13
CA MET A 405 -12.39 -21.16 15.09
C MET A 405 -13.36 -21.42 13.93
N GLY A 406 -12.87 -21.28 12.71
CA GLY A 406 -13.62 -21.59 11.49
C GLY A 406 -12.80 -22.44 10.53
N LEU A 407 -13.47 -23.30 9.77
CA LEU A 407 -12.89 -24.03 8.66
C LEU A 407 -13.26 -23.35 7.34
N VAL A 408 -12.25 -22.96 6.57
CA VAL A 408 -12.42 -22.38 5.23
C VAL A 408 -11.98 -23.42 4.21
N THR A 409 -12.86 -23.81 3.29
CA THR A 409 -12.58 -24.85 2.29
C THR A 409 -11.91 -24.28 1.04
N CYS A 410 -10.73 -23.71 1.24
CA CYS A 410 -9.75 -23.33 0.21
C CYS A 410 -8.40 -23.00 0.86
N PHE A 411 -7.39 -22.76 0.02
CA PHE A 411 -6.15 -22.11 0.43
C PHE A 411 -6.33 -20.59 0.54
N LEU A 412 -6.32 -20.07 1.77
CA LEU A 412 -6.30 -18.62 2.02
C LEU A 412 -4.88 -18.04 1.91
N GLY A 413 -4.45 -17.81 0.68
CA GLY A 413 -3.18 -17.19 0.31
C GLY A 413 -3.10 -16.99 -1.21
N ASP A 414 -1.93 -16.69 -1.74
CA ASP A 414 -1.72 -16.66 -3.19
C ASP A 414 -1.80 -18.11 -3.75
N PRO A 415 -2.82 -18.47 -4.55
CA PRO A 415 -2.96 -19.83 -5.05
C PRO A 415 -1.75 -20.28 -5.89
N SER A 416 -1.01 -19.36 -6.51
CA SER A 416 0.20 -19.68 -7.29
C SER A 416 1.36 -20.20 -6.44
N SER A 417 1.33 -19.94 -5.13
CA SER A 417 2.37 -20.37 -4.18
C SER A 417 2.28 -21.84 -3.77
N VAL A 418 1.17 -22.53 -4.10
CA VAL A 418 0.96 -23.95 -3.78
C VAL A 418 0.47 -24.73 -5.01
N PRO A 419 0.80 -26.03 -5.14
CA PRO A 419 0.37 -26.87 -6.26
C PRO A 419 -1.14 -26.83 -6.52
N GLU A 420 -1.57 -27.15 -7.73
CA GLU A 420 -3.00 -27.23 -8.07
C GLU A 420 -3.64 -28.50 -7.45
N GLU A 421 -4.01 -28.37 -6.18
CA GLU A 421 -4.65 -29.40 -5.36
C GLU A 421 -5.78 -28.75 -4.53
N GLN A 422 -6.37 -29.52 -3.61
CA GLN A 422 -7.48 -29.07 -2.77
C GLN A 422 -7.03 -28.83 -1.34
N TYR A 423 -7.38 -27.66 -0.81
CA TYR A 423 -6.89 -27.19 0.48
C TYR A 423 -8.04 -26.79 1.37
N VAL A 424 -7.75 -26.80 2.67
CA VAL A 424 -8.57 -26.13 3.67
C VAL A 424 -7.66 -25.30 4.57
N THR A 425 -8.17 -24.18 5.06
CA THR A 425 -7.50 -23.33 6.02
C THR A 425 -8.32 -23.24 7.30
N VAL A 426 -7.71 -23.55 8.44
CA VAL A 426 -8.34 -23.34 9.74
C VAL A 426 -7.96 -21.96 10.25
N GLY A 427 -8.96 -21.11 10.48
CA GLY A 427 -8.79 -19.78 11.05
C GLY A 427 -9.07 -19.78 12.54
N ASN A 428 -8.05 -19.44 13.33
CA ASN A 428 -8.13 -19.31 14.79
C ASN A 428 -8.11 -17.82 15.16
N TYR A 429 -9.08 -17.37 15.95
CA TYR A 429 -9.08 -15.99 16.44
C TYR A 429 -9.59 -15.85 17.86
N THR A 430 -8.99 -14.92 18.60
CA THR A 430 -9.31 -14.65 20.00
C THR A 430 -10.69 -14.00 20.13
N ALA A 431 -11.50 -14.46 21.08
CA ALA A 431 -12.86 -13.92 21.30
C ALA A 431 -12.87 -12.64 22.16
N HIS A 432 -12.00 -12.56 23.18
CA HIS A 432 -11.85 -11.38 24.02
C HIS A 432 -10.37 -11.12 24.29
N PRO A 433 -9.69 -10.34 23.42
CA PRO A 433 -8.31 -9.95 23.65
C PRO A 433 -8.15 -9.00 24.82
N TYR A 434 -7.04 -9.13 25.53
CA TYR A 434 -6.61 -8.16 26.55
C TYR A 434 -5.82 -7.00 25.96
N SER A 435 -5.17 -7.25 24.82
CA SER A 435 -4.41 -6.27 24.05
C SER A 435 -5.26 -5.04 23.67
N ARG A 436 -4.67 -3.85 23.71
CA ARG A 436 -5.34 -2.58 23.35
C ARG A 436 -4.45 -1.71 22.46
N GLY A 437 -5.04 -1.11 21.44
CA GLY A 437 -4.37 -0.17 20.54
C GLY A 437 -4.95 1.23 20.60
N HIS A 438 -4.55 2.07 19.64
CA HIS A 438 -5.10 3.42 19.44
C HIS A 438 -4.99 3.86 17.98
N MET A 439 -5.80 4.83 17.58
CA MET A 439 -5.72 5.48 16.27
C MET A 439 -5.97 6.98 16.39
N HIS A 440 -5.00 7.80 15.97
CA HIS A 440 -5.04 9.26 16.07
C HIS A 440 -4.56 9.94 14.79
N ILE A 441 -5.10 11.13 14.50
CA ILE A 441 -4.60 11.99 13.42
C ILE A 441 -3.20 12.55 13.74
N THR A 442 -2.37 12.70 12.71
CA THR A 442 -1.09 13.42 12.83
C THR A 442 -1.12 14.84 12.26
N GLY A 443 -2.21 15.21 11.58
CA GLY A 443 -2.40 16.52 10.95
C GLY A 443 -3.87 16.83 10.65
N PRO A 444 -4.19 18.05 10.19
CA PRO A 444 -5.56 18.53 10.05
C PRO A 444 -6.26 18.08 8.75
N ASN A 445 -5.53 17.47 7.81
CA ASN A 445 -6.04 17.06 6.50
C ASN A 445 -6.47 15.60 6.50
N VAL A 446 -7.33 15.24 5.54
CA VAL A 446 -7.85 13.86 5.41
C VAL A 446 -6.79 12.87 4.91
N ASP A 447 -5.76 13.37 4.21
CA ASP A 447 -4.67 12.57 3.63
C ASP A 447 -3.42 12.55 4.52
N ASP A 448 -3.44 13.25 5.66
CA ASP A 448 -2.37 13.12 6.65
C ASP A 448 -2.38 11.68 7.20
N PRO A 449 -1.20 11.06 7.41
CA PRO A 449 -1.14 9.69 7.93
C PRO A 449 -1.78 9.61 9.32
N LEU A 450 -2.20 8.40 9.69
CA LEU A 450 -2.69 8.12 11.04
C LEU A 450 -1.57 7.51 11.87
N ASP A 451 -1.47 7.92 13.13
CA ASP A 451 -0.75 7.19 14.17
C ASP A 451 -1.67 6.05 14.62
N PHE A 452 -1.40 4.84 14.14
CA PHE A 452 -2.26 3.67 14.38
C PHE A 452 -1.48 2.52 15.01
N ASP A 453 -1.59 2.35 16.32
CA ASP A 453 -1.12 1.14 17.00
C ASP A 453 -2.26 0.11 17.05
N VAL A 454 -2.07 -1.03 16.39
CA VAL A 454 -3.06 -2.14 16.42
C VAL A 454 -3.12 -2.84 17.79
N GLY A 455 -2.07 -2.70 18.61
CA GLY A 455 -1.99 -3.24 19.96
C GLY A 455 -1.83 -4.76 20.08
N TYR A 456 -1.85 -5.54 19.00
CA TYR A 456 -1.86 -7.01 19.08
C TYR A 456 -0.68 -7.58 19.89
N LEU A 457 -0.99 -8.48 20.83
CA LEU A 457 -0.05 -9.16 21.72
C LEU A 457 0.72 -8.23 22.68
N ASN A 458 0.19 -7.03 22.95
CA ASN A 458 0.80 -6.08 23.89
C ASN A 458 0.28 -6.23 25.33
N ASP A 459 -0.59 -7.22 25.59
CA ASP A 459 -1.15 -7.48 26.90
C ASP A 459 -0.12 -7.99 27.91
N GLU A 460 -0.39 -7.71 29.19
CA GLU A 460 0.46 -8.12 30.28
C GLU A 460 0.50 -9.65 30.40
N ASN A 461 1.69 -10.22 30.59
CA ASN A 461 1.92 -11.67 30.74
C ASN A 461 1.57 -12.54 29.52
N ASP A 462 1.47 -11.92 28.33
CA ASP A 462 1.26 -12.57 27.02
C ASP A 462 0.07 -13.56 27.03
N ILE A 463 -1.05 -13.18 27.65
CA ILE A 463 -2.26 -14.00 27.75
C ILE A 463 -2.87 -14.25 26.37
N ASP A 464 -2.92 -13.23 25.52
CA ASP A 464 -3.45 -13.40 24.16
C ASP A 464 -2.56 -14.32 23.31
N LEU A 465 -1.24 -14.27 23.48
CA LEU A 465 -0.31 -15.21 22.84
C LEU A 465 -0.56 -16.64 23.31
N LYS A 466 -0.74 -16.87 24.61
CA LYS A 466 -1.05 -18.20 25.18
C LYS A 466 -2.36 -18.76 24.61
N LYS A 467 -3.38 -17.92 24.39
CA LYS A 467 -4.63 -18.33 23.69
C LYS A 467 -4.34 -18.84 22.27
N GLN A 468 -3.49 -18.14 21.52
CA GLN A 468 -3.12 -18.54 20.15
C GLN A 468 -2.32 -19.84 20.10
N VAL A 469 -1.35 -20.01 21.00
CA VAL A 469 -0.56 -21.27 21.11
C VAL A 469 -1.48 -22.44 21.42
N TRP A 470 -2.40 -22.28 22.38
CA TRP A 470 -3.41 -23.30 22.69
C TRP A 470 -4.29 -23.61 21.47
N ALA A 471 -4.80 -22.59 20.78
CA ALA A 471 -5.67 -22.76 19.63
C ALA A 471 -4.99 -23.45 18.44
N TYR A 472 -3.70 -23.17 18.19
CA TYR A 472 -2.91 -23.86 17.17
C TYR A 472 -2.84 -25.37 17.44
N LYS A 473 -2.45 -25.75 18.67
CA LYS A 473 -2.36 -27.17 19.05
C LYS A 473 -3.72 -27.85 18.88
N LYS A 474 -4.79 -27.20 19.33
CA LYS A 474 -6.15 -27.76 19.24
C LYS A 474 -6.67 -27.87 17.81
N SER A 475 -6.53 -26.85 16.97
CA SER A 475 -6.98 -26.92 15.58
C SER A 475 -6.21 -27.98 14.78
N ARG A 476 -4.91 -28.13 15.05
CA ARG A 476 -4.07 -29.15 14.43
C ARG A 476 -4.48 -30.57 14.80
N GLU A 477 -4.82 -30.80 16.08
CA GLU A 477 -5.33 -32.11 16.52
C GLU A 477 -6.68 -32.48 15.89
N ILE A 478 -7.56 -31.49 15.65
CA ILE A 478 -8.82 -31.73 14.92
C ILE A 478 -8.51 -32.12 13.49
N MET A 479 -7.72 -31.31 12.78
CA MET A 479 -7.40 -31.57 11.37
C MET A 479 -6.77 -32.94 11.15
N ARG A 480 -5.80 -33.33 11.97
CA ARG A 480 -5.13 -34.65 11.88
C ARG A 480 -6.09 -35.85 12.03
N ARG A 481 -7.27 -35.66 12.63
CA ARG A 481 -8.31 -36.69 12.83
C ARG A 481 -9.40 -36.69 11.77
N THR A 482 -9.37 -35.75 10.84
CA THR A 482 -10.29 -35.73 9.70
C THR A 482 -9.88 -36.76 8.66
N GLU A 483 -10.86 -37.36 7.98
CA GLU A 483 -10.61 -38.22 6.82
C GLU A 483 -10.04 -37.43 5.64
N MET A 484 -10.34 -36.12 5.57
CA MET A 484 -9.86 -35.24 4.51
C MET A 484 -8.37 -34.90 4.57
N TYR A 485 -7.74 -34.97 5.74
CA TYR A 485 -6.36 -34.53 5.96
C TYR A 485 -5.32 -35.27 5.11
N ARG A 486 -4.43 -34.52 4.46
CA ARG A 486 -3.26 -35.03 3.72
C ARG A 486 -1.95 -34.37 4.09
N GLY A 487 -1.93 -33.52 5.12
CA GLY A 487 -0.71 -32.91 5.61
C GLY A 487 -0.83 -31.43 5.88
N GLU A 488 0.13 -30.90 6.63
CA GLU A 488 0.29 -29.46 6.82
C GLU A 488 1.08 -28.85 5.66
N ILE A 489 0.68 -27.64 5.23
CA ILE A 489 1.47 -26.88 4.26
C ILE A 489 2.58 -26.17 5.02
N ALA A 490 3.80 -26.72 4.97
CA ALA A 490 4.91 -26.28 5.82
C ALA A 490 5.16 -24.75 5.83
N PRO A 491 5.10 -24.02 4.68
CA PRO A 491 5.23 -22.55 4.69
C PRO A 491 4.13 -21.79 5.45
N GLY A 492 3.00 -22.43 5.77
CA GLY A 492 1.88 -21.87 6.53
C GLY A 492 1.80 -22.36 7.98
N HIS A 493 2.86 -22.98 8.50
CA HIS A 493 2.92 -23.53 9.85
C HIS A 493 4.24 -23.17 10.56
N PRO A 494 4.29 -23.25 11.90
CA PRO A 494 5.50 -22.99 12.66
C PRO A 494 6.70 -23.83 12.19
N ALA A 495 7.88 -23.20 12.12
CA ALA A 495 9.13 -23.87 11.75
C ALA A 495 9.68 -24.67 12.94
N PHE A 496 9.18 -25.90 13.10
CA PHE A 496 9.62 -26.80 14.17
C PHE A 496 11.09 -27.26 13.98
N PRO A 497 11.82 -27.53 15.07
CA PRO A 497 13.16 -28.09 15.02
C PRO A 497 13.24 -29.41 14.23
N GLU A 498 14.37 -29.65 13.56
CA GLU A 498 14.61 -30.89 12.82
C GLU A 498 14.51 -32.11 13.75
N GLY A 499 13.73 -33.11 13.33
CA GLY A 499 13.48 -34.32 14.10
C GLY A 499 12.46 -34.17 15.25
N SER A 500 11.85 -32.99 15.43
CA SER A 500 10.76 -32.82 16.39
C SER A 500 9.55 -33.70 16.03
N PRO A 501 8.90 -34.36 17.01
CA PRO A 501 7.61 -35.03 16.81
C PRO A 501 6.51 -34.08 16.31
N ALA A 502 6.67 -32.77 16.52
CA ALA A 502 5.74 -31.73 16.06
C ALA A 502 5.99 -31.27 14.62
N ALA A 503 7.02 -31.77 13.92
CA ALA A 503 7.29 -31.39 12.53
C ALA A 503 6.07 -31.60 11.62
N CYS A 504 5.94 -30.74 10.59
CA CYS A 504 4.90 -30.87 9.58
C CYS A 504 5.09 -32.16 8.76
N VAL A 505 4.00 -32.76 8.32
CA VAL A 505 3.94 -34.02 7.57
C VAL A 505 3.19 -33.78 6.27
N ASP A 506 3.69 -34.34 5.16
CA ASP A 506 3.01 -34.38 3.86
C ASP A 506 2.71 -35.84 3.48
N LEU A 507 1.42 -36.19 3.42
CA LEU A 507 0.93 -37.54 3.14
C LEU A 507 0.50 -37.63 1.67
N LYS A 508 1.09 -38.57 0.93
CA LYS A 508 0.83 -38.73 -0.50
C LYS A 508 -0.58 -39.24 -0.83
N GLU A 509 -1.09 -40.26 -0.13
CA GLU A 509 -2.39 -40.87 -0.50
C GLU A 509 -3.27 -41.30 0.69
N SER A 510 -2.71 -41.89 1.75
CA SER A 510 -3.48 -42.43 2.89
C SER A 510 -3.69 -41.41 4.02
N SER A 511 -4.87 -41.44 4.65
CA SER A 511 -5.10 -40.76 5.94
C SER A 511 -4.28 -41.41 7.06
N LEU A 512 -4.16 -40.72 8.19
CA LEU A 512 -3.57 -41.30 9.39
C LEU A 512 -4.52 -42.34 10.01
N SER A 513 -3.97 -43.45 10.49
CA SER A 513 -4.68 -44.45 11.30
C SER A 513 -4.13 -44.42 12.73
N ASP A 514 -5.00 -44.66 13.73
CA ASP A 514 -4.65 -44.59 15.16
C ASP A 514 -3.94 -43.28 15.58
N VAL A 515 -4.54 -42.13 15.22
CA VAL A 515 -4.00 -40.78 15.49
C VAL A 515 -3.82 -40.54 17.00
N LYS A 516 -2.57 -40.34 17.41
CA LYS A 516 -2.20 -39.86 18.76
C LYS A 516 -1.94 -38.36 18.75
N ASP A 517 -2.13 -37.75 19.91
CA ASP A 517 -1.79 -36.33 20.15
C ASP A 517 -0.31 -36.07 19.87
N VAL A 518 -0.01 -34.93 19.26
CA VAL A 518 1.34 -34.47 19.01
C VAL A 518 1.99 -34.04 20.33
N GLU A 519 3.21 -34.53 20.57
CA GLU A 519 4.03 -34.09 21.70
C GLU A 519 4.79 -32.83 21.32
N TYR A 520 4.62 -31.76 22.10
CA TYR A 520 5.29 -30.48 21.91
C TYR A 520 6.35 -30.26 23.00
N SER A 521 7.59 -30.00 22.58
CA SER A 521 8.67 -29.56 23.45
C SER A 521 8.61 -28.05 23.72
N VAL A 522 9.48 -27.56 24.61
CA VAL A 522 9.61 -26.12 24.89
C VAL A 522 10.10 -25.36 23.67
N GLU A 523 10.95 -25.98 22.86
CA GLU A 523 11.46 -25.43 21.61
C GLU A 523 10.36 -25.35 20.54
N ASP A 524 9.46 -26.34 20.50
CA ASP A 524 8.28 -26.29 19.62
C ASP A 524 7.32 -25.16 20.03
N ASP A 525 7.11 -24.98 21.33
CA ASP A 525 6.27 -23.88 21.83
C ASP A 525 6.83 -22.52 21.46
N LYS A 526 8.16 -22.34 21.54
CA LYS A 526 8.82 -21.12 21.05
C LYS A 526 8.65 -20.93 19.54
N ALA A 527 8.68 -22.00 18.75
CA ALA A 527 8.43 -21.91 17.31
C ALA A 527 7.00 -21.46 17.02
N ILE A 528 6.01 -21.98 17.78
CA ILE A 528 4.61 -21.54 17.67
C ILE A 528 4.46 -20.08 18.09
N GLU A 529 5.06 -19.67 19.21
CA GLU A 529 5.02 -18.28 19.67
C GLU A 529 5.61 -17.32 18.64
N GLN A 530 6.77 -17.66 18.08
CA GLN A 530 7.41 -16.85 17.04
C GLN A 530 6.53 -16.75 15.80
N TRP A 531 5.97 -17.88 15.33
CA TRP A 531 5.04 -17.92 14.22
C TRP A 531 3.83 -17.01 14.47
N VAL A 532 3.25 -17.05 15.67
CA VAL A 532 2.13 -16.18 16.06
C VAL A 532 2.52 -14.71 15.93
N ARG A 533 3.69 -14.30 16.45
CA ARG A 533 4.16 -12.90 16.36
C ARG A 533 4.38 -12.46 14.90
N GLU A 534 4.86 -13.36 14.06
CA GLU A 534 5.13 -13.11 12.63
C GLU A 534 3.87 -13.12 11.75
N ASN A 535 2.77 -13.75 12.18
CA ASN A 535 1.63 -14.01 11.29
C ASN A 535 0.27 -13.56 11.84
N VAL A 536 0.16 -13.18 13.11
CA VAL A 536 -1.11 -12.67 13.66
C VAL A 536 -1.56 -11.41 12.91
N GLY A 537 -2.83 -11.38 12.56
CA GLY A 537 -3.46 -10.29 11.83
C GLY A 537 -4.83 -9.93 12.38
N THR A 538 -5.50 -8.98 11.71
CA THR A 538 -6.87 -8.58 12.03
C THR A 538 -7.88 -9.63 11.58
N THR A 539 -9.05 -9.67 12.22
CA THR A 539 -10.25 -10.36 11.69
C THR A 539 -11.26 -9.36 11.11
N TRP A 540 -10.84 -8.11 10.88
CA TRP A 540 -11.65 -6.97 10.47
C TRP A 540 -12.78 -6.65 11.46
N HIS A 541 -12.62 -7.04 12.72
CA HIS A 541 -13.61 -6.84 13.80
C HIS A 541 -13.25 -5.65 14.67
N SER A 542 -12.68 -4.62 14.05
CA SER A 542 -12.26 -3.39 14.70
C SER A 542 -13.42 -2.73 15.45
N ILE A 543 -13.20 -2.40 16.72
CA ILE A 543 -14.24 -1.99 17.67
C ILE A 543 -13.68 -1.06 18.76
N ALA A 544 -14.57 -0.34 19.46
CA ALA A 544 -14.32 0.34 20.74
C ALA A 544 -13.46 1.61 20.74
N THR A 545 -13.22 2.24 19.60
CA THR A 545 -12.41 3.48 19.50
C THR A 545 -13.11 4.76 19.98
N CYS A 546 -14.41 4.72 20.25
CA CYS A 546 -15.22 5.83 20.77
C CYS A 546 -16.23 5.33 21.81
N ARG A 547 -15.74 4.65 22.85
CA ARG A 547 -16.55 3.86 23.79
C ARG A 547 -17.75 4.59 24.41
N MET A 548 -18.84 3.87 24.53
CA MET A 548 -20.03 4.22 25.30
C MET A 548 -19.77 3.97 26.79
N ALA A 549 -19.39 5.01 27.51
CA ALA A 549 -19.00 4.93 28.92
C ALA A 549 -19.10 6.33 29.57
N PRO A 550 -19.04 6.41 30.91
CA PRO A 550 -18.88 7.69 31.61
C PRO A 550 -17.66 8.46 31.09
N ARG A 551 -17.79 9.78 30.98
CA ARG A 551 -16.72 10.65 30.41
C ARG A 551 -15.40 10.56 31.19
N ASP A 552 -15.48 10.43 32.51
CA ASP A 552 -14.33 10.27 33.42
C ASP A 552 -13.66 8.89 33.33
N GLU A 553 -14.31 7.92 32.68
CA GLU A 553 -13.77 6.60 32.38
C GLU A 553 -13.34 6.47 30.90
N PHE A 554 -12.86 7.57 30.31
CA PHE A 554 -12.51 7.67 28.88
C PHE A 554 -13.70 7.38 27.93
N GLY A 555 -14.92 7.65 28.38
CA GLY A 555 -16.12 7.56 27.53
C GLY A 555 -16.21 8.69 26.51
N VAL A 556 -16.66 8.38 25.31
CA VAL A 556 -16.89 9.33 24.21
C VAL A 556 -18.37 9.62 24.01
N VAL A 557 -19.23 8.61 24.21
CA VAL A 557 -20.68 8.76 24.12
C VAL A 557 -21.41 8.30 25.38
N ASP A 558 -22.58 8.87 25.62
CA ASP A 558 -23.54 8.41 26.64
C ASP A 558 -24.33 7.17 26.18
N GLU A 559 -25.20 6.63 27.05
CA GLU A 559 -26.03 5.46 26.74
C GLU A 559 -27.04 5.67 25.60
N ARG A 560 -27.27 6.94 25.25
CA ARG A 560 -28.13 7.39 24.14
C ARG A 560 -27.31 7.82 22.92
N LEU A 561 -26.03 7.47 22.91
CA LEU A 561 -25.08 7.67 21.82
C LEU A 561 -24.73 9.14 21.54
N ASN A 562 -25.06 10.07 22.44
CA ASN A 562 -24.68 11.47 22.29
C ASN A 562 -23.18 11.62 22.57
N VAL A 563 -22.47 12.38 21.73
CA VAL A 563 -21.06 12.71 22.00
C VAL A 563 -20.98 13.70 23.16
N TRP A 564 -20.23 13.33 24.20
CA TRP A 564 -20.09 14.15 25.41
C TRP A 564 -19.64 15.58 25.09
N GLY A 565 -20.28 16.57 25.71
CA GLY A 565 -19.91 17.99 25.54
C GLY A 565 -20.33 18.62 24.22
N THR A 566 -21.18 17.96 23.43
CA THR A 566 -21.77 18.48 22.18
C THR A 566 -23.31 18.38 22.21
N LYS A 567 -23.97 19.03 21.26
CA LYS A 567 -25.42 18.88 21.00
C LYS A 567 -25.66 18.44 19.56
N GLY A 568 -26.73 17.70 19.29
CA GLY A 568 -27.10 17.30 17.94
C GLY A 568 -26.08 16.39 17.23
N LEU A 569 -25.20 15.72 17.98
CA LEU A 569 -24.18 14.81 17.45
C LEU A 569 -24.27 13.44 18.14
N LYS A 570 -24.40 12.39 17.34
CA LYS A 570 -24.38 10.99 17.82
C LYS A 570 -23.39 10.14 17.04
N LEU A 571 -22.92 9.04 17.65
CA LEU A 571 -22.14 8.01 16.96
C LEU A 571 -22.94 6.73 16.84
N ALA A 572 -22.90 6.07 15.68
CA ALA A 572 -23.62 4.82 15.46
C ALA A 572 -22.84 3.86 14.56
N ASP A 573 -21.84 3.19 15.14
CA ASP A 573 -21.07 2.11 14.51
C ASP A 573 -20.30 1.32 15.59
N LEU A 574 -19.39 0.40 15.21
CA LEU A 574 -18.62 -0.40 16.16
C LEU A 574 -17.65 0.41 17.05
N SER A 575 -17.37 1.68 16.75
CA SER A 575 -16.55 2.52 17.64
C SER A 575 -17.18 2.68 19.03
N ILE A 576 -18.50 2.65 19.15
CA ILE A 576 -19.20 2.93 20.42
C ILE A 576 -19.21 1.76 21.42
N ALA A 577 -18.94 0.54 20.99
CA ALA A 577 -19.01 -0.60 21.91
C ALA A 577 -17.92 -0.45 23.00
N PRO A 578 -18.26 -0.58 24.29
CA PRO A 578 -17.29 -0.36 25.36
C PRO A 578 -16.27 -1.50 25.50
N ALA A 579 -16.61 -2.70 25.04
CA ALA A 579 -15.75 -3.87 25.05
C ALA A 579 -16.04 -4.78 23.85
N ASN A 580 -15.07 -5.63 23.51
CA ASN A 580 -15.20 -6.61 22.44
C ASN A 580 -16.26 -7.70 22.74
N VAL A 581 -16.72 -8.40 21.70
CA VAL A 581 -17.78 -9.41 21.75
C VAL A 581 -17.25 -10.75 21.22
N GLY A 582 -17.70 -11.88 21.76
CA GLY A 582 -17.25 -13.21 21.34
C GLY A 582 -17.89 -13.70 20.03
N ALA A 583 -17.87 -12.88 18.97
CA ALA A 583 -18.49 -13.16 17.68
C ALA A 583 -17.94 -12.32 16.51
N ASN A 584 -18.14 -12.76 15.27
CA ASN A 584 -17.99 -11.88 14.12
C ASN A 584 -18.93 -10.67 14.23
N THR A 585 -18.43 -9.47 13.93
CA THR A 585 -19.07 -8.23 14.39
C THR A 585 -20.12 -7.64 13.43
N ASN A 586 -20.44 -8.29 12.31
CA ASN A 586 -21.48 -7.80 11.40
C ASN A 586 -22.86 -7.75 12.10
N ASN A 587 -23.20 -8.78 12.88
CA ASN A 587 -24.44 -8.81 13.66
C ASN A 587 -24.49 -7.66 14.67
N THR A 588 -23.40 -7.48 15.41
CA THR A 588 -23.23 -6.40 16.39
C THR A 588 -23.36 -5.01 15.75
N ALA A 589 -22.79 -4.80 14.56
CA ALA A 589 -22.93 -3.55 13.84
C ALA A 589 -24.38 -3.27 13.40
N ILE A 590 -25.09 -4.30 12.89
CA ILE A 590 -26.50 -4.16 12.48
C ILE A 590 -27.38 -3.86 13.70
N VAL A 591 -27.16 -4.55 14.83
CA VAL A 591 -27.98 -4.34 16.03
C VAL A 591 -27.71 -2.99 16.70
N ILE A 592 -26.46 -2.51 16.68
CA ILE A 592 -26.14 -1.12 17.04
C ILE A 592 -26.91 -0.15 16.15
N GLY A 593 -26.97 -0.40 14.83
CA GLY A 593 -27.75 0.41 13.90
C GLY A 593 -29.25 0.42 14.20
N GLU A 594 -29.84 -0.73 14.49
CA GLU A 594 -31.26 -0.85 14.88
C GLU A 594 -31.56 -0.10 16.18
N LYS A 595 -30.70 -0.27 17.19
CA LYS A 595 -30.83 0.41 18.48
C LYS A 595 -30.63 1.92 18.35
N ALA A 596 -29.64 2.36 17.57
CA ALA A 596 -29.40 3.77 17.29
C ALA A 596 -30.59 4.41 16.58
N ALA A 597 -31.18 3.72 15.59
CA ALA A 597 -32.39 4.19 14.93
C ALA A 597 -33.56 4.38 15.91
N ASP A 598 -33.80 3.41 16.81
CA ASP A 598 -34.84 3.52 17.85
C ASP A 598 -34.60 4.71 18.80
N ILE A 599 -33.35 4.92 19.23
CA ILE A 599 -32.98 6.07 20.06
C ILE A 599 -33.26 7.39 19.32
N ILE A 600 -32.85 7.49 18.05
CA ILE A 600 -33.02 8.71 17.25
C ILE A 600 -34.50 8.99 16.95
N ILE A 601 -35.27 7.96 16.62
CA ILE A 601 -36.73 8.07 16.39
C ILE A 601 -37.40 8.67 17.63
N LYS A 602 -37.06 8.15 18.82
CA LYS A 602 -37.58 8.65 20.09
C LYS A 602 -37.12 10.08 20.39
N ASP A 603 -35.84 10.40 20.16
CA ASP A 603 -35.29 11.73 20.39
C ASP A 603 -35.89 12.80 19.47
N LEU A 604 -36.22 12.44 18.23
CA LEU A 604 -36.83 13.33 17.26
C LEU A 604 -38.37 13.33 17.32
N GLY A 605 -38.98 12.50 18.16
CA GLY A 605 -40.44 12.38 18.29
C GLY A 605 -41.12 11.84 17.03
N LEU A 606 -40.44 10.98 16.27
CA LEU A 606 -40.95 10.41 15.01
C LEU A 606 -41.88 9.22 15.30
N GLY A 607 -42.98 9.09 14.55
CA GLY A 607 -43.86 7.91 14.61
C GLY A 607 -44.93 7.90 15.71
N GLN A 608 -45.31 9.05 16.29
CA GLN A 608 -46.53 9.17 17.11
C GLN A 608 -47.64 9.90 16.34
N ASP A 609 -48.68 9.17 15.95
CA ASP A 609 -50.00 9.74 15.65
C ASP A 609 -50.99 9.35 16.78
N ASP A 610 -51.76 10.37 17.19
CA ASP A 610 -52.95 10.36 18.06
C ASP A 610 -52.84 9.98 19.54
N LEU A 611 -52.64 11.02 20.37
CA LEU A 611 -53.47 11.28 21.57
C LEU A 611 -53.61 12.80 21.74
N GLY A 612 -54.77 13.32 21.34
CA GLY A 612 -55.01 14.75 21.27
C GLY A 612 -55.12 15.46 22.62
N THR A 613 -54.71 16.72 22.63
CA THR A 613 -55.52 17.82 23.21
C THR A 613 -55.15 19.13 22.54
N SER A 614 -56.19 19.73 21.95
CA SER A 614 -56.30 21.12 21.56
C SER A 614 -55.83 22.09 22.65
N THR A 615 -54.94 23.02 22.30
CA THR A 615 -55.09 24.43 22.69
C THR A 615 -54.53 25.35 21.61
N THR A 616 -55.45 26.08 21.00
CA THR A 616 -55.25 27.17 20.05
C THR A 616 -54.68 28.41 20.73
N GLY A 617 -53.64 29.02 20.14
CA GLY A 617 -53.20 30.39 20.46
C GLY A 617 -52.67 31.08 19.19
N PRO A 618 -53.18 32.27 18.80
CA PRO A 618 -52.80 32.91 17.54
C PRO A 618 -51.52 33.75 17.70
N PRO A 619 -50.64 33.85 16.68
CA PRO A 619 -49.58 34.85 16.68
C PRO A 619 -50.17 36.23 16.37
N LYS A 620 -49.87 37.19 17.23
CA LYS A 620 -50.23 38.61 17.08
C LYS A 620 -49.41 39.27 15.97
N ASN A 621 -50.12 40.00 15.12
CA ASN A 621 -49.57 41.05 14.27
C ASN A 621 -49.31 42.35 15.07
N THR A 622 -48.55 43.23 14.41
CA THR A 622 -48.21 44.66 14.67
C THR A 622 -46.90 44.87 15.47
N GLU A 623 -45.99 45.80 15.14
CA GLU A 623 -46.10 47.03 14.34
C GLU A 623 -44.70 47.60 13.97
N SER A 624 -44.72 48.53 13.02
CA SER A 624 -43.65 49.38 12.50
C SER A 624 -42.89 50.23 13.53
N HIS A 625 -41.60 50.52 13.30
CA HIS A 625 -40.95 51.73 13.82
C HIS A 625 -39.81 52.27 12.94
N ASN A 626 -39.82 53.58 12.77
CA ASN A 626 -38.75 54.46 12.30
C ASN A 626 -38.75 55.69 13.26
N PRO A 627 -37.72 56.56 13.29
CA PRO A 627 -36.77 56.68 14.39
C PRO A 627 -36.82 58.04 15.12
N GLY A 628 -36.29 58.11 16.35
CA GLY A 628 -36.09 59.39 17.04
C GLY A 628 -35.37 59.30 18.38
N GLU A 629 -34.28 60.08 18.50
CA GLU A 629 -33.64 60.62 19.72
C GLU A 629 -32.97 59.60 20.68
N GLY A 630 -31.79 59.81 21.26
CA GLY A 630 -30.88 60.93 21.38
C GLY A 630 -30.05 60.69 22.65
N TYR A 631 -28.73 60.56 22.56
CA TYR A 631 -27.86 60.48 23.74
C TYR A 631 -26.72 61.50 23.65
N ASN A 632 -26.69 62.38 24.65
CA ASN A 632 -25.64 63.33 24.96
C ASN A 632 -24.33 62.60 25.32
N LEU A 633 -23.21 63.07 24.75
CA LEU A 633 -21.87 62.80 25.28
C LEU A 633 -21.09 64.11 25.39
N THR A 634 -20.81 64.46 26.63
CA THR A 634 -20.01 65.61 27.07
C THR A 634 -18.52 65.46 26.72
N ARG A 635 -17.98 66.55 26.16
CA ARG A 635 -16.73 67.25 26.57
C ARG A 635 -15.46 66.40 26.74
N TRP A 636 -14.60 66.39 25.72
CA TRP A 636 -13.18 66.05 25.86
C TRP A 636 -12.30 67.19 25.36
N ALA A 637 -11.33 67.53 26.19
CA ALA A 637 -10.43 68.66 26.09
C ALA A 637 -9.28 68.40 25.11
N PHE A 638 -8.89 69.42 24.36
CA PHE A 638 -7.64 69.45 23.62
C PHE A 638 -6.46 69.55 24.58
N MET A 639 -5.65 68.50 24.70
CA MET A 639 -4.22 68.61 25.04
C MET A 639 -3.43 67.37 24.60
N LYS A 640 -2.42 67.62 23.74
CA LYS A 640 -1.16 66.88 23.52
C LYS A 640 -1.15 65.40 23.94
N GLU A 641 -1.41 64.49 23.01
CA GLU A 641 -1.05 63.08 23.17
C GLU A 641 0.24 62.74 22.41
N SER A 642 1.15 62.09 23.13
CA SER A 642 2.27 61.33 22.58
C SER A 642 1.80 60.39 21.48
N VAL A 643 2.59 60.29 20.41
CA VAL A 643 2.39 59.33 19.31
C VAL A 643 2.07 57.95 19.89
N GLY A 644 0.83 57.50 19.67
CA GLY A 644 0.32 56.25 20.24
C GLY A 644 1.17 55.04 19.83
N TRP A 645 1.22 54.03 20.70
CA TRP A 645 1.96 52.78 20.49
C TRP A 645 1.69 52.14 19.12
N ASN A 646 0.46 52.24 18.62
CA ASN A 646 0.04 51.69 17.33
C ASN A 646 0.80 52.29 16.14
N VAL A 647 1.19 53.58 16.20
CA VAL A 647 1.95 54.24 15.14
C VAL A 647 3.42 53.78 15.17
N TRP A 648 3.98 53.57 16.36
CA TRP A 648 5.33 53.00 16.51
C TRP A 648 5.41 51.56 15.99
N LEU A 649 4.40 50.75 16.27
CA LEU A 649 4.32 49.38 15.76
C LEU A 649 4.23 49.35 14.22
N ALA A 650 3.43 50.25 13.64
CA ALA A 650 3.30 50.38 12.20
C ALA A 650 4.59 50.90 11.53
N ASP A 651 5.31 51.81 12.18
CA ASP A 651 6.63 52.31 11.71
C ASP A 651 7.68 51.19 11.75
N PHE A 652 7.73 50.40 12.83
CA PHE A 652 8.62 49.24 12.93
C PHE A 652 8.30 48.19 11.87
N ALA A 653 7.04 47.81 11.71
CA ALA A 653 6.60 46.83 10.73
C ALA A 653 6.92 47.25 9.28
N ALA A 654 6.81 48.55 8.96
CA ALA A 654 7.10 49.09 7.63
C ALA A 654 8.58 48.98 7.22
N ILE A 655 9.51 48.83 8.19
CA ILE A 655 10.95 48.65 7.94
C ILE A 655 11.37 47.19 8.12
N ALA A 656 10.89 46.52 9.17
CA ALA A 656 11.29 45.15 9.51
C ALA A 656 10.84 44.14 8.44
N SER A 657 9.63 44.30 7.89
CA SER A 657 9.07 43.32 6.96
C SER A 657 9.83 43.24 5.62
N PRO A 658 10.20 44.37 4.96
CA PRO A 658 11.04 44.33 3.76
C PRO A 658 12.43 43.74 4.01
N ILE A 659 13.03 44.00 5.17
CA ILE A 659 14.34 43.42 5.56
C ILE A 659 14.23 41.91 5.72
N ALA A 660 13.15 41.40 6.34
CA ALA A 660 12.92 39.96 6.48
C ALA A 660 12.85 39.25 5.12
N PHE A 661 12.16 39.83 4.13
CA PHE A 661 12.10 39.27 2.79
C PHE A 661 13.47 39.22 2.09
N VAL A 662 14.31 40.24 2.29
CA VAL A 662 15.70 40.26 1.78
C VAL A 662 16.54 39.18 2.44
N VAL A 663 16.42 38.98 3.76
CA VAL A 663 17.16 37.93 4.50
C VAL A 663 16.79 36.53 4.02
N VAL A 664 15.50 36.27 3.77
CA VAL A 664 15.06 34.98 3.24
C VAL A 664 15.58 34.75 1.83
N ALA A 665 15.51 35.76 0.94
CA ALA A 665 16.08 35.65 -0.40
C ALA A 665 17.59 35.33 -0.37
N ILE A 666 18.34 35.92 0.56
CA ILE A 666 19.77 35.59 0.77
C ILE A 666 19.93 34.15 1.28
N SER A 667 19.06 33.72 2.20
CA SER A 667 19.14 32.37 2.77
C SER A 667 18.87 31.28 1.72
N VAL A 668 17.94 31.52 0.78
CA VAL A 668 17.66 30.64 -0.35
C VAL A 668 18.83 30.58 -1.34
N LEU A 669 19.55 31.69 -1.57
CA LEU A 669 20.78 31.65 -2.39
C LEU A 669 21.85 30.71 -1.83
N LEU A 670 21.91 30.54 -0.50
CA LEU A 670 22.89 29.67 0.15
C LEU A 670 22.54 28.18 0.04
N LEU A 671 21.41 27.83 -0.58
CA LEU A 671 20.97 26.45 -0.81
C LEU A 671 21.41 25.90 -2.17
N GLU A 672 21.80 26.75 -3.12
CA GLU A 672 22.19 26.35 -4.48
C GLU A 672 23.20 25.18 -4.46
N GLY A 673 22.85 24.08 -5.14
CA GLY A 673 23.71 22.91 -5.31
C GLY A 673 23.85 22.01 -4.08
N LYS A 674 23.09 22.24 -3.01
CA LYS A 674 23.06 21.32 -1.85
C LYS A 674 22.12 20.13 -2.13
N PRO A 675 22.46 18.92 -1.64
CA PRO A 675 21.57 17.76 -1.73
C PRO A 675 20.32 17.98 -0.89
N ILE A 676 19.18 17.51 -1.38
CA ILE A 676 17.89 17.58 -0.69
C ILE A 676 17.78 16.41 0.29
N GLU A 677 17.53 16.74 1.56
CA GLU A 677 16.92 15.82 2.52
C GLU A 677 15.42 16.09 2.51
N ASP A 678 14.58 15.06 2.40
CA ASP A 678 13.12 15.18 2.17
C ASP A 678 12.43 16.11 3.19
N LEU A 679 12.89 16.10 4.44
CA LEU A 679 12.38 16.96 5.50
C LEU A 679 12.72 18.44 5.28
N ALA A 680 13.94 18.73 4.81
CA ALA A 680 14.42 20.09 4.60
C ALA A 680 13.74 20.77 3.39
N LEU A 681 13.46 20.05 2.30
CA LEU A 681 12.75 20.62 1.14
C LEU A 681 11.34 21.09 1.51
N LYS A 682 10.61 20.27 2.29
CA LYS A 682 9.24 20.57 2.72
C LYS A 682 9.19 21.81 3.62
N GLU A 683 10.16 21.98 4.52
CA GLU A 683 10.29 23.17 5.38
C GLU A 683 10.51 24.45 4.55
N TRP A 684 11.42 24.42 3.58
CA TRP A 684 11.69 25.56 2.70
C TRP A 684 10.51 25.92 1.80
N GLN A 685 9.82 24.92 1.24
CA GLN A 685 8.62 25.14 0.41
C GLN A 685 7.48 25.77 1.22
N ASN A 686 7.22 25.26 2.43
CA ASN A 686 6.21 25.83 3.32
C ASN A 686 6.52 27.28 3.69
N ALA A 687 7.79 27.58 4.03
CA ALA A 687 8.22 28.94 4.31
C ALA A 687 8.04 29.88 3.11
N ILE A 688 8.39 29.43 1.90
CA ILE A 688 8.24 30.19 0.66
C ILE A 688 6.77 30.47 0.33
N ILE A 689 5.87 29.49 0.48
CA ILE A 689 4.42 29.65 0.24
C ILE A 689 3.81 30.65 1.23
N ALA A 690 4.19 30.56 2.51
CA ALA A 690 3.72 31.49 3.53
C ALA A 690 4.18 32.93 3.24
N LEU A 691 5.45 33.10 2.86
CA LEU A 691 6.02 34.42 2.52
C LEU A 691 5.41 34.99 1.24
N ALA A 692 5.19 34.18 0.21
CA ALA A 692 4.52 34.60 -1.02
C ALA A 692 3.08 35.06 -0.79
N THR A 693 2.39 34.48 0.20
CA THR A 693 1.04 34.88 0.61
C THR A 693 1.06 36.18 1.42
N ALA A 694 2.04 36.31 2.32
CA ALA A 694 2.21 37.51 3.14
C ALA A 694 2.67 38.73 2.32
N PHE A 695 3.44 38.52 1.24
CA PHE A 695 4.08 39.59 0.48
C PHE A 695 3.07 40.60 -0.11
N PRO A 696 2.01 40.22 -0.86
CA PRO A 696 1.02 41.18 -1.37
C PRO A 696 0.29 41.96 -0.28
N ILE A 697 0.03 41.32 0.87
CA ILE A 697 -0.66 41.93 2.02
C ILE A 697 0.22 43.02 2.63
N ILE A 698 1.47 42.68 2.95
CA ILE A 698 2.46 43.63 3.50
C ILE A 698 2.76 44.73 2.48
N PHE A 699 2.84 44.38 1.19
CA PHE A 699 3.02 45.35 0.11
C PHE A 699 1.86 46.36 0.08
N ALA A 700 0.62 45.87 0.13
CA ALA A 700 -0.56 46.72 0.12
C ALA A 700 -0.64 47.62 1.37
N LEU A 701 -0.27 47.10 2.54
CA LEU A 701 -0.23 47.88 3.78
C LEU A 701 0.79 49.02 3.72
N ILE A 702 2.03 48.74 3.30
CA ILE A 702 3.11 49.75 3.30
C ILE A 702 2.91 50.76 2.17
N VAL A 703 2.64 50.30 0.94
CA VAL A 703 2.45 51.19 -0.21
C VAL A 703 1.13 51.95 -0.09
N GLY A 704 0.05 51.31 0.38
CA GLY A 704 -1.22 51.97 0.67
C GLY A 704 -1.08 53.07 1.73
N ARG A 705 -0.30 52.81 2.80
CA ARG A 705 0.03 53.82 3.81
C ARG A 705 0.83 54.98 3.22
N LEU A 706 1.87 54.71 2.42
CA LEU A 706 2.64 55.75 1.73
C LEU A 706 1.76 56.66 0.86
N VAL A 707 0.92 56.05 0.02
CA VAL A 707 0.06 56.77 -0.93
C VAL A 707 -0.95 57.64 -0.18
N TYR A 708 -1.50 57.13 0.93
CA TYR A 708 -2.39 57.87 1.80
C TYR A 708 -1.70 59.07 2.48
N GLU A 709 -0.52 58.87 3.07
CA GLU A 709 0.24 59.94 3.72
C GLU A 709 0.73 60.99 2.72
N MET A 710 1.05 60.57 1.49
CA MET A 710 1.38 61.47 0.40
C MET A 710 0.17 62.33 0.00
N ALA A 711 -1.04 61.77 -0.02
CA ALA A 711 -2.28 62.52 -0.28
C ALA A 711 -2.55 63.54 0.83
N ARG A 712 -2.42 63.13 2.11
CA ARG A 712 -2.57 64.00 3.28
C ARG A 712 -1.59 65.17 3.26
N TRP A 713 -0.31 64.88 3.03
CA TRP A 713 0.74 65.90 2.93
C TRP A 713 0.52 66.86 1.74
N ARG A 714 0.06 66.35 0.59
CA ARG A 714 -0.30 67.16 -0.57
C ARG A 714 -1.49 68.08 -0.31
N LEU A 715 -2.52 67.60 0.40
CA LEU A 715 -3.69 68.40 0.76
C LEU A 715 -3.31 69.58 1.67
N GLU A 716 -2.35 69.40 2.58
CA GLU A 716 -1.84 70.49 3.43
C GLU A 716 -1.06 71.56 2.66
N LYS A 717 -0.31 71.17 1.62
CA LYS A 717 0.47 72.10 0.80
C LYS A 717 -0.37 72.81 -0.26
N GLY A 718 -1.52 72.26 -0.61
CA GLY A 718 -2.35 72.69 -1.72
C GLY A 718 -2.12 71.77 -2.93
N ALA A 719 -3.17 71.10 -3.37
CA ALA A 719 -3.13 70.15 -4.47
C ALA A 719 -4.40 70.26 -5.31
N THR A 720 -4.33 69.80 -6.56
CA THR A 720 -5.55 69.73 -7.39
C THR A 720 -6.39 68.56 -6.94
N LEU A 721 -7.72 68.72 -6.95
CA LEU A 721 -8.67 67.68 -6.59
C LEU A 721 -8.39 66.37 -7.34
N GLY A 722 -8.12 66.45 -8.64
CA GLY A 722 -7.83 65.27 -9.46
C GLY A 722 -6.54 64.55 -9.06
N SER A 723 -5.53 65.24 -8.51
CA SER A 723 -4.30 64.59 -8.03
C SER A 723 -4.48 63.90 -6.67
N LEU A 724 -5.36 64.44 -5.82
CA LEU A 724 -5.70 63.86 -4.52
C LEU A 724 -6.59 62.62 -4.69
N GLU A 725 -7.58 62.72 -5.57
CA GLU A 725 -8.44 61.59 -5.97
C GLU A 725 -7.63 60.44 -6.55
N GLN A 726 -6.64 60.78 -7.37
CA GLN A 726 -5.75 59.79 -7.94
C GLN A 726 -4.92 59.06 -6.87
N LEU A 727 -4.37 59.77 -5.89
CA LEU A 727 -3.62 59.14 -4.79
C LEU A 727 -4.56 58.30 -3.91
N ILE A 728 -5.68 58.86 -3.45
CA ILE A 728 -6.63 58.18 -2.56
C ILE A 728 -7.26 56.94 -3.24
N GLY A 729 -7.55 57.03 -4.54
CA GLY A 729 -8.07 55.92 -5.34
C GLY A 729 -7.04 54.81 -5.61
N SER A 730 -5.74 55.08 -5.49
CA SER A 730 -4.64 54.15 -5.79
C SER A 730 -4.13 53.37 -4.56
N ARG A 731 -5.05 52.87 -3.73
CA ARG A 731 -4.75 52.08 -2.51
C ARG A 731 -4.53 50.59 -2.75
N THR A 732 -4.85 50.08 -3.94
CA THR A 732 -4.58 48.70 -4.36
C THR A 732 -4.20 48.70 -5.85
N PHE A 733 -3.63 47.59 -6.36
CA PHE A 733 -3.37 47.47 -7.80
C PHE A 733 -4.67 47.60 -8.63
N GLY A 734 -5.72 46.87 -8.25
CA GLY A 734 -7.01 46.92 -8.95
C GLY A 734 -7.63 48.31 -8.94
N SER A 735 -7.66 48.97 -7.78
CA SER A 735 -8.19 50.33 -7.69
C SER A 735 -7.34 51.34 -8.48
N THR A 736 -6.00 51.17 -8.51
CA THR A 736 -5.11 52.02 -9.33
C THR A 736 -5.38 51.91 -10.83
N VAL A 737 -5.62 50.69 -11.34
CA VAL A 737 -5.99 50.46 -12.75
C VAL A 737 -7.37 51.05 -13.05
N VAL A 738 -8.34 50.84 -12.16
CA VAL A 738 -9.69 51.39 -12.29
C VAL A 738 -9.65 52.93 -12.30
N THR A 739 -8.90 53.55 -11.40
CA THR A 739 -8.71 55.02 -11.33
C THR A 739 -8.03 55.55 -12.60
N LEU A 740 -7.04 54.85 -13.16
CA LEU A 740 -6.41 55.21 -14.43
C LEU A 740 -7.43 55.22 -15.59
N LEU A 741 -8.27 54.19 -15.68
CA LEU A 741 -9.30 54.07 -16.72
C LEU A 741 -10.41 55.12 -16.56
N HIS A 742 -10.82 55.40 -15.32
CA HIS A 742 -11.86 56.39 -15.02
C HIS A 742 -11.41 57.82 -15.33
N HIS A 743 -10.17 58.20 -15.04
CA HIS A 743 -9.73 59.57 -15.26
C HIS A 743 -9.33 59.89 -16.71
N ARG A 744 -9.26 58.90 -17.63
CA ARG A 744 -8.91 59.06 -19.06
C ARG A 744 -7.72 60.00 -19.35
N ALA A 745 -6.82 60.16 -18.37
CA ALA A 745 -5.74 61.14 -18.42
C ALA A 745 -4.44 60.44 -18.02
N SER A 746 -3.49 60.42 -18.95
CA SER A 746 -2.11 59.96 -18.79
C SER A 746 -1.31 60.97 -17.97
N LYS A 747 -1.68 61.21 -16.71
CA LYS A 747 -0.83 61.98 -15.79
C LYS A 747 0.37 61.08 -15.41
N PRO A 748 1.62 61.57 -15.45
CA PRO A 748 2.82 60.76 -15.15
C PRO A 748 2.72 59.99 -13.83
N LEU A 749 2.02 60.56 -12.84
CA LEU A 749 1.73 59.94 -11.55
C LEU A 749 1.01 58.60 -11.66
N SER A 750 0.11 58.41 -12.64
CA SER A 750 -0.68 57.18 -12.78
C SER A 750 0.19 56.03 -13.25
N ILE A 751 1.07 56.31 -14.20
CA ILE A 751 2.00 55.33 -14.77
C ILE A 751 2.98 54.87 -13.68
N VAL A 752 3.51 55.82 -12.89
CA VAL A 752 4.38 55.49 -11.76
C VAL A 752 3.66 54.61 -10.74
N LEU A 753 2.42 54.94 -10.35
CA LEU A 753 1.66 54.14 -9.38
C LEU A 753 1.35 52.72 -9.91
N VAL A 754 1.01 52.56 -11.19
CA VAL A 754 0.80 51.23 -11.80
C VAL A 754 2.09 50.41 -11.78
N LEU A 755 3.23 51.01 -12.13
CA LEU A 755 4.53 50.32 -12.12
C LEU A 755 4.92 49.89 -10.71
N VAL A 756 4.67 50.74 -9.69
CA VAL A 756 4.90 50.37 -8.28
C VAL A 756 3.98 49.23 -7.86
N TRP A 757 2.68 49.33 -8.14
CA TRP A 757 1.72 48.29 -7.73
C TRP A 757 1.90 46.97 -8.49
N ALA A 758 2.48 46.97 -9.70
CA ALA A 758 2.82 45.75 -10.43
C ALA A 758 3.91 44.91 -9.72
N LEU A 759 4.73 45.52 -8.86
CA LEU A 759 5.72 44.80 -8.05
C LEU A 759 5.09 43.95 -6.94
N SER A 760 3.81 44.17 -6.59
CA SER A 760 3.10 43.33 -5.61
C SER A 760 2.89 41.89 -6.11
N PRO A 761 2.20 41.65 -7.25
CA PRO A 761 2.05 40.29 -7.79
C PRO A 761 3.39 39.72 -8.28
N LEU A 762 4.29 40.54 -8.84
CA LEU A 762 5.61 40.09 -9.29
C LEU A 762 6.50 39.65 -8.12
N GLY A 763 6.45 40.35 -6.98
CA GLY A 763 7.16 39.96 -5.78
C GLY A 763 6.66 38.62 -5.22
N ALA A 764 5.35 38.43 -5.12
CA ALA A 764 4.79 37.15 -4.69
C ALA A 764 5.14 35.99 -5.63
N GLN A 765 5.04 36.21 -6.94
CA GLN A 765 5.43 35.20 -7.94
C GLN A 765 6.93 34.91 -7.91
N SER A 766 7.76 35.91 -7.67
CA SER A 766 9.19 35.68 -7.50
C SER A 766 9.51 34.86 -6.27
N MET A 767 8.70 34.97 -5.20
CA MET A 767 8.87 34.13 -4.02
C MET A 767 8.51 32.68 -4.29
N LEU A 768 7.37 32.41 -4.91
CA LEU A 768 6.96 31.05 -5.26
C LEU A 768 7.94 30.31 -6.17
N ARG A 769 8.78 31.03 -6.91
CA ARG A 769 9.68 30.49 -7.94
C ARG A 769 11.16 30.69 -7.62
N MET A 770 11.50 31.03 -6.37
CA MET A 770 12.90 31.26 -5.98
C MET A 770 13.68 29.98 -5.68
N LEU A 771 13.01 28.84 -5.49
CA LEU A 771 13.63 27.55 -5.18
C LEU A 771 12.96 26.43 -5.97
N GLU A 772 13.75 25.69 -6.73
CA GLU A 772 13.36 24.53 -7.52
C GLU A 772 14.24 23.33 -7.14
N SER A 773 13.84 22.12 -7.51
CA SER A 773 14.65 20.92 -7.37
C SER A 773 15.09 20.38 -8.73
N ARG A 774 16.27 19.78 -8.79
CA ARG A 774 16.83 19.21 -10.01
C ARG A 774 17.50 17.87 -9.70
N LEU A 775 17.24 16.85 -10.53
CA LEU A 775 17.93 15.57 -10.43
C LEU A 775 19.30 15.67 -11.11
N GLU A 776 20.36 15.39 -10.34
CA GLU A 776 21.73 15.30 -10.84
C GLU A 776 22.27 13.87 -10.66
N PRO A 777 22.83 13.26 -11.72
CA PRO A 777 23.44 11.93 -11.60
C PRO A 777 24.73 12.02 -10.78
N ARG A 778 24.80 11.24 -9.71
CA ARG A 778 26.01 11.06 -8.90
C ARG A 778 26.55 9.66 -9.09
N ALA A 779 27.74 9.58 -9.66
CA ALA A 779 28.50 8.35 -9.75
C ALA A 779 29.16 8.05 -8.39
N GLN A 780 29.00 6.82 -7.91
CA GLN A 780 29.69 6.29 -6.74
C GLN A 780 30.36 4.98 -7.12
N ASP A 781 31.55 4.74 -6.58
CA ASP A 781 32.23 3.46 -6.72
C ASP A 781 31.59 2.43 -5.78
N SER A 782 31.34 1.24 -6.31
CA SER A 782 30.86 0.07 -5.57
C SER A 782 31.63 -1.18 -6.01
N THR A 783 31.41 -2.29 -5.33
CA THR A 783 32.01 -3.58 -5.64
C THR A 783 30.93 -4.63 -5.76
N ILE A 784 30.93 -5.35 -6.89
CA ILE A 784 30.01 -6.46 -7.15
C ILE A 784 30.79 -7.77 -7.11
N VAL A 785 30.18 -8.80 -6.54
CA VAL A 785 30.76 -10.15 -6.46
C VAL A 785 30.01 -11.08 -7.40
N HIS A 786 30.73 -11.78 -8.28
CA HIS A 786 30.14 -12.77 -9.19
C HIS A 786 30.88 -14.12 -9.15
N PHE A 787 30.19 -15.20 -9.51
CA PHE A 787 30.74 -16.54 -9.51
C PHE A 787 31.82 -16.76 -10.59
N ASP A 788 32.92 -17.43 -10.25
CA ASP A 788 33.98 -17.82 -11.19
C ASP A 788 33.60 -19.10 -11.95
N THR A 789 33.25 -18.96 -13.22
CA THR A 789 32.91 -20.10 -14.11
C THR A 789 34.07 -21.09 -14.37
N ASP A 790 35.31 -20.75 -14.01
CA ASP A 790 36.44 -21.70 -14.03
C ASP A 790 36.55 -22.52 -12.72
N ALA A 791 35.55 -22.43 -11.83
CA ALA A 791 35.48 -23.26 -10.63
C ALA A 791 35.51 -24.77 -10.97
N PRO A 792 36.10 -25.61 -10.10
CA PRO A 792 36.03 -27.05 -10.25
C PRO A 792 34.57 -27.54 -10.06
N THR A 793 34.16 -28.56 -10.82
CA THR A 793 32.87 -29.20 -10.56
C THR A 793 32.94 -29.91 -9.20
N GLN A 794 31.93 -29.70 -8.36
CA GLN A 794 31.96 -30.19 -6.99
C GLN A 794 31.78 -31.73 -6.94
N GLN A 795 31.10 -32.32 -7.93
CA GLN A 795 30.84 -33.75 -8.03
C GLN A 795 32.02 -34.55 -8.59
N SER A 796 32.84 -33.99 -9.49
CA SER A 796 33.95 -34.75 -10.10
C SER A 796 35.18 -34.89 -9.20
N CYS A 797 35.30 -34.05 -8.17
CA CYS A 797 36.50 -33.97 -7.30
C CYS A 797 36.31 -34.59 -5.92
N LEU A 798 35.07 -34.90 -5.52
CA LEU A 798 34.77 -35.59 -4.26
C LEU A 798 34.93 -37.10 -4.47
N MET A 799 36.05 -37.66 -4.00
CA MET A 799 36.18 -39.11 -3.83
C MET A 799 35.54 -39.49 -2.49
N PRO A 800 34.37 -40.16 -2.45
CA PRO A 800 33.80 -40.56 -1.18
C PRO A 800 34.66 -41.69 -0.60
N SER A 801 35.47 -41.36 0.40
CA SER A 801 36.24 -42.35 1.19
C SER A 801 35.40 -42.99 2.30
N THR A 802 34.17 -42.49 2.50
CA THR A 802 33.21 -42.92 3.53
C THR A 802 31.81 -43.12 2.95
N ARG A 803 31.00 -43.94 3.63
CA ARG A 803 29.61 -44.23 3.25
C ARG A 803 28.73 -42.96 3.25
N ASP A 804 28.98 -42.04 4.18
CA ASP A 804 28.24 -40.76 4.28
C ASP A 804 28.56 -39.82 3.10
N GLY A 805 29.81 -39.81 2.62
CA GLY A 805 30.20 -39.05 1.42
C GLY A 805 29.50 -39.54 0.14
N SER A 806 29.16 -40.83 0.07
CA SER A 806 28.44 -41.40 -1.07
C SER A 806 26.96 -41.00 -1.12
N ALA A 807 26.30 -40.86 0.04
CA ALA A 807 24.93 -40.39 0.13
C ALA A 807 24.80 -38.89 -0.20
N GLY A 808 25.76 -38.07 0.27
CA GLY A 808 25.83 -36.65 -0.09
C GLY A 808 26.04 -36.42 -1.59
N LEU A 809 26.91 -37.21 -2.23
CA LEU A 809 27.12 -37.16 -3.68
C LEU A 809 25.85 -37.54 -4.45
N ALA A 810 25.10 -38.56 -4.01
CA ALA A 810 23.85 -38.97 -4.65
C ALA A 810 22.76 -37.88 -4.56
N ALA A 811 22.62 -37.23 -3.41
CA ALA A 811 21.71 -36.09 -3.23
C ALA A 811 22.07 -34.92 -4.16
N MET A 812 23.37 -34.61 -4.28
CA MET A 812 23.86 -33.55 -5.15
C MET A 812 23.59 -33.83 -6.64
N VAL A 813 23.82 -35.08 -7.07
CA VAL A 813 23.51 -35.51 -8.44
C VAL A 813 22.01 -35.42 -8.70
N SER A 814 21.16 -35.85 -7.75
CA SER A 814 19.71 -35.72 -7.88
C SER A 814 19.27 -34.25 -8.04
N TYR A 815 19.86 -33.35 -7.25
CA TYR A 815 19.56 -31.92 -7.32
C TYR A 815 19.92 -31.31 -8.68
N VAL A 816 21.14 -31.54 -9.16
CA VAL A 816 21.57 -31.03 -10.48
C VAL A 816 20.67 -31.58 -11.59
N LYS A 817 20.28 -32.85 -11.53
CA LYS A 817 19.34 -33.46 -12.48
C LYS A 817 17.97 -32.77 -12.47
N THR A 818 17.41 -32.50 -11.28
CA THR A 818 16.13 -31.81 -11.13
C THR A 818 16.18 -30.38 -11.67
N MET A 819 17.21 -29.62 -11.32
CA MET A 819 17.37 -28.22 -11.75
C MET A 819 17.61 -28.12 -13.25
N PHE A 820 18.47 -28.99 -13.78
CA PHE A 820 18.72 -29.09 -15.21
C PHE A 820 17.46 -29.45 -16.00
N GLY A 821 16.67 -30.40 -15.48
CA GLY A 821 15.36 -30.73 -16.03
C GLY A 821 14.41 -29.54 -16.04
N ALA A 822 14.27 -28.82 -14.91
CA ALA A 822 13.40 -27.65 -14.80
C ALA A 822 13.77 -26.53 -15.79
N VAL A 823 15.07 -26.28 -15.98
CA VAL A 823 15.58 -25.26 -16.90
C VAL A 823 15.37 -25.67 -18.37
N LEU A 824 15.59 -26.94 -18.72
CA LEU A 824 15.29 -27.43 -20.06
C LEU A 824 13.78 -27.37 -20.37
N LEU A 825 12.93 -27.54 -19.37
CA LEU A 825 11.47 -27.50 -19.47
C LEU A 825 10.88 -26.08 -19.38
N SER A 826 11.68 -25.06 -19.08
CA SER A 826 11.16 -23.71 -18.90
C SER A 826 10.59 -23.13 -20.22
N PRO A 827 9.58 -22.25 -20.16
CA PRO A 827 9.05 -21.56 -21.33
C PRO A 827 10.14 -20.85 -22.14
N SER A 828 9.92 -20.69 -23.44
CA SER A 828 10.85 -19.97 -24.33
C SER A 828 11.11 -18.53 -23.88
N THR A 829 10.13 -17.86 -23.27
CA THR A 829 10.27 -16.52 -22.69
C THR A 829 11.36 -16.47 -21.61
N THR A 830 11.39 -17.47 -20.73
CA THR A 830 12.41 -17.62 -19.69
C THR A 830 13.80 -17.95 -20.26
N LYS A 831 13.86 -18.77 -21.33
CA LYS A 831 15.12 -19.09 -22.01
C LYS A 831 15.71 -17.86 -22.73
N LEU A 832 14.87 -16.97 -23.26
CA LEU A 832 15.24 -15.75 -23.98
C LEU A 832 15.56 -14.54 -23.08
N ASP A 833 15.13 -14.54 -21.83
CA ASP A 833 15.41 -13.44 -20.90
C ASP A 833 16.93 -13.22 -20.71
N SER A 834 17.39 -12.05 -20.29
CA SER A 834 18.80 -11.82 -19.93
C SER A 834 19.19 -12.43 -18.58
N MET A 835 18.20 -12.81 -17.77
CA MET A 835 18.42 -13.48 -16.48
C MET A 835 17.72 -14.83 -16.44
N ASP A 836 18.25 -15.77 -15.65
CA ASP A 836 17.57 -17.05 -15.41
C ASP A 836 16.45 -16.92 -14.36
N VAL A 837 15.74 -18.01 -14.09
CA VAL A 837 14.63 -18.04 -13.11
C VAL A 837 15.05 -17.71 -11.68
N TRP A 838 16.35 -17.69 -11.38
CA TRP A 838 16.90 -17.37 -10.07
C TRP A 838 17.50 -15.96 -10.01
N GLY A 839 17.39 -15.17 -11.09
CA GLY A 839 17.94 -13.82 -11.15
C GLY A 839 19.47 -13.80 -11.32
N ASN A 840 20.05 -14.82 -11.98
CA ASN A 840 21.45 -14.83 -12.37
C ASN A 840 21.65 -14.34 -13.81
N VAL A 841 22.78 -13.69 -14.10
CA VAL A 841 23.02 -13.02 -15.40
C VAL A 841 23.46 -14.04 -16.46
N LYS A 842 22.69 -14.20 -17.55
CA LYS A 842 23.07 -15.10 -18.65
C LYS A 842 24.08 -14.43 -19.59
N VAL A 843 25.05 -15.20 -20.06
CA VAL A 843 26.15 -14.73 -20.91
C VAL A 843 25.90 -15.10 -22.38
N PRO A 844 25.73 -14.13 -23.28
CA PRO A 844 25.61 -14.37 -24.72
C PRO A 844 26.85 -15.05 -25.32
N ILE A 845 26.67 -15.79 -26.41
CA ILE A 845 27.78 -16.39 -27.17
C ILE A 845 28.57 -15.26 -27.87
N LEU A 846 29.88 -15.24 -27.66
CA LEU A 846 30.78 -14.29 -28.30
C LEU A 846 30.98 -14.62 -29.78
N ASN A 847 30.42 -13.80 -30.66
CA ASN A 847 30.56 -13.94 -32.12
C ASN A 847 31.78 -13.20 -32.71
N SER A 848 32.47 -12.36 -31.94
CA SER A 848 33.59 -11.54 -32.42
C SER A 848 34.94 -12.03 -31.90
N THR A 849 35.93 -12.06 -32.80
CA THR A 849 37.35 -12.32 -32.47
C THR A 849 38.13 -11.04 -32.20
N SER A 850 37.49 -9.87 -32.22
CA SER A 850 38.12 -8.57 -31.98
C SER A 850 38.38 -8.35 -30.49
N ASN A 851 39.55 -7.82 -30.13
CA ASN A 851 39.86 -7.41 -28.75
C ASN A 851 39.11 -6.14 -28.30
N ASN A 852 38.38 -5.49 -29.20
CA ASN A 852 37.55 -4.32 -28.87
C ASN A 852 36.17 -4.76 -28.36
N TRP A 853 35.57 -3.92 -27.52
CA TRP A 853 34.20 -4.12 -27.04
C TRP A 853 33.21 -4.13 -28.21
N THR A 854 32.45 -5.22 -28.33
CA THR A 854 31.34 -5.35 -29.26
C THR A 854 30.03 -5.22 -28.49
N SER A 855 29.17 -4.29 -28.92
CA SER A 855 27.83 -4.14 -28.33
C SER A 855 27.00 -5.40 -28.60
N ILE A 856 26.29 -5.88 -27.59
CA ILE A 856 25.38 -7.02 -27.72
C ILE A 856 23.94 -6.48 -27.77
N PRO A 857 23.26 -6.55 -28.93
CA PRO A 857 21.84 -6.23 -29.00
C PRO A 857 21.01 -7.38 -28.44
N TRP A 858 19.77 -7.08 -28.06
CA TRP A 858 18.78 -8.10 -27.73
C TRP A 858 18.53 -9.03 -28.93
N SER A 859 18.41 -10.33 -28.68
CA SER A 859 18.13 -11.35 -29.70
C SER A 859 16.90 -12.18 -29.32
N ALA A 860 16.09 -12.53 -30.32
CA ALA A 860 14.94 -13.44 -30.17
C ALA A 860 15.33 -14.92 -30.39
N GLU A 861 16.61 -15.22 -30.59
CA GLU A 861 17.11 -16.57 -30.85
C GLU A 861 17.34 -17.33 -29.53
N LEU A 862 16.81 -18.56 -29.41
CA LEU A 862 16.97 -19.39 -28.21
C LEU A 862 18.43 -19.83 -28.00
N GLU A 863 19.22 -19.82 -29.07
CA GLU A 863 20.64 -20.16 -29.09
C GLU A 863 21.57 -18.95 -28.78
N HIS A 864 21.00 -17.80 -28.41
CA HIS A 864 21.76 -16.58 -28.17
C HIS A 864 22.72 -16.67 -26.96
N TYR A 865 22.32 -17.39 -25.91
CA TYR A 865 23.10 -17.52 -24.68
C TYR A 865 23.96 -18.78 -24.65
N SER A 866 25.14 -18.70 -24.03
CA SER A 866 26.07 -19.84 -23.88
C SER A 866 25.55 -20.97 -22.98
N ALA A 867 24.62 -20.66 -22.07
CA ALA A 867 23.93 -21.58 -21.16
C ALA A 867 22.55 -21.03 -20.78
N PHE A 868 21.68 -21.89 -20.22
CA PHE A 868 20.36 -21.48 -19.72
C PHE A 868 20.35 -20.98 -18.29
N VAL A 869 21.42 -21.25 -17.56
CA VAL A 869 21.63 -20.77 -16.19
C VAL A 869 22.61 -19.61 -16.26
N GLY A 870 22.32 -18.56 -15.51
CA GLY A 870 23.16 -17.37 -15.44
C GLY A 870 24.24 -17.48 -14.36
N ILE A 871 25.09 -16.47 -14.29
CA ILE A 871 26.16 -16.34 -13.31
C ILE A 871 25.63 -15.55 -12.09
N PRO A 872 25.59 -16.17 -10.89
CA PRO A 872 25.20 -15.50 -9.66
C PRO A 872 26.00 -14.24 -9.42
N THR A 873 25.29 -13.16 -9.12
CA THR A 873 25.84 -11.83 -8.92
C THR A 873 25.21 -11.21 -7.68
N THR A 874 26.04 -10.75 -6.74
CA THR A 874 25.65 -10.19 -5.44
C THR A 874 26.32 -8.84 -5.19
N GLY A 875 25.75 -8.03 -4.29
CA GLY A 875 26.28 -6.70 -3.98
C GLY A 875 25.87 -5.61 -4.99
N VAL A 876 24.76 -5.80 -5.72
CA VAL A 876 24.20 -4.78 -6.62
C VAL A 876 23.45 -3.74 -5.80
N SER A 877 24.02 -2.54 -5.70
CA SER A 877 23.44 -1.41 -4.96
C SER A 877 22.20 -0.83 -5.66
N VAL A 878 21.39 -0.06 -4.93
CA VAL A 878 20.27 0.70 -5.52
C VAL A 878 20.79 1.69 -6.58
N GLY A 879 20.13 1.73 -7.74
CA GLY A 879 20.50 2.55 -8.88
C GLY A 879 20.97 1.75 -10.10
N ASN A 880 21.59 2.45 -11.05
CA ASN A 880 22.13 1.85 -12.27
C ASN A 880 23.60 1.48 -12.05
N ASN A 881 23.88 0.18 -11.99
CA ASN A 881 25.20 -0.38 -11.75
C ASN A 881 25.78 -0.84 -13.08
N THR A 882 27.03 -0.48 -13.37
CA THR A 882 27.77 -1.01 -14.53
C THR A 882 29.08 -1.61 -14.06
N PHE A 883 29.35 -2.86 -14.46
CA PHE A 883 30.58 -3.58 -14.07
C PHE A 883 31.04 -4.55 -15.16
N HIS A 884 32.25 -5.09 -14.98
CA HIS A 884 32.84 -6.09 -15.85
C HIS A 884 32.76 -7.47 -15.19
N LEU A 885 32.05 -8.38 -15.84
CA LEU A 885 31.92 -9.78 -15.47
C LEU A 885 32.85 -10.61 -16.36
N GLU A 886 33.72 -11.42 -15.76
CA GLU A 886 34.55 -12.36 -16.51
C GLU A 886 33.96 -13.78 -16.39
N SER A 887 33.90 -14.49 -17.50
CA SER A 887 33.27 -15.81 -17.59
C SER A 887 33.95 -16.67 -18.65
N SER A 888 33.70 -17.97 -18.60
CA SER A 888 34.16 -18.94 -19.56
C SER A 888 33.13 -20.04 -19.79
N TYR A 889 33.13 -20.59 -21.00
CA TYR A 889 32.21 -21.67 -21.38
C TYR A 889 32.83 -22.55 -22.47
N VAL A 890 32.31 -23.78 -22.61
CA VAL A 890 32.71 -24.72 -23.66
C VAL A 890 31.98 -24.36 -24.97
N ASP A 891 32.73 -24.25 -26.05
CA ASP A 891 32.28 -23.94 -27.39
C ASP A 891 32.65 -25.11 -28.31
N LEU A 892 31.63 -25.78 -28.85
CA LEU A 892 31.81 -26.94 -29.72
C LEU A 892 31.77 -26.52 -31.18
N GLY A 893 32.71 -27.00 -31.99
CA GLY A 893 32.68 -26.87 -33.44
C GLY A 893 32.41 -28.22 -34.10
N CYS A 894 31.13 -28.60 -34.23
CA CYS A 894 30.72 -29.89 -34.80
C CYS A 894 30.80 -29.89 -36.32
N SER A 895 31.20 -31.04 -36.86
CA SER A 895 31.34 -31.32 -38.29
C SER A 895 30.95 -32.78 -38.56
N ASN A 896 30.70 -33.11 -39.84
CA ASN A 896 30.40 -34.47 -40.29
C ASN A 896 29.22 -35.12 -39.54
N ILE A 897 28.10 -34.39 -39.39
CA ILE A 897 26.85 -34.97 -38.90
C ILE A 897 26.38 -36.02 -39.93
N SER A 898 26.49 -37.30 -39.58
CA SER A 898 26.19 -38.42 -40.47
C SER A 898 25.09 -39.30 -39.87
N LYS A 899 24.17 -39.73 -40.73
CA LYS A 899 23.13 -40.71 -40.42
C LYS A 899 23.65 -42.09 -40.84
N THR A 900 23.86 -42.99 -39.90
CA THR A 900 24.43 -44.32 -40.13
C THR A 900 23.44 -45.41 -39.71
N ALA A 901 23.45 -46.58 -40.34
CA ALA A 901 22.54 -47.69 -39.99
C ALA A 901 23.04 -48.54 -38.80
N THR A 902 24.29 -48.36 -38.40
CA THR A 902 24.99 -49.16 -37.38
C THR A 902 25.96 -48.29 -36.61
N PHE A 903 26.11 -48.52 -35.30
CA PHE A 903 27.17 -47.89 -34.50
C PHE A 903 28.54 -48.26 -35.09
N THR A 904 29.33 -47.24 -35.42
CA THR A 904 30.58 -47.40 -36.18
C THR A 904 31.83 -47.42 -35.30
N GLN A 905 31.73 -47.14 -34.00
CA GLN A 905 32.89 -46.94 -33.13
C GLN A 905 32.70 -47.54 -31.74
N ASP A 906 33.67 -48.36 -31.30
CA ASP A 906 33.72 -48.89 -29.95
C ASP A 906 34.15 -47.78 -28.97
N ILE A 907 33.19 -47.21 -28.24
CA ILE A 907 33.48 -46.38 -27.06
C ILE A 907 33.94 -47.32 -25.95
N THR A 908 35.24 -47.33 -25.68
CA THR A 908 35.86 -48.21 -24.69
C THR A 908 35.50 -47.80 -23.26
N PHE A 909 35.10 -48.78 -22.44
CA PHE A 909 34.64 -48.58 -21.07
C PHE A 909 35.37 -49.51 -20.08
N ASP A 910 36.43 -49.02 -19.43
CA ASP A 910 37.00 -49.65 -18.22
C ASP A 910 37.65 -48.62 -17.31
N TRP A 911 36.94 -48.23 -16.24
CA TRP A 911 37.44 -47.27 -15.24
C TRP A 911 38.09 -47.95 -14.03
N GLN A 912 38.16 -49.30 -13.98
CA GLN A 912 38.72 -50.02 -12.83
C GLN A 912 40.24 -50.21 -12.92
N ASN A 913 40.85 -50.10 -14.11
CA ASN A 913 42.28 -50.36 -14.34
C ASN A 913 43.03 -49.19 -15.01
N TRP A 914 43.02 -48.00 -14.41
CA TRP A 914 43.74 -46.82 -14.95
C TRP A 914 45.27 -47.00 -15.06
N ASN A 915 45.85 -47.93 -14.30
CA ASN A 915 47.31 -48.17 -14.27
C ASN A 915 47.86 -48.89 -15.50
N SER A 916 47.01 -49.33 -16.43
CA SER A 916 47.42 -50.22 -17.54
C SER A 916 46.95 -49.81 -18.94
N PHE A 917 46.37 -48.62 -19.11
CA PHE A 917 45.97 -48.15 -20.45
C PHE A 917 47.08 -47.30 -21.08
N PRO A 918 47.78 -47.78 -22.13
CA PRO A 918 48.39 -46.85 -23.07
C PRO A 918 47.24 -46.10 -23.75
N LEU A 919 47.20 -44.78 -23.56
CA LEU A 919 46.28 -43.90 -24.30
C LEU A 919 46.75 -43.86 -25.76
N GLU A 920 46.39 -44.89 -26.54
CA GLU A 920 46.68 -44.92 -27.97
C GLU A 920 45.89 -43.81 -28.67
N ASN A 921 46.60 -43.07 -29.52
CA ASN A 921 46.05 -41.90 -30.20
C ASN A 921 45.02 -42.36 -31.25
N GLY A 922 43.74 -41.99 -31.07
CA GLY A 922 42.64 -42.42 -31.94
C GLY A 922 41.59 -43.32 -31.28
N THR A 923 41.72 -43.63 -29.98
CA THR A 923 40.69 -44.32 -29.19
C THR A 923 39.74 -43.31 -28.55
N TRP A 924 38.45 -43.66 -28.46
CA TRP A 924 37.41 -42.81 -27.86
C TRP A 924 37.10 -43.23 -26.42
N TYR A 925 37.22 -42.27 -25.51
CA TYR A 925 37.04 -42.45 -24.06
C TYR A 925 35.75 -41.80 -23.62
N GLY A 926 34.84 -42.56 -23.01
CA GLY A 926 33.56 -42.06 -22.51
C GLY A 926 32.74 -43.16 -21.84
N PHE A 927 31.67 -42.78 -21.13
CA PHE A 927 30.71 -43.76 -20.63
C PHE A 927 29.80 -44.21 -21.78
N ASN A 928 29.92 -45.47 -22.19
CA ASN A 928 29.10 -46.02 -23.26
C ASN A 928 27.69 -46.40 -22.74
N THR A 929 26.83 -45.41 -22.62
CA THR A 929 25.42 -45.57 -22.21
C THR A 929 24.55 -46.21 -23.28
N SER A 930 25.01 -46.32 -24.54
CA SER A 930 24.18 -46.71 -25.69
C SER A 930 24.34 -48.18 -26.14
N SER A 931 25.30 -48.93 -25.60
CA SER A 931 25.64 -50.31 -26.04
C SER A 931 25.26 -51.43 -25.05
N THR A 932 24.88 -51.10 -23.81
CA THR A 932 24.55 -52.10 -22.80
C THR A 932 23.08 -52.51 -22.94
N LEU A 933 22.83 -53.80 -23.20
CA LEU A 933 21.51 -54.45 -23.25
C LEU A 933 20.78 -54.48 -21.90
N ASP A 934 21.08 -53.56 -20.99
CA ASP A 934 20.49 -53.50 -19.65
C ASP A 934 19.47 -52.36 -19.58
N ARG A 935 18.40 -52.54 -18.80
CA ARG A 935 17.17 -51.73 -18.79
C ARG A 935 17.35 -50.27 -18.31
N SER A 936 18.59 -49.81 -18.17
CA SER A 936 19.04 -48.52 -17.63
C SER A 936 19.92 -47.70 -18.60
N SER A 937 19.90 -48.00 -19.90
CA SER A 937 20.74 -47.36 -20.94
C SER A 937 20.10 -46.08 -21.54
N ALA A 938 20.88 -45.01 -21.75
CA ALA A 938 20.42 -43.81 -22.46
C ALA A 938 20.59 -43.95 -23.99
N PRO A 939 19.71 -43.37 -24.82
CA PRO A 939 19.74 -43.56 -26.28
C PRO A 939 20.89 -42.81 -26.98
N TRP A 940 21.75 -42.11 -26.25
CA TRP A 940 22.89 -41.38 -26.78
C TRP A 940 24.07 -41.38 -25.81
N ALA A 941 25.27 -41.12 -26.32
CA ALA A 941 26.52 -41.08 -25.57
C ALA A 941 27.51 -40.07 -26.17
N ILE A 942 28.47 -39.63 -25.36
CA ILE A 942 29.60 -38.78 -25.80
C ILE A 942 30.94 -39.39 -25.35
N ALA A 943 31.96 -39.18 -26.17
CA ALA A 943 33.34 -39.60 -25.89
C ALA A 943 34.36 -38.56 -26.38
N LEU A 944 35.58 -38.60 -25.84
CA LEU A 944 36.71 -37.76 -26.27
C LEU A 944 37.83 -38.62 -26.83
N ASP A 945 38.59 -38.10 -27.80
CA ASP A 945 39.73 -38.80 -28.39
C ASP A 945 41.05 -38.63 -27.62
N ARG A 946 41.11 -37.66 -26.68
CA ARG A 946 42.28 -37.38 -25.83
C ARG A 946 41.94 -36.54 -24.60
N PHE A 947 42.84 -36.57 -23.62
CA PHE A 947 42.88 -35.68 -22.45
C PHE A 947 44.23 -34.97 -22.38
N VAL A 948 44.37 -34.00 -21.47
CA VAL A 948 45.65 -33.30 -21.22
C VAL A 948 46.65 -34.24 -20.52
N ASP A 949 47.82 -34.47 -21.15
CA ASP A 949 49.04 -35.18 -20.70
C ASP A 949 48.87 -36.43 -19.78
N ASN A 950 49.39 -37.58 -20.23
CA ASN A 950 49.40 -38.86 -19.50
C ASN A 950 50.10 -38.79 -18.12
N PHE A 951 51.00 -37.84 -17.87
CA PHE A 951 51.79 -37.73 -16.64
C PHE A 951 50.96 -37.49 -15.37
N TRP A 952 49.71 -37.05 -15.51
CA TRP A 952 48.84 -36.64 -14.40
C TRP A 952 47.73 -37.66 -14.06
N SER A 953 47.75 -38.81 -14.73
CA SER A 953 46.75 -39.90 -14.60
C SER A 953 46.93 -40.80 -13.36
N GLY A 954 48.03 -40.68 -12.62
CA GLY A 954 48.37 -41.59 -11.52
C GLY A 954 48.13 -41.03 -10.12
N PHE A 955 47.55 -41.85 -9.24
CA PHE A 955 47.56 -41.71 -7.76
C PHE A 955 48.96 -41.50 -7.12
N GLY A 956 50.03 -41.38 -7.92
CA GLY A 956 51.42 -41.33 -7.51
C GLY A 956 52.12 -39.97 -7.61
N VAL A 957 51.50 -38.90 -8.11
CA VAL A 957 52.15 -37.58 -8.07
C VAL A 957 52.03 -37.01 -6.66
N LYS A 958 53.12 -37.14 -5.88
CA LYS A 958 53.32 -36.39 -4.63
C LYS A 958 53.46 -34.89 -4.94
N LEU A 959 52.38 -34.23 -5.34
CA LEU A 959 52.28 -32.79 -5.21
C LEU A 959 51.99 -32.46 -3.75
N HIS A 960 52.75 -31.50 -3.22
CA HIS A 960 52.61 -31.03 -1.85
C HIS A 960 51.13 -30.84 -1.48
N ARG A 961 50.76 -31.30 -0.28
CA ARG A 961 49.41 -31.22 0.33
C ARG A 961 48.71 -29.87 0.19
N SER A 962 49.40 -28.79 -0.15
CA SER A 962 48.85 -27.44 -0.34
C SER A 962 48.07 -27.21 -1.65
N LYS A 963 48.07 -28.16 -2.61
CA LYS A 963 47.36 -27.99 -3.92
C LYS A 963 46.14 -28.90 -4.11
N GLN A 964 45.57 -29.46 -3.03
CA GLN A 964 44.41 -30.37 -3.13
C GLN A 964 43.13 -29.78 -3.71
N ASN A 965 42.95 -28.45 -3.66
CA ASN A 965 41.73 -27.78 -4.13
C ASN A 965 41.74 -27.43 -5.64
N MET A 966 42.75 -27.86 -6.42
CA MET A 966 42.92 -27.46 -7.83
C MET A 966 42.75 -28.59 -8.86
N TYR A 967 42.38 -29.81 -8.44
CA TYR A 967 42.50 -31.02 -9.27
C TYR A 967 41.49 -31.20 -10.42
N CYS A 968 40.61 -30.24 -10.70
CA CYS A 968 39.56 -30.42 -11.73
C CYS A 968 39.13 -29.13 -12.45
N ARG A 969 40.05 -28.20 -12.73
CA ARG A 969 39.73 -27.01 -13.52
C ARG A 969 40.84 -26.61 -14.50
N PRO A 970 40.50 -26.01 -15.66
CA PRO A 970 41.46 -25.52 -16.65
C PRO A 970 42.55 -24.59 -16.07
N ALA A 971 42.26 -23.70 -15.11
CA ALA A 971 43.26 -22.81 -14.50
C ALA A 971 44.51 -23.51 -13.94
N LEU A 972 44.46 -24.82 -13.66
CA LEU A 972 45.63 -25.61 -13.27
C LEU A 972 46.79 -25.47 -14.28
N PHE A 973 46.46 -25.35 -15.57
CA PHE A 973 47.44 -25.35 -16.66
C PHE A 973 47.85 -23.94 -17.13
N LYS A 974 47.35 -22.89 -16.50
CA LYS A 974 47.56 -21.48 -16.89
C LYS A 974 49.04 -21.07 -16.96
N ASN A 975 49.89 -21.67 -16.13
CA ASN A 975 51.33 -21.36 -16.04
C ASN A 975 52.23 -22.56 -16.40
N GLU A 976 51.66 -23.66 -16.89
CA GLU A 976 52.42 -24.88 -17.17
C GLU A 976 52.96 -24.86 -18.60
N THR A 977 54.23 -25.21 -18.77
CA THR A 977 54.93 -25.20 -20.07
C THR A 977 55.39 -26.60 -20.44
N GLY A 978 55.27 -26.98 -21.71
CA GLY A 978 55.70 -28.32 -22.20
C GLY A 978 54.62 -29.40 -22.17
N ILE A 979 53.36 -29.02 -21.90
CA ILE A 979 52.19 -29.92 -21.94
C ILE A 979 51.81 -30.20 -23.40
N ASP A 980 51.59 -31.48 -23.76
CA ASP A 980 50.92 -31.85 -25.01
C ASP A 980 49.40 -31.65 -24.86
N ALA A 981 48.94 -30.44 -25.17
CA ALA A 981 47.55 -30.03 -25.14
C ALA A 981 47.02 -29.71 -26.55
N GLY A 982 47.10 -30.71 -27.45
CA GLY A 982 46.41 -30.63 -28.74
C GLY A 982 44.89 -30.51 -28.56
N LEU A 983 44.21 -29.94 -29.55
CA LEU A 983 42.76 -29.73 -29.54
C LEU A 983 42.02 -31.08 -29.41
N ALA A 984 41.22 -31.24 -28.36
CA ALA A 984 40.42 -32.44 -28.15
C ALA A 984 39.20 -32.45 -29.09
N ARG A 985 38.83 -33.63 -29.57
CA ARG A 985 37.60 -33.84 -30.34
C ARG A 985 36.63 -34.66 -29.51
N LEU A 986 35.37 -34.21 -29.50
CA LEU A 986 34.23 -34.88 -28.92
C LEU A 986 33.48 -35.64 -30.00
N TYR A 987 33.23 -36.92 -29.75
CA TYR A 987 32.36 -37.78 -30.56
C TYR A 987 31.02 -37.88 -29.86
N PHE A 988 29.96 -37.54 -30.60
CA PHE A 988 28.58 -37.72 -30.18
C PHE A 988 27.97 -38.86 -30.99
N GLN A 989 27.27 -39.77 -30.33
CA GLN A 989 26.46 -40.80 -30.98
C GLN A 989 25.08 -40.93 -30.35
N ALA A 990 24.04 -41.12 -31.17
CA ALA A 990 22.67 -41.36 -30.71
C ALA A 990 21.96 -42.43 -31.55
N LYS A 991 21.05 -43.20 -30.93
CA LYS A 991 20.13 -44.15 -31.56
C LYS A 991 18.75 -43.50 -31.71
N LEU A 992 18.22 -43.50 -32.93
CA LEU A 992 16.92 -42.91 -33.28
C LEU A 992 15.98 -44.03 -33.76
N GLY A 993 15.33 -44.76 -32.84
CA GLY A 993 14.22 -45.70 -33.12
C GLY A 993 14.38 -47.13 -32.57
N ASP A 994 13.22 -47.79 -32.31
CA ASP A 994 13.12 -49.17 -31.75
C ASP A 994 11.99 -50.03 -32.38
N SER A 995 11.41 -49.65 -33.54
CA SER A 995 10.34 -50.42 -34.19
C SER A 995 10.81 -51.18 -35.44
N ASP A 996 10.36 -52.43 -35.59
CA ASP A 996 10.69 -53.36 -36.71
C ASP A 996 10.43 -52.80 -38.13
N ALA A 997 9.78 -51.63 -38.28
CA ALA A 997 9.52 -50.97 -39.56
C ALA A 997 10.59 -49.94 -39.97
N LEU A 998 11.47 -49.51 -39.05
CA LEU A 998 12.56 -48.57 -39.29
C LEU A 998 13.86 -49.22 -38.81
N ALA A 999 14.72 -49.64 -39.75
CA ALA A 999 16.09 -50.00 -39.43
C ALA A 999 16.73 -48.89 -38.57
N SER A 1000 17.35 -49.26 -37.45
CA SER A 1000 17.96 -48.37 -36.46
C SER A 1000 18.81 -47.26 -37.11
N ALA A 1001 18.27 -46.04 -37.21
CA ALA A 1001 19.04 -44.89 -37.67
C ALA A 1001 19.89 -44.37 -36.50
N GLY A 1002 21.21 -44.32 -36.69
CA GLY A 1002 22.17 -43.73 -35.77
C GLY A 1002 22.59 -42.36 -36.24
N LEU A 1003 22.77 -41.42 -35.31
CA LEU A 1003 23.32 -40.09 -35.56
C LEU A 1003 24.73 -40.02 -34.98
N THR A 1004 25.71 -39.59 -35.75
CA THR A 1004 27.09 -39.35 -35.26
C THR A 1004 27.56 -37.95 -35.62
N ALA A 1005 28.27 -37.28 -34.71
CA ALA A 1005 28.90 -35.98 -34.96
C ALA A 1005 30.29 -35.90 -34.31
N TYR A 1006 31.20 -35.16 -34.94
CA TYR A 1006 32.55 -34.91 -34.43
C TYR A 1006 32.74 -33.43 -34.17
N CYS A 1007 33.01 -33.05 -32.93
CA CYS A 1007 33.07 -31.67 -32.48
C CYS A 1007 34.45 -31.31 -31.92
N ASN A 1008 35.08 -30.27 -32.46
CA ASN A 1008 36.26 -29.68 -31.84
C ASN A 1008 35.84 -28.97 -30.55
N VAL A 1009 36.58 -29.18 -29.45
CA VAL A 1009 36.24 -28.62 -28.14
C VAL A 1009 37.12 -27.41 -27.84
N HIS A 1010 36.50 -26.24 -27.71
CA HIS A 1010 37.17 -25.00 -27.30
C HIS A 1010 36.67 -24.52 -25.95
N GLN A 1011 37.55 -23.99 -25.10
CA GLN A 1011 37.17 -23.19 -23.94
C GLN A 1011 37.26 -21.71 -24.33
N ARG A 1012 36.14 -20.99 -24.27
CA ARG A 1012 36.10 -19.55 -24.53
C ARG A 1012 36.16 -18.80 -23.22
N TYR A 1013 37.00 -17.76 -23.16
CA TYR A 1013 37.07 -16.83 -22.04
C TYR A 1013 36.58 -15.46 -22.52
N VAL A 1014 35.59 -14.91 -21.82
CA VAL A 1014 34.86 -13.71 -22.26
C VAL A 1014 34.76 -12.71 -21.11
N GLU A 1015 35.05 -11.45 -21.44
CA GLU A 1015 34.73 -10.30 -20.59
C GLU A 1015 33.42 -9.68 -21.07
N SER A 1016 32.43 -9.62 -20.19
CA SER A 1016 31.10 -9.07 -20.42
C SER A 1016 30.92 -7.78 -19.62
N ARG A 1017 30.46 -6.71 -20.26
CA ARG A 1017 29.99 -5.50 -19.57
C ARG A 1017 28.54 -5.71 -19.20
N VAL A 1018 28.25 -5.69 -17.91
CA VAL A 1018 26.90 -5.92 -17.37
C VAL A 1018 26.36 -4.62 -16.82
N THR A 1019 25.12 -4.32 -17.16
CA THR A 1019 24.35 -3.23 -16.57
C THR A 1019 23.22 -3.82 -15.75
N CYS A 1020 23.13 -3.46 -14.48
CA CYS A 1020 22.06 -3.86 -13.57
C CYS A 1020 21.30 -2.65 -13.06
N GLN A 1021 19.98 -2.73 -13.01
CA GLN A 1021 19.11 -1.73 -12.39
C GLN A 1021 18.43 -2.33 -11.17
N ARG A 1022 18.42 -1.58 -10.07
CA ARG A 1022 17.72 -1.93 -8.83
C ARG A 1022 17.00 -0.72 -8.23
N SER A 1023 15.70 -0.86 -7.98
CA SER A 1023 14.83 0.21 -7.44
C SER A 1023 15.03 0.44 -5.95
N ASP A 1024 15.23 -0.62 -5.19
CA ASP A 1024 15.26 -0.64 -3.73
C ASP A 1024 16.01 -1.88 -3.22
N MET A 1025 16.47 -1.83 -1.96
CA MET A 1025 17.26 -2.93 -1.38
C MET A 1025 16.47 -4.24 -1.23
N GLY A 1026 15.14 -4.21 -1.28
CA GLY A 1026 14.28 -5.41 -1.25
C GLY A 1026 13.81 -5.91 -2.62
N GLY A 1027 13.99 -5.11 -3.69
CA GLY A 1027 13.51 -5.43 -5.03
C GLY A 1027 14.42 -6.36 -5.84
N GLN A 1028 13.84 -7.06 -6.81
CA GLN A 1028 14.56 -7.92 -7.74
C GLN A 1028 15.46 -7.09 -8.68
N GLN A 1029 16.74 -7.46 -8.78
CA GLN A 1029 17.67 -6.84 -9.71
C GLN A 1029 17.36 -7.26 -11.16
N ASN A 1030 17.45 -6.32 -12.10
CA ASN A 1030 17.37 -6.62 -13.53
C ASN A 1030 18.71 -6.31 -14.21
N CYS A 1031 19.36 -7.32 -14.75
CA CYS A 1031 20.73 -7.28 -15.26
C CYS A 1031 20.82 -7.79 -16.70
N THR A 1032 21.58 -7.09 -17.54
CA THR A 1032 21.79 -7.48 -18.94
C THR A 1032 23.24 -7.24 -19.36
N VAL A 1033 23.78 -8.14 -20.19
CA VAL A 1033 25.07 -7.96 -20.86
C VAL A 1033 24.89 -6.98 -22.03
N THR A 1034 25.58 -5.83 -21.97
CA THR A 1034 25.47 -4.77 -22.99
C THR A 1034 26.60 -4.80 -24.02
N ALA A 1035 27.76 -5.34 -23.66
CA ALA A 1035 28.89 -5.51 -24.56
C ALA A 1035 29.78 -6.67 -24.14
N GLN A 1036 30.50 -7.28 -25.08
CA GLN A 1036 31.45 -8.37 -24.82
C GLN A 1036 32.75 -8.19 -25.60
N ARG A 1037 33.79 -8.92 -25.19
CA ARG A 1037 35.06 -9.12 -25.92
C ARG A 1037 35.75 -10.40 -25.41
N PRO A 1038 36.73 -10.95 -26.14
CA PRO A 1038 37.63 -11.98 -25.60
C PRO A 1038 38.31 -11.49 -24.32
N SER A 1039 38.42 -12.35 -23.30
CA SER A 1039 39.09 -11.98 -22.04
C SER A 1039 40.53 -11.56 -22.31
N GLN A 1040 40.95 -10.49 -21.63
CA GLN A 1040 42.33 -9.99 -21.70
C GLN A 1040 43.14 -10.45 -20.48
N ARG A 1041 42.51 -11.13 -19.51
CA ARG A 1041 43.21 -11.68 -18.36
C ARG A 1041 44.01 -12.91 -18.80
N PRO A 1042 45.15 -13.21 -18.15
CA PRO A 1042 45.87 -14.43 -18.47
C PRO A 1042 44.98 -15.64 -18.14
N HIS A 1043 44.82 -16.57 -19.06
CA HIS A 1043 44.01 -17.78 -18.92
C HIS A 1043 44.71 -18.98 -19.57
N THR A 1044 44.19 -20.17 -19.32
CA THR A 1044 44.67 -21.40 -19.96
C THR A 1044 44.37 -21.37 -21.46
N PRO A 1045 45.20 -21.98 -22.34
CA PRO A 1045 44.92 -22.03 -23.77
C PRO A 1045 43.52 -22.58 -24.09
N ASP A 1046 42.84 -22.01 -25.09
CA ASP A 1046 41.48 -22.38 -25.53
C ASP A 1046 41.35 -23.87 -25.93
N SER A 1047 42.46 -24.58 -26.20
CA SER A 1047 42.46 -26.03 -26.48
C SER A 1047 42.26 -26.92 -25.26
N ILE A 1048 42.36 -26.34 -24.05
CA ILE A 1048 42.15 -27.04 -22.77
C ILE A 1048 40.85 -26.53 -22.17
N SER A 1049 39.84 -27.41 -22.13
CA SER A 1049 38.52 -27.14 -21.57
C SER A 1049 38.27 -27.93 -20.29
N HIS A 1050 37.14 -27.64 -19.63
CA HIS A 1050 36.64 -28.49 -18.53
C HIS A 1050 36.47 -29.95 -18.97
N LEU A 1051 36.14 -30.21 -20.24
CA LEU A 1051 36.02 -31.58 -20.79
C LEU A 1051 37.39 -32.27 -20.98
N SER A 1052 38.48 -31.51 -21.11
CA SER A 1052 39.82 -32.06 -21.28
C SER A 1052 40.38 -32.70 -19.99
N ILE A 1053 39.63 -32.62 -18.89
CA ILE A 1053 39.96 -33.17 -17.58
C ILE A 1053 39.25 -34.53 -17.40
N PRO A 1054 39.98 -35.65 -17.23
CA PRO A 1054 39.39 -36.98 -17.21
C PRO A 1054 38.27 -37.18 -16.17
N TRP A 1055 38.43 -36.64 -14.96
CA TRP A 1055 37.42 -36.78 -13.88
C TRP A 1055 36.14 -36.01 -14.16
N VAL A 1056 36.27 -34.80 -14.71
CA VAL A 1056 35.13 -33.96 -15.11
C VAL A 1056 34.39 -34.62 -16.27
N PHE A 1057 35.13 -35.09 -17.29
CA PHE A 1057 34.52 -35.75 -18.43
C PHE A 1057 33.88 -37.09 -18.10
N ARG A 1058 34.48 -37.88 -17.20
CA ARG A 1058 33.88 -39.12 -16.68
C ARG A 1058 32.47 -38.85 -16.13
N TYR A 1059 32.35 -37.81 -15.31
CA TYR A 1059 31.09 -37.43 -14.69
C TYR A 1059 30.07 -36.98 -15.75
N ILE A 1060 30.47 -36.04 -16.60
CA ILE A 1060 29.61 -35.44 -17.65
C ILE A 1060 29.14 -36.50 -18.66
N SER A 1061 30.05 -37.35 -19.16
CA SER A 1061 29.73 -38.40 -20.15
C SER A 1061 28.80 -39.48 -19.61
N ARG A 1062 28.72 -39.66 -18.29
CA ARG A 1062 27.79 -40.60 -17.64
C ARG A 1062 26.47 -39.91 -17.25
N GLU A 1063 26.53 -38.81 -16.52
CA GLU A 1063 25.36 -38.28 -15.83
C GLU A 1063 24.45 -37.46 -16.75
N ILE A 1064 24.98 -36.73 -17.75
CA ILE A 1064 24.14 -35.96 -18.69
C ILE A 1064 23.20 -36.89 -19.48
N PRO A 1065 23.68 -37.97 -20.15
CA PRO A 1065 22.78 -38.88 -20.86
C PRO A 1065 21.74 -39.55 -19.95
N LEU A 1066 22.09 -39.81 -18.69
CA LEU A 1066 21.21 -40.43 -17.70
C LEU A 1066 20.28 -39.45 -16.98
N THR A 1067 20.40 -38.13 -17.20
CA THR A 1067 19.58 -37.12 -16.50
C THR A 1067 18.12 -37.14 -16.94
N THR A 1068 17.84 -37.63 -18.15
CA THR A 1068 16.50 -37.52 -18.78
C THR A 1068 16.03 -38.80 -19.45
N ALA A 1069 16.62 -39.96 -19.12
CA ALA A 1069 16.21 -41.25 -19.65
C ALA A 1069 15.13 -41.85 -18.74
N PRO A 1070 13.85 -41.96 -19.18
CA PRO A 1070 12.85 -42.71 -18.42
C PRO A 1070 13.27 -44.18 -18.40
N GLU A 1071 13.16 -44.84 -17.25
CA GLU A 1071 13.22 -46.30 -17.21
C GLU A 1071 12.21 -46.89 -18.22
N ASN A 1072 12.65 -47.82 -19.07
CA ASN A 1072 11.82 -48.61 -20.00
C ASN A 1072 11.13 -47.90 -21.19
N SER A 1073 11.51 -46.70 -21.65
CA SER A 1073 10.69 -46.06 -22.70
C SER A 1073 10.98 -46.49 -24.15
N GLY A 1074 12.20 -46.85 -24.56
CA GLY A 1074 12.48 -47.11 -25.98
C GLY A 1074 12.33 -45.88 -26.91
N HIS A 1075 12.25 -44.67 -26.33
CA HIS A 1075 12.00 -43.40 -27.01
C HIS A 1075 13.16 -42.39 -26.80
N PRO A 1076 13.36 -41.43 -27.72
CA PRO A 1076 14.40 -40.41 -27.58
C PRO A 1076 14.16 -39.51 -26.35
N GLY A 1077 15.16 -39.40 -25.45
CA GLY A 1077 15.08 -38.59 -24.23
C GLY A 1077 15.01 -37.07 -24.51
N PHE A 1078 14.60 -36.28 -23.51
CA PHE A 1078 14.29 -34.84 -23.64
C PHE A 1078 15.44 -33.99 -24.22
N ILE A 1079 16.70 -34.37 -23.96
CA ILE A 1079 17.86 -33.68 -24.53
C ILE A 1079 17.91 -33.81 -26.05
N LEU A 1080 17.61 -34.99 -26.60
CA LEU A 1080 17.58 -35.20 -28.06
C LEU A 1080 16.44 -34.39 -28.70
N GLN A 1081 15.30 -34.30 -28.03
CA GLN A 1081 14.16 -33.51 -28.49
C GLN A 1081 14.47 -32.00 -28.48
N TYR A 1082 15.19 -31.52 -27.45
CA TYR A 1082 15.68 -30.15 -27.40
C TYR A 1082 16.70 -29.84 -28.52
N LEU A 1083 17.67 -30.74 -28.74
CA LEU A 1083 18.68 -30.55 -29.79
C LEU A 1083 18.02 -30.41 -31.18
N GLU A 1084 16.91 -31.11 -31.43
CA GLU A 1084 16.14 -30.99 -32.67
C GLU A 1084 15.23 -29.74 -32.68
N ASN A 1085 14.45 -29.52 -31.62
CA ASN A 1085 13.55 -28.37 -31.50
C ASN A 1085 13.47 -27.82 -30.06
N PRO A 1086 14.08 -26.64 -29.81
CA PRO A 1086 14.15 -26.05 -28.48
C PRO A 1086 12.84 -25.38 -28.02
N SER A 1087 11.86 -25.24 -28.91
CA SER A 1087 10.56 -24.61 -28.64
C SER A 1087 9.52 -25.58 -28.05
N ILE A 1088 9.85 -26.88 -28.00
CA ILE A 1088 8.95 -27.87 -27.40
C ILE A 1088 8.97 -27.65 -25.88
N SER A 1089 7.80 -27.35 -25.32
CA SER A 1089 7.59 -27.12 -23.87
C SER A 1089 6.76 -28.22 -23.21
N ASN A 1090 6.22 -29.16 -24.00
CA ASN A 1090 5.34 -30.23 -23.51
C ASN A 1090 5.79 -31.57 -24.07
N PHE A 1091 6.56 -32.32 -23.28
CA PHE A 1091 7.20 -33.57 -23.71
C PHE A 1091 6.44 -34.83 -23.27
N THR A 1092 5.14 -34.68 -22.93
CA THR A 1092 4.25 -35.79 -22.52
C THR A 1092 3.74 -36.63 -23.70
N MET A 1093 3.88 -36.15 -24.94
CA MET A 1093 3.64 -36.94 -26.13
C MET A 1093 4.97 -37.45 -26.69
N ILE A 1094 5.03 -38.76 -26.95
CA ILE A 1094 6.07 -39.37 -27.78
C ILE A 1094 5.95 -38.74 -29.18
N GLN A 1095 6.78 -37.73 -29.46
CA GLN A 1095 6.89 -37.16 -30.79
C GLN A 1095 7.97 -37.91 -31.57
N GLN A 1096 7.64 -38.31 -32.79
CA GLN A 1096 8.58 -38.95 -33.69
C GLN A 1096 9.59 -37.86 -34.13
N LEU A 1097 10.85 -37.97 -33.70
CA LEU A 1097 11.91 -37.04 -34.14
C LEU A 1097 11.96 -37.02 -35.67
N SER A 1098 12.16 -35.86 -36.29
CA SER A 1098 12.37 -35.72 -37.74
C SER A 1098 13.78 -36.17 -38.17
N MET A 1099 14.45 -36.97 -37.34
CA MET A 1099 15.80 -37.49 -37.53
C MET A 1099 16.82 -36.37 -37.79
N PHE A 1100 16.64 -35.18 -37.22
CA PHE A 1100 17.55 -34.04 -37.40
C PHE A 1100 17.72 -33.64 -38.88
N GLU A 1101 16.67 -33.75 -39.70
CA GLU A 1101 16.71 -33.39 -41.14
C GLU A 1101 16.94 -31.88 -41.38
N ASP A 1102 16.44 -31.03 -40.49
CA ASP A 1102 16.44 -29.57 -40.65
C ASP A 1102 17.53 -28.84 -39.84
N ILE A 1103 18.47 -29.57 -39.22
CA ILE A 1103 19.54 -28.97 -38.42
C ILE A 1103 20.89 -29.01 -39.16
N ASP A 1104 21.55 -27.87 -39.24
CA ASP A 1104 22.94 -27.81 -39.71
C ASP A 1104 23.94 -28.05 -38.56
N ALA A 1105 25.22 -28.18 -38.93
CA ALA A 1105 26.27 -28.47 -37.97
C ALA A 1105 26.52 -27.32 -36.98
N ASP A 1106 26.27 -26.07 -37.38
CA ASP A 1106 26.50 -24.87 -36.56
C ASP A 1106 25.40 -24.71 -35.49
N LEU A 1107 24.15 -24.91 -35.88
CA LEU A 1107 23.01 -24.90 -34.97
C LEU A 1107 23.07 -26.08 -33.98
N PHE A 1108 23.43 -27.27 -34.45
CA PHE A 1108 23.67 -28.42 -33.58
C PHE A 1108 24.81 -28.17 -32.59
N SER A 1109 25.89 -27.54 -33.05
CA SER A 1109 27.03 -27.13 -32.22
C SER A 1109 26.62 -26.20 -31.08
N ARG A 1110 25.85 -25.14 -31.38
CA ARG A 1110 25.37 -24.17 -30.38
C ARG A 1110 24.47 -24.85 -29.34
N ARG A 1111 23.49 -25.64 -29.77
CA ARG A 1111 22.55 -26.31 -28.87
C ARG A 1111 23.24 -27.35 -27.97
N LEU A 1112 24.16 -28.14 -28.52
CA LEU A 1112 24.92 -29.11 -27.73
C LEU A 1112 25.85 -28.41 -26.72
N SER A 1113 26.45 -27.28 -27.11
CA SER A 1113 27.24 -26.44 -26.21
C SER A 1113 26.37 -25.89 -25.08
N GLN A 1114 25.17 -25.38 -25.36
CA GLN A 1114 24.22 -24.89 -24.34
C GLN A 1114 23.85 -25.97 -23.32
N VAL A 1115 23.57 -27.20 -23.77
CA VAL A 1115 23.26 -28.35 -22.91
C VAL A 1115 24.42 -28.66 -21.97
N ILE A 1116 25.64 -28.78 -22.52
CA ILE A 1116 26.84 -29.12 -21.75
C ILE A 1116 27.19 -28.01 -20.76
N ASN A 1117 27.20 -26.75 -21.20
CA ASN A 1117 27.53 -25.60 -20.36
C ASN A 1117 26.53 -25.43 -19.21
N THR A 1118 25.24 -25.58 -19.48
CA THR A 1118 24.20 -25.49 -18.44
C THR A 1118 24.41 -26.55 -17.35
N TYR A 1119 24.75 -27.78 -17.74
CA TYR A 1119 25.00 -28.85 -16.78
C TYR A 1119 26.31 -28.64 -15.99
N ILE A 1120 27.38 -28.21 -16.67
CA ILE A 1120 28.66 -27.87 -16.01
C ILE A 1120 28.45 -26.77 -14.98
N LEU A 1121 27.75 -25.70 -15.33
CA LEU A 1121 27.54 -24.54 -14.46
C LEU A 1121 26.74 -24.92 -13.20
N LEU A 1122 25.64 -25.67 -13.36
CA LEU A 1122 24.88 -26.24 -12.23
C LEU A 1122 25.71 -27.18 -11.36
N SER A 1123 26.67 -27.90 -11.94
CA SER A 1123 27.56 -28.80 -11.21
C SER A 1123 28.66 -28.06 -10.42
N GLN A 1124 29.00 -26.84 -10.84
CA GLN A 1124 29.98 -25.98 -10.14
C GLN A 1124 29.34 -25.20 -8.99
N MET A 1125 28.06 -24.82 -9.12
CA MET A 1125 27.32 -24.01 -8.15
C MET A 1125 26.78 -24.87 -7.00
N PHE A 1126 27.49 -24.93 -5.87
CA PHE A 1126 27.05 -25.60 -4.64
C PHE A 1126 26.00 -24.75 -3.91
N LEU A 1127 24.77 -25.26 -3.75
CA LEU A 1127 23.72 -24.67 -2.90
C LEU A 1127 23.54 -25.50 -1.63
N LEU A 1128 24.05 -25.00 -0.51
CA LEU A 1128 23.43 -25.27 0.79
C LEU A 1128 22.04 -24.62 0.77
N ALA A 1129 21.00 -25.45 0.86
CA ALA A 1129 19.65 -25.13 1.35
C ALA A 1129 18.74 -24.18 0.54
N THR A 1130 17.55 -24.69 0.20
CA THR A 1130 16.22 -24.04 0.35
C THR A 1130 16.05 -22.56 0.00
N GLY A 1131 15.35 -22.23 -1.09
CA GLY A 1131 14.50 -21.02 -1.15
C GLY A 1131 15.15 -19.65 -0.94
N VAL A 1132 16.46 -19.51 -1.08
CA VAL A 1132 17.16 -18.23 -0.86
C VAL A 1132 17.44 -17.50 -2.18
N SER A 1133 17.32 -16.17 -2.15
CA SER A 1133 17.60 -15.29 -3.30
C SER A 1133 19.09 -15.34 -3.70
N ALA A 1134 19.41 -14.91 -4.92
CA ALA A 1134 20.79 -14.84 -5.42
C ALA A 1134 21.76 -14.12 -4.46
N GLU A 1135 21.28 -13.15 -3.67
CA GLU A 1135 22.08 -12.42 -2.68
C GLU A 1135 22.49 -13.26 -1.47
N SER A 1136 21.60 -14.12 -0.99
CA SER A 1136 21.84 -15.02 0.15
C SER A 1136 22.76 -16.20 -0.19
N ALA A 1137 22.92 -16.53 -1.48
CA ALA A 1137 23.81 -17.58 -1.96
C ALA A 1137 25.26 -17.10 -2.21
N GLY A 1138 25.58 -15.83 -1.90
CA GLY A 1138 26.88 -15.20 -2.17
C GLY A 1138 28.09 -15.84 -1.46
N THR A 1139 27.91 -16.87 -0.63
CA THR A 1139 29.01 -17.66 -0.03
C THR A 1139 29.30 -18.89 -0.87
N THR A 1140 29.80 -18.70 -2.10
CA THR A 1140 30.50 -19.78 -2.81
C THR A 1140 32.01 -19.61 -2.60
N ASP A 1141 32.76 -20.71 -2.53
CA ASP A 1141 34.23 -20.65 -2.35
C ASP A 1141 34.96 -19.99 -3.55
N TRP A 1142 34.27 -19.78 -4.68
CA TRP A 1142 34.84 -19.37 -5.97
C TRP A 1142 34.19 -18.08 -6.51
N ASN A 1143 34.45 -16.97 -5.82
CA ASN A 1143 33.93 -15.65 -6.15
C ASN A 1143 35.00 -14.71 -6.73
N MET A 1144 34.61 -13.89 -7.71
CA MET A 1144 35.39 -12.76 -8.24
C MET A 1144 34.77 -11.42 -7.85
N VAL A 1145 35.63 -10.47 -7.44
CA VAL A 1145 35.22 -9.10 -7.14
C VAL A 1145 35.47 -8.22 -8.36
N ALA A 1146 34.44 -7.51 -8.81
CA ALA A 1146 34.49 -6.54 -9.89
C ALA A 1146 34.21 -5.12 -9.37
N PRO A 1147 35.00 -4.11 -9.79
CA PRO A 1147 34.63 -2.73 -9.54
C PRO A 1147 33.37 -2.39 -10.35
N ALA A 1148 32.44 -1.69 -9.71
CA ALA A 1148 31.17 -1.27 -10.27
C ALA A 1148 31.01 0.25 -10.13
N GLN A 1149 30.44 0.87 -11.14
CA GLN A 1149 30.04 2.27 -11.11
C GLN A 1149 28.53 2.33 -10.89
N VAL A 1150 28.11 2.96 -9.80
CA VAL A 1150 26.70 3.16 -9.46
C VAL A 1150 26.32 4.59 -9.81
N SER A 1151 25.40 4.74 -10.75
CA SER A 1151 24.77 6.02 -11.03
C SER A 1151 23.44 6.09 -10.29
N THR A 1152 23.36 7.00 -9.31
CA THR A 1152 22.12 7.33 -8.62
C THR A 1152 21.72 8.76 -8.97
N LEU A 1153 20.43 8.98 -9.23
CA LEU A 1153 19.90 10.33 -9.40
C LEU A 1153 19.67 10.91 -8.00
N ILE A 1154 20.36 12.00 -7.67
CA ILE A 1154 20.19 12.71 -6.40
C ILE A 1154 19.52 14.04 -6.69
N GLU A 1155 18.51 14.37 -5.91
CA GLU A 1155 17.81 15.65 -6.01
C GLU A 1155 18.63 16.76 -5.31
N THR A 1156 18.89 17.86 -6.02
CA THR A 1156 19.62 19.04 -5.51
C THR A 1156 18.78 20.31 -5.65
N PHE A 1157 19.03 21.29 -4.77
CA PHE A 1157 18.37 22.60 -4.84
C PHE A 1157 18.92 23.45 -6.01
N SER A 1158 18.02 24.07 -6.78
CA SER A 1158 18.31 24.95 -7.92
C SER A 1158 17.58 26.28 -7.75
N VAL A 1159 18.30 27.40 -7.89
CA VAL A 1159 17.82 28.76 -7.63
C VAL A 1159 17.81 29.58 -8.92
N PRO A 1160 16.63 29.85 -9.50
CA PRO A 1160 16.53 30.67 -10.71
C PRO A 1160 16.93 32.12 -10.45
N ARG A 1161 18.03 32.57 -11.08
CA ARG A 1161 18.59 33.93 -10.92
C ARG A 1161 17.62 35.05 -11.28
N LEU A 1162 16.69 34.81 -12.22
CA LEU A 1162 15.71 35.81 -12.65
C LEU A 1162 14.70 36.13 -11.53
N TRP A 1163 14.13 35.09 -10.92
CA TRP A 1163 13.12 35.23 -9.88
C TRP A 1163 13.72 35.87 -8.63
N ILE A 1164 14.91 35.45 -8.23
CA ILE A 1164 15.53 36.03 -7.05
C ILE A 1164 15.88 37.51 -7.23
N GLY A 1165 16.30 37.92 -8.43
CA GLY A 1165 16.49 39.33 -8.78
C GLY A 1165 15.21 40.17 -8.68
N LEU A 1166 14.07 39.62 -9.13
CA LEU A 1166 12.75 40.27 -9.00
C LEU A 1166 12.30 40.38 -7.53
N CYS A 1167 12.62 39.39 -6.70
CA CYS A 1167 12.34 39.41 -5.26
C CYS A 1167 13.12 40.54 -4.56
N PHE A 1168 14.42 40.70 -4.86
CA PHE A 1168 15.23 41.80 -4.34
C PHE A 1168 14.72 43.17 -4.79
N LEU A 1169 14.41 43.32 -6.08
CA LEU A 1169 13.90 44.58 -6.62
C LEU A 1169 12.60 45.01 -5.93
N SER A 1170 11.66 44.07 -5.77
CA SER A 1170 10.35 44.33 -5.15
C SER A 1170 10.49 44.63 -3.65
N SER A 1171 11.37 43.92 -2.94
CA SER A 1171 11.63 44.13 -1.51
C SER A 1171 12.35 45.45 -1.23
N LEU A 1172 13.30 45.85 -2.09
CA LEU A 1172 13.98 47.15 -1.98
C LEU A 1172 13.01 48.30 -2.20
N MET A 1173 12.12 48.19 -3.20
CA MET A 1173 11.09 49.20 -3.44
C MET A 1173 10.15 49.34 -2.24
N LEU A 1174 9.76 48.20 -1.65
CA LEU A 1174 8.91 48.18 -0.47
C LEU A 1174 9.58 48.86 0.75
N LEU A 1175 10.90 48.67 0.93
CA LEU A 1175 11.68 49.34 1.96
C LEU A 1175 11.72 50.87 1.75
N ILE A 1176 11.95 51.32 0.52
CA ILE A 1176 11.93 52.75 0.17
C ILE A 1176 10.54 53.34 0.48
N CYS A 1177 9.47 52.63 0.14
CA CYS A 1177 8.11 53.07 0.44
C CYS A 1177 7.83 53.15 1.94
N GLY A 1178 8.32 52.19 2.73
CA GLY A 1178 8.21 52.20 4.19
C GLY A 1178 8.89 53.40 4.83
N VAL A 1179 10.14 53.68 4.44
CA VAL A 1179 10.90 54.84 4.94
C VAL A 1179 10.21 56.16 4.57
N LEU A 1180 9.78 56.31 3.31
CA LEU A 1180 9.08 57.50 2.84
C LEU A 1180 7.74 57.71 3.56
N SER A 1181 7.00 56.63 3.85
CA SER A 1181 5.75 56.69 4.60
C SER A 1181 5.97 57.25 6.00
N ILE A 1182 7.01 56.77 6.70
CA ILE A 1182 7.33 57.24 8.07
C ILE A 1182 7.70 58.72 8.02
N ILE A 1183 8.54 59.14 7.08
CA ILE A 1183 8.93 60.54 6.91
C ILE A 1183 7.68 61.41 6.69
N LEU A 1184 6.75 60.98 5.82
CA LEU A 1184 5.53 61.74 5.53
C LEU A 1184 4.57 61.79 6.72
N THR A 1185 4.36 60.69 7.46
CA THR A 1185 3.54 60.67 8.69
C THR A 1185 4.06 61.66 9.75
N ARG A 1186 5.38 61.93 9.80
CA ARG A 1186 5.97 62.92 10.73
C ARG A 1186 5.90 64.35 10.20
N LEU A 1187 5.67 64.54 8.91
CA LEU A 1187 5.62 65.85 8.25
C LEU A 1187 4.20 66.38 8.05
N SER A 1188 3.19 65.50 8.00
CA SER A 1188 1.76 65.83 7.88
C SER A 1188 1.12 66.10 9.26
N ALA A 1189 0.30 67.14 9.34
CA ALA A 1189 -0.46 67.54 10.54
C ALA A 1189 -1.97 67.75 10.29
N GLY A 1190 -2.41 67.62 9.04
CA GLY A 1190 -3.81 67.68 8.61
C GLY A 1190 -4.61 66.46 9.09
N PRO A 1191 -5.92 66.45 8.98
CA PRO A 1191 -6.79 65.40 9.51
C PRO A 1191 -6.70 64.13 8.68
N ASP A 1192 -7.15 63.03 9.27
CA ASP A 1192 -7.36 61.80 8.52
C ASP A 1192 -8.54 61.96 7.56
N ILE A 1193 -8.29 61.71 6.28
CA ILE A 1193 -9.30 61.76 5.23
C ILE A 1193 -9.85 60.34 5.06
N LEU A 1194 -11.04 60.08 5.58
CA LEU A 1194 -11.61 58.72 5.62
C LEU A 1194 -12.22 58.24 4.29
N GLY A 1195 -12.10 59.00 3.20
CA GLY A 1195 -12.74 58.65 1.92
C GLY A 1195 -12.15 59.40 0.72
N TYR A 1196 -12.98 59.69 -0.28
CA TYR A 1196 -12.61 60.38 -1.52
C TYR A 1196 -12.52 61.92 -1.33
N ALA A 1197 -11.58 62.59 -1.99
CA ALA A 1197 -11.40 64.04 -1.87
C ALA A 1197 -12.58 64.84 -2.46
N SER A 1198 -13.32 64.25 -3.38
CA SER A 1198 -14.56 64.75 -3.97
C SER A 1198 -15.70 64.81 -2.95
N THR A 1199 -15.75 63.87 -2.01
CA THR A 1199 -16.69 63.90 -0.86
C THR A 1199 -16.37 65.05 0.07
N LEU A 1200 -15.07 65.29 0.37
CA LEU A 1200 -14.64 66.42 1.19
C LEU A 1200 -15.03 67.80 0.60
N ILE A 1201 -15.04 67.93 -0.73
CA ILE A 1201 -15.50 69.17 -1.38
C ILE A 1201 -17.02 69.30 -1.29
N ARG A 1202 -17.75 68.20 -1.54
CA ARG A 1202 -19.22 68.19 -1.52
C ARG A 1202 -19.79 68.62 -0.16
N ASP A 1203 -19.10 68.25 0.92
CA ASP A 1203 -19.48 68.59 2.29
C ASP A 1203 -18.77 69.85 2.82
N SER A 1204 -17.92 70.50 2.01
CA SER A 1204 -17.25 71.73 2.40
C SER A 1204 -18.18 72.92 2.27
N ARG A 1205 -18.38 73.63 3.39
CA ARG A 1205 -19.14 74.90 3.43
C ARG A 1205 -18.36 76.10 2.87
N TYR A 1206 -17.12 75.88 2.42
CA TYR A 1206 -16.18 76.91 2.00
C TYR A 1206 -15.83 76.84 0.51
N ILE A 1207 -16.53 76.00 -0.26
CA ILE A 1207 -16.35 75.87 -1.70
C ILE A 1207 -17.74 75.91 -2.34
N ASP A 1208 -18.00 76.93 -3.15
CA ASP A 1208 -19.26 77.03 -3.88
C ASP A 1208 -19.32 75.98 -4.99
N THR A 1209 -20.16 74.97 -4.80
CA THR A 1209 -20.39 73.92 -5.80
C THR A 1209 -21.64 74.24 -6.64
N PRO A 1210 -21.62 74.07 -7.98
CA PRO A 1210 -22.81 74.22 -8.82
C PRO A 1210 -23.99 73.33 -8.38
N HIS A 1211 -25.23 73.78 -8.56
CA HIS A 1211 -26.46 73.10 -8.10
C HIS A 1211 -26.61 71.63 -8.55
N GLU A 1212 -25.93 71.22 -9.63
CA GLU A 1212 -25.95 69.85 -10.17
C GLU A 1212 -25.02 68.88 -9.41
N VAL A 1213 -24.07 69.38 -8.60
CA VAL A 1213 -23.01 68.58 -7.93
C VAL A 1213 -23.58 67.61 -6.89
N GLY A 1214 -24.68 67.95 -6.21
CA GLY A 1214 -25.33 67.07 -5.22
C GLY A 1214 -25.89 65.76 -5.82
N ARG A 1215 -25.99 65.65 -7.14
CA ARG A 1215 -26.49 64.46 -7.86
C ARG A 1215 -25.40 63.73 -8.65
N MET A 1216 -24.16 64.23 -8.65
CA MET A 1216 -23.04 63.61 -9.38
C MET A 1216 -22.33 62.57 -8.52
N GLU A 1217 -21.93 61.46 -9.15
CA GLU A 1217 -21.02 60.49 -8.53
C GLU A 1217 -19.60 61.08 -8.41
N GLY A 1218 -18.82 60.59 -7.45
CA GLY A 1218 -17.48 61.16 -7.11
C GLY A 1218 -16.51 61.21 -8.30
N ALA A 1219 -16.57 60.24 -9.22
CA ALA A 1219 -15.74 60.21 -10.42
C ALA A 1219 -16.10 61.32 -11.43
N ASP A 1220 -17.39 61.60 -11.61
CA ASP A 1220 -17.86 62.67 -12.52
C ASP A 1220 -17.65 64.06 -11.91
N LEU A 1221 -17.79 64.19 -10.60
CA LEU A 1221 -17.42 65.39 -9.86
C LEU A 1221 -15.92 65.70 -10.00
N SER A 1222 -15.07 64.67 -9.91
CA SER A 1222 -13.63 64.79 -10.07
C SER A 1222 -13.19 65.08 -11.50
N ARG A 1223 -13.99 64.72 -12.51
CA ARG A 1223 -13.76 65.13 -13.91
C ARG A 1223 -14.17 66.58 -14.15
N LYS A 1224 -15.29 67.03 -13.57
CA LYS A 1224 -15.83 68.39 -13.75
C LYS A 1224 -15.05 69.45 -12.95
N MET A 1225 -14.53 69.10 -11.78
CA MET A 1225 -13.83 70.01 -10.85
C MET A 1225 -12.37 69.59 -10.56
N GLY A 1226 -11.79 68.70 -11.39
CA GLY A 1226 -10.48 68.09 -11.13
C GLY A 1226 -9.28 69.04 -11.09
N ASP A 1227 -9.38 70.20 -11.75
CA ASP A 1227 -8.34 71.24 -11.75
C ASP A 1227 -8.45 72.21 -10.57
N LEU A 1228 -9.53 72.10 -9.77
CA LEU A 1228 -9.73 72.92 -8.59
C LEU A 1228 -8.62 72.67 -7.58
N ARG A 1229 -7.92 73.73 -7.16
CA ARG A 1229 -6.85 73.67 -6.16
C ARG A 1229 -7.41 73.89 -4.77
N ILE A 1230 -7.33 72.86 -3.95
CA ILE A 1230 -7.84 72.84 -2.59
C ILE A 1230 -6.71 72.67 -1.58
N ARG A 1231 -6.92 73.19 -0.37
CA ARG A 1231 -5.97 73.07 0.75
C ARG A 1231 -6.74 72.82 2.05
N TYR A 1232 -6.19 71.99 2.92
CA TYR A 1232 -6.64 71.91 4.32
C TYR A 1232 -5.85 72.88 5.19
N GLY A 1233 -6.54 73.77 5.91
CA GLY A 1233 -5.93 74.78 6.75
C GLY A 1233 -6.94 75.69 7.44
N PHE A 1234 -6.53 76.89 7.84
CA PHE A 1234 -7.40 77.85 8.50
C PHE A 1234 -8.27 78.61 7.47
N VAL A 1235 -9.57 78.63 7.70
CA VAL A 1235 -10.59 79.14 6.74
C VAL A 1235 -11.38 80.35 7.29
N GLY A 1236 -11.05 80.84 8.49
CA GLY A 1236 -11.64 82.04 9.11
C GLY A 1236 -11.85 81.94 10.63
N GLU A 1237 -12.29 83.03 11.27
CA GLU A 1237 -12.70 83.09 12.69
C GLU A 1237 -14.23 83.09 12.82
N SER A 1238 -14.76 82.38 13.82
CA SER A 1238 -16.18 82.46 14.18
C SER A 1238 -16.55 83.82 14.82
N PRO A 1239 -17.83 84.22 14.83
CA PRO A 1239 -18.30 85.42 15.56
C PRO A 1239 -17.94 85.42 17.07
N GLU A 1240 -17.59 84.27 17.62
CA GLU A 1240 -17.23 84.04 19.04
C GLU A 1240 -15.71 83.96 19.26
N GLY A 1241 -14.88 84.24 18.25
CA GLY A 1241 -13.41 84.25 18.36
C GLY A 1241 -12.71 82.88 18.28
N GLN A 1242 -13.43 81.78 17.98
CA GLN A 1242 -12.81 80.48 17.71
C GLN A 1242 -12.27 80.37 16.27
N ILE A 1243 -11.02 79.91 16.15
CA ILE A 1243 -10.34 79.63 14.88
C ILE A 1243 -10.96 78.39 14.21
N ARG A 1244 -11.39 78.49 12.94
CA ARG A 1244 -11.99 77.39 12.17
C ARG A 1244 -11.00 76.80 11.16
N SER A 1245 -10.84 75.47 11.18
CA SER A 1245 -10.04 74.71 10.21
C SER A 1245 -10.92 73.85 9.30
N GLY A 1246 -10.59 73.76 8.01
CA GLY A 1246 -11.37 73.02 7.01
C GLY A 1246 -10.68 72.95 5.65
N VAL A 1247 -11.34 72.31 4.69
CA VAL A 1247 -10.89 72.22 3.28
C VAL A 1247 -11.52 73.36 2.48
N GLY A 1248 -10.71 74.29 1.99
CA GLY A 1248 -11.16 75.43 1.18
C GLY A 1248 -10.32 75.62 -0.09
N LEU A 1249 -10.64 76.65 -0.88
CA LEU A 1249 -9.81 77.05 -2.01
C LEU A 1249 -8.40 77.41 -1.52
N GLN A 1250 -7.38 77.00 -2.28
CA GLN A 1250 -5.98 77.18 -1.87
C GLN A 1250 -5.62 78.65 -1.58
N GLU A 1251 -6.27 79.59 -2.29
CA GLU A 1251 -6.03 81.04 -2.18
C GLU A 1251 -6.67 81.65 -0.93
N GLU A 1252 -7.72 81.02 -0.40
CA GLU A 1252 -8.52 81.51 0.74
C GLU A 1252 -8.18 80.78 2.05
N THR A 1253 -7.34 79.75 1.98
CA THR A 1253 -7.01 78.88 3.13
C THR A 1253 -5.54 79.06 3.57
N GLN A 1254 -5.34 79.49 4.82
CA GLN A 1254 -3.99 79.68 5.37
C GLN A 1254 -3.36 78.36 5.86
N PRO A 1255 -2.03 78.15 5.68
CA PRO A 1255 -1.35 76.94 6.13
C PRO A 1255 -1.30 76.78 7.66
N LEU A 1256 -1.50 75.55 8.15
CA LEU A 1256 -1.44 75.19 9.59
C LEU A 1256 -0.12 75.55 10.31
N LYS A 1257 1.00 75.70 9.58
CA LYS A 1257 2.33 75.98 10.17
C LYS A 1257 2.52 77.42 10.66
N LEU A 1258 1.63 78.37 10.35
CA LEU A 1258 1.77 79.79 10.72
C LEU A 1258 1.37 80.11 12.18
N TYR A 1259 0.69 79.20 12.88
CA TYR A 1259 0.21 79.39 14.27
C TYR A 1259 0.75 78.35 15.26
N ARG A 1260 1.92 77.76 14.98
CA ARG A 1260 2.63 76.85 15.91
C ARG A 1260 3.35 77.58 17.06
N GLY A 1261 2.97 78.82 17.36
CA GLY A 1261 3.49 79.63 18.46
C GLY A 1261 2.65 79.47 19.72
#